data_AF-Q9VIL0-F1
#
_entry.id   AF-Q9VIL0-F1
#
_cell.length_a   1.000
_cell.length_b   1.000
_cell.length_c   1.000
_cell.angle_alpha   90.00
_cell.angle_beta   90.00
_cell.angle_gamma   90.00
#
_symmetry.space_group_name_H-M   'P 1'
#
loop_
_entity.id
_entity.type
_entity.pdbx_description
1 polymer ?
#
loop_
_entity_poly.entity_id
_entity_poly.type
_entity_poly.pdbx_seq_one_letter_code
_entity_poly.pdbx_strand_id
1 'polypeptide(L)'
;MRAAVGLMLSHGAGGMEPALSRPDYEQSALHHSCLLVLLRGVGPSRARVLQRAFEKVRRVNHIRVNDSSGHPRSIWIRFVHDHPVEHNDWGDFQTHRRLLGLVTIGKFDSQIELNELCRQHESLKVRYGSTLYESRAIFFGPDEQPLETIGEVLGPPAAGGRRLQDEFTTPSNFKAQAFFYREQDSCADLESRIGDFASALFWVLESRRLERSREKADKVSLLLAPFEKRDFVGLDMESRNNRKRCVGRVMKNLADLSLQAGLVDDALSLYHNANETLRSVGDSLWVGATEEGLCAASAMLLYPQMRETETLHRNSSLQEAGTSPLKNTPEKWRASDATKKISASDATANNVDSNQPQQRVTSNSSSCSSVSSLVTTATNSSASDTPTTSSSSTSTISAAPIPGHQRNGDLPGNILKAEEISNYYRKAIINYSKYRHAATIETEAALKASRICIEQNRPLDVAMFLQNILYINLSMSEAERVKRFEVITDLYQQIGYQRKAAFFQRLAALKHVQQGSQAPDWNQSYRLMLGSFTGYRLCLDPLEVIENAAGWPALQIDLVQTLITAARRLGHSALATRHMTFLLQTQWDNMSPTEQSEMAVQLQNLSAQCEGSPVPLVLENGTVIPPANLTDLPYCIDLQVKDLPAHLRPQRIKVAKADSGPFLFTPIHFNSVDRRDKKKDKNKIAFQWVQNDLSEVTVRLRNPLPFELPVTDMRLLTNGVVFESLPQTLVLQPHVPTYVALHGTPIETGQLDLQGYSTHTLGVKSNCRLKHMRGRSFPPNYVVDVIPALPRISVKTSLPQTATFSNMNSADIVVTSASLTLYNGESSSCTITITNESATLPLEHLEFSINSNVEQELQQKIFRIDEEAIKAHLPVPPQGTIEIIVDVFAEADFVCPQPPASLHSAAAPGDYGASSLTHYSSVSTSGHASLPSRVGSPHHRRNEPQNSSFRSTISGGPPSLAALTLHPGGGGGVGPSSLGSQYNQHIEAQVRFKYSGGDALTAGYCRQCAVSFNLELLPSVQITSWDVLPAEVASQFYLVLDISNLTAQEMSLNYTDTKNILIEAKESCRVPIPVDRCSLEKVVAARAAEVAENLERELCFRTQLLSFNDALSKLCSIHIAERVKIKWLLTGTDIQGIASLRGIVLSQSMVDLTAVSPLEWAISFQDTLVQPHNEIVCTVGQRSLLSIQLANQSLQPLRNLVLSIKFYQDYLNGMENYNLETRVAISGPNRIAIPLLEKQEQKEHTCSVIFFTPGRFKASIECTSNPQKQSEQPSSLLTRSCPAEAESVGQSVMFSSSYDEQQAHVWKFIPPIEVTVVEQ
;
A
#
# COMPACT_ATOMS: atom_id res chain seq x y z
N MET A 1 -34.40 62.94 68.57
CA MET A 1 -35.34 62.09 67.79
C MET A 1 -35.61 62.60 66.37
N ARG A 2 -35.98 63.87 66.11
CA ARG A 2 -36.24 64.35 64.72
C ARG A 2 -35.07 64.19 63.74
N ALA A 3 -33.82 64.38 64.20
CA ALA A 3 -32.64 64.14 63.35
C ALA A 3 -32.43 62.65 62.99
N ALA A 4 -32.87 61.73 63.85
CA ALA A 4 -32.78 60.29 63.57
C ALA A 4 -33.88 59.82 62.62
N VAL A 5 -35.10 60.36 62.75
CA VAL A 5 -36.23 60.03 61.86
C VAL A 5 -36.02 60.60 60.46
N GLY A 6 -35.45 61.81 60.34
CA GLY A 6 -35.05 62.37 59.04
C GLY A 6 -33.98 61.55 58.33
N LEU A 7 -33.07 60.91 59.08
CA LEU A 7 -32.03 60.04 58.54
C LEU A 7 -32.53 58.64 58.13
N MET A 8 -33.53 58.10 58.84
CA MET A 8 -34.11 56.80 58.49
C MET A 8 -35.02 56.89 57.27
N LEU A 9 -35.74 58.01 57.09
CA LEU A 9 -36.64 58.20 55.95
C LEU A 9 -35.90 58.57 54.65
N SER A 10 -34.68 59.11 54.71
CA SER A 10 -33.92 59.45 53.49
C SER A 10 -33.22 58.25 52.81
N HIS A 11 -33.14 57.09 53.47
CA HIS A 11 -32.46 55.90 52.90
C HIS A 11 -33.31 54.63 52.87
N GLY A 12 -34.64 54.77 52.87
CA GLY A 12 -35.60 53.66 52.71
C GLY A 12 -35.77 53.12 51.28
N ALA A 13 -35.02 53.58 50.28
CA ALA A 13 -35.19 53.15 48.90
C ALA A 13 -33.87 53.17 48.13
N GLY A 14 -33.27 52.00 47.90
CA GLY A 14 -32.30 51.76 46.81
C GLY A 14 -31.09 52.70 46.73
N GLY A 15 -30.75 53.41 47.80
CA GLY A 15 -29.64 54.34 47.83
C GLY A 15 -28.35 53.57 47.65
N MET A 16 -27.81 53.62 46.43
CA MET A 16 -26.51 53.15 45.98
C MET A 16 -25.53 53.14 47.17
N GLU A 17 -25.39 51.99 47.82
CA GLU A 17 -24.60 51.88 49.03
C GLU A 17 -23.16 52.23 48.63
N PRO A 18 -22.52 53.22 49.28
CA PRO A 18 -21.23 53.72 48.81
C PRO A 18 -20.26 52.54 48.73
N ALA A 19 -19.67 52.32 47.56
CA ALA A 19 -18.69 51.28 47.37
C ALA A 19 -17.50 51.57 48.29
N LEU A 20 -17.49 50.96 49.48
CA LEU A 20 -16.57 51.30 50.57
C LEU A 20 -15.10 51.09 50.17
N SER A 21 -14.83 50.15 49.26
CA SER A 21 -13.59 49.99 48.47
C SER A 21 -13.66 48.67 47.68
N ARG A 22 -12.95 48.57 46.55
CA ARG A 22 -12.74 47.32 45.81
C ARG A 22 -11.44 46.62 46.22
N PRO A 23 -11.33 45.28 46.15
CA PRO A 23 -10.09 44.58 46.50
C PRO A 23 -8.92 44.93 45.58
N ASP A 24 -7.75 45.21 46.17
CA ASP A 24 -6.49 45.33 45.44
C ASP A 24 -5.83 43.95 45.29
N TYR A 25 -6.13 43.28 44.18
CA TYR A 25 -5.61 41.93 43.92
C TYR A 25 -4.09 41.87 43.75
N GLU A 26 -3.40 42.97 43.48
CA GLU A 26 -1.94 43.04 43.33
C GLU A 26 -1.23 43.28 44.66
N GLN A 27 -1.98 43.51 45.75
CA GLN A 27 -1.40 43.78 47.05
C GLN A 27 -0.75 42.52 47.67
N SER A 28 0.52 42.63 48.07
CA SER A 28 1.25 41.62 48.85
C SER A 28 1.38 42.07 50.31
N ALA A 29 1.80 41.14 51.18
CA ALA A 29 2.07 41.46 52.59
C ALA A 29 3.19 42.51 52.73
N LEU A 30 4.17 42.48 51.82
CA LEU A 30 5.32 43.38 51.84
C LEU A 30 4.93 44.84 51.53
N HIS A 31 3.79 45.06 50.87
CA HIS A 31 3.30 46.41 50.62
C HIS A 31 2.90 47.16 51.89
N HIS A 32 2.73 46.48 53.03
CA HIS A 32 2.47 47.15 54.31
C HIS A 32 3.61 48.10 54.72
N SER A 33 4.84 47.86 54.29
CA SER A 33 5.99 48.75 54.51
C SER A 33 6.26 49.75 53.40
N CYS A 34 5.47 49.74 52.33
CA CYS A 34 5.73 50.60 51.18
C CYS A 34 4.98 51.93 51.32
N LEU A 35 5.61 52.99 50.82
CA LEU A 35 4.96 54.27 50.56
C LEU A 35 4.21 54.18 49.24
N LEU A 36 2.90 54.41 49.26
CA LEU A 36 2.07 54.29 48.06
C LEU A 36 2.11 55.58 47.25
N VAL A 37 2.47 55.45 45.97
CA VAL A 37 2.61 56.57 45.03
C VAL A 37 1.79 56.32 43.78
N LEU A 38 0.98 57.30 43.38
CA LEU A 38 0.21 57.26 42.14
C LEU A 38 1.10 57.79 41.02
N LEU A 39 1.43 56.92 40.08
CA LEU A 39 2.23 57.22 38.90
C LEU A 39 1.30 57.24 37.67
N ARG A 40 0.90 58.44 37.24
CA ARG A 40 -0.18 58.62 36.25
C ARG A 40 0.24 59.39 35.02
N GLY A 41 -0.19 58.92 33.85
CA GLY A 41 -0.06 59.66 32.60
C GLY A 41 -1.07 60.81 32.53
N VAL A 42 -0.63 61.99 32.12
CA VAL A 42 -1.49 63.16 31.84
C VAL A 42 -1.30 63.60 30.38
N GLY A 43 -2.38 64.08 29.77
CA GLY A 43 -2.40 64.46 28.35
C GLY A 43 -2.66 63.32 27.35
N PRO A 44 -2.57 63.60 26.04
CA PRO A 44 -2.80 62.62 24.99
C PRO A 44 -1.72 61.52 25.01
N SER A 45 -2.13 60.24 24.99
CA SER A 45 -1.21 59.11 25.12
C SER A 45 -0.33 58.94 23.87
N ARG A 46 0.91 59.44 23.88
CA ARG A 46 1.96 59.01 22.94
C ARG A 46 2.86 57.99 23.63
N ALA A 47 2.69 56.71 23.30
CA ALA A 47 3.04 55.59 24.18
C ALA A 47 4.55 55.39 24.46
N ARG A 48 5.42 55.53 23.46
CA ARG A 48 6.81 55.02 23.58
C ARG A 48 7.69 55.79 24.57
N VAL A 49 7.68 57.13 24.48
CA VAL A 49 8.54 57.98 25.33
C VAL A 49 8.05 57.96 26.78
N LEU A 50 6.73 58.03 26.96
CA LEU A 50 6.11 57.90 28.28
C LEU A 50 6.47 56.56 28.93
N GLN A 51 6.42 55.45 28.19
CA GLN A 51 6.73 54.12 28.73
C GLN A 51 8.16 54.03 29.30
N ARG A 52 9.16 54.58 28.59
CA ARG A 52 10.55 54.64 29.11
C ARG A 52 10.65 55.43 30.42
N ALA A 53 9.92 56.54 30.52
CA ALA A 53 9.88 57.34 31.73
C ALA A 53 9.17 56.61 32.88
N PHE A 54 8.03 55.95 32.62
CA PHE A 54 7.35 55.10 33.61
C PHE A 54 8.28 54.02 34.16
N GLU A 55 9.02 53.33 33.30
CA GLU A 55 9.98 52.30 33.71
C GLU A 55 11.14 52.86 34.54
N LYS A 56 11.70 54.02 34.17
CA LYS A 56 12.74 54.70 34.96
C LYS A 56 12.25 55.13 36.34
N VAL A 57 11.06 55.72 36.44
CA VAL A 57 10.47 56.09 37.73
C VAL A 57 10.25 54.84 38.60
N ARG A 58 9.74 53.76 38.02
CA ARG A 58 9.49 52.49 38.73
C ARG A 58 10.77 51.78 39.18
N ARG A 59 11.92 52.03 38.56
CA ARG A 59 13.22 51.50 39.02
C ARG A 59 13.62 52.02 40.40
N VAL A 60 13.19 53.23 40.76
CA VAL A 60 13.46 53.82 42.07
C VAL A 60 12.37 53.40 43.06
N ASN A 61 12.26 52.10 43.31
CA ASN A 61 11.30 51.53 44.27
C ASN A 61 11.90 51.36 45.68
N HIS A 62 13.18 51.65 45.86
CA HIS A 62 13.91 51.54 47.11
C HIS A 62 14.93 52.66 47.24
N ILE A 63 14.97 53.29 48.41
CA ILE A 63 16.00 54.27 48.77
C ILE A 63 16.56 53.96 50.17
N ARG A 64 17.79 54.39 50.42
CA ARG A 64 18.36 54.40 51.77
C ARG A 64 18.47 55.84 52.26
N VAL A 65 17.88 56.12 53.41
CA VAL A 65 17.90 57.44 54.04
C VAL A 65 18.52 57.32 55.42
N ASN A 66 19.46 58.19 55.75
CA ASN A 66 19.98 58.29 57.11
C ASN A 66 19.02 59.12 57.95
N ASP A 67 18.62 58.59 59.10
CA ASP A 67 17.74 59.32 60.00
C ASP A 67 18.45 60.43 60.79
N SER A 68 17.70 61.14 61.64
CA SER A 68 18.24 62.19 62.49
C SER A 68 19.29 61.71 63.50
N SER A 69 19.38 60.40 63.76
CA SER A 69 20.42 59.79 64.59
C SER A 69 21.59 59.21 63.79
N GLY A 70 21.56 59.32 62.46
CA GLY A 70 22.59 58.81 61.56
C GLY A 70 22.43 57.34 61.18
N HIS A 71 21.35 56.67 61.60
CA HIS A 71 21.13 55.26 61.25
C HIS A 71 20.52 55.14 59.84
N PRO A 72 21.05 54.26 58.98
CA PRO A 72 20.52 54.06 57.64
C PRO A 72 19.21 53.27 57.70
N ARG A 73 18.13 53.86 57.16
CA ARG A 73 16.81 53.23 57.02
C ARG A 73 16.51 52.93 55.56
N SER A 74 16.00 51.73 55.30
CA SER A 74 15.63 51.27 53.96
C SER A 74 14.15 51.52 53.73
N ILE A 75 13.82 52.42 52.80
CA ILE A 75 12.45 52.86 52.52
C ILE A 75 12.03 52.35 51.16
N TRP A 76 10.82 51.81 51.09
CA TRP A 76 10.28 51.15 49.92
C TRP A 76 9.09 51.90 49.36
N ILE A 77 8.94 51.89 48.04
CA ILE A 77 7.91 52.63 47.32
C ILE A 77 7.12 51.66 46.44
N ARG A 78 5.80 51.75 46.53
CA ARG A 78 4.88 51.04 45.63
C ARG A 78 4.25 52.04 44.68
N PHE A 79 4.60 51.95 43.40
CA PHE A 79 3.96 52.73 42.34
C PHE A 79 2.71 52.00 41.83
N VAL A 80 1.59 52.72 41.74
CA VAL A 80 0.33 52.25 41.14
C VAL A 80 -0.14 53.24 40.08
N HIS A 81 -0.86 52.78 39.06
CA HIS A 81 -1.32 53.62 37.94
C HIS A 81 -2.75 54.14 38.12
N ASP A 82 -3.55 53.44 38.92
CA ASP A 82 -4.91 53.81 39.29
C ASP A 82 -5.12 53.49 40.77
N HIS A 83 -5.76 54.40 41.50
CA HIS A 83 -6.03 54.26 42.93
C HIS A 83 -7.34 54.95 43.29
N PRO A 84 -8.44 54.24 43.56
CA PRO A 84 -9.70 54.88 43.94
C PRO A 84 -9.54 55.73 45.20
N VAL A 85 -10.22 56.88 45.26
CA VAL A 85 -10.08 57.82 46.39
C VAL A 85 -10.62 57.20 47.68
N GLU A 86 -11.62 56.34 47.56
CA GLU A 86 -12.28 55.65 48.67
C GLU A 86 -11.30 54.72 49.43
N HIS A 87 -10.23 54.24 48.79
CA HIS A 87 -9.19 53.47 49.47
C HIS A 87 -8.43 54.27 50.53
N ASN A 88 -8.34 55.59 50.37
CA ASN A 88 -7.69 56.46 51.35
C ASN A 88 -8.45 56.50 52.68
N ASP A 89 -9.78 56.30 52.67
CA ASP A 89 -10.62 56.30 53.87
C ASP A 89 -10.25 55.16 54.82
N TRP A 90 -9.68 54.07 54.29
CA TRP A 90 -9.15 52.96 55.09
C TRP A 90 -7.80 53.26 55.73
N GLY A 91 -7.22 54.42 55.45
CA GLY A 91 -5.86 54.77 55.85
C GLY A 91 -5.64 54.91 57.35
N ASP A 92 -6.68 55.20 58.14
CA ASP A 92 -6.58 55.17 59.61
C ASP A 92 -6.47 53.72 60.13
N PHE A 93 -7.21 52.81 59.48
CA PHE A 93 -7.22 51.39 59.79
C PHE A 93 -5.96 50.67 59.29
N GLN A 94 -5.46 51.00 58.09
CA GLN A 94 -4.29 50.43 57.44
C GLN A 94 -3.55 51.53 56.67
N THR A 95 -2.44 52.04 57.22
CA THR A 95 -1.79 53.25 56.66
C THR A 95 -1.20 53.04 55.27
N HIS A 96 -0.85 51.81 54.88
CA HIS A 96 -0.29 51.48 53.56
C HIS A 96 -1.29 51.61 52.40
N ARG A 97 -2.57 51.82 52.72
CA ARG A 97 -3.61 52.15 51.74
C ARG A 97 -3.68 53.64 51.42
N ARG A 98 -3.03 54.50 52.20
CA ARG A 98 -3.00 55.95 51.96
C ARG A 98 -2.10 56.27 50.80
N LEU A 99 -2.64 57.01 49.85
CA LEU A 99 -1.84 57.59 48.79
C LEU A 99 -1.00 58.76 49.34
N LEU A 100 0.31 58.56 49.46
CA LEU A 100 1.23 59.54 50.04
C LEU A 100 1.90 60.41 48.97
N GLY A 101 2.11 59.87 47.77
CA GLY A 101 2.80 60.57 46.69
C GLY A 101 2.02 60.60 45.38
N LEU A 102 2.23 61.67 44.60
CA LEU A 102 1.72 61.80 43.24
C LEU A 102 2.86 62.14 42.28
N VAL A 103 3.04 61.33 41.25
CA VAL A 103 3.94 61.62 40.12
C VAL A 103 3.14 61.55 38.84
N THR A 104 3.08 62.67 38.10
CA THR A 104 2.44 62.69 36.79
C THR A 104 3.47 62.80 35.68
N ILE A 105 3.29 62.03 34.60
CA ILE A 105 4.12 62.12 33.40
C ILE A 105 3.25 62.56 32.23
N GLY A 106 3.64 63.61 31.52
CA GLY A 106 2.91 64.08 30.35
C GLY A 106 3.81 64.59 29.24
N LYS A 107 3.28 64.59 28.02
CA LYS A 107 3.93 65.16 26.85
C LYS A 107 3.13 66.36 26.34
N PHE A 108 3.81 67.42 25.92
CA PHE A 108 3.22 68.59 25.29
C PHE A 108 4.03 69.01 24.07
N ASP A 109 3.37 69.52 23.04
CA ASP A 109 4.01 70.12 21.86
C ASP A 109 3.85 71.67 21.86
N SER A 110 2.99 72.21 22.73
CA SER A 110 2.70 73.66 22.82
C SER A 110 2.48 74.13 24.26
N GLN A 111 2.57 75.44 24.48
CA GLN A 111 2.29 76.07 25.78
C GLN A 111 0.85 75.81 26.26
N ILE A 112 -0.11 75.71 25.33
CA ILE A 112 -1.52 75.41 25.65
C ILE A 112 -1.63 74.00 26.22
N GLU A 113 -0.97 73.02 25.59
CA GLU A 113 -0.95 71.65 26.08
C GLU A 113 -0.26 71.54 27.45
N LEU A 114 0.89 72.22 27.64
CA LEU A 114 1.57 72.26 28.94
C LEU A 114 0.65 72.80 30.05
N ASN A 115 -0.09 73.88 29.77
CA ASN A 115 -1.04 74.44 30.72
C ASN A 115 -2.13 73.43 31.10
N GLU A 116 -2.62 72.66 30.12
CA GLU A 116 -3.60 71.60 30.35
C GLU A 116 -3.01 70.44 31.17
N LEU A 117 -1.76 70.03 30.92
CA LEU A 117 -1.08 69.02 31.75
C LEU A 117 -0.94 69.48 33.21
N CYS A 118 -0.53 70.73 33.42
CA CYS A 118 -0.42 71.35 34.74
C CYS A 118 -1.77 71.35 35.46
N ARG A 119 -2.85 71.71 34.75
CA ARG A 119 -4.23 71.67 35.27
C ARG A 119 -4.65 70.25 35.67
N GLN A 120 -4.32 69.24 34.86
CA GLN A 120 -4.61 67.83 35.16
C GLN A 120 -3.84 67.33 36.39
N HIS A 121 -2.57 67.70 36.54
CA HIS A 121 -1.78 67.39 37.73
C HIS A 121 -2.40 68.01 38.99
N GLU A 122 -2.67 69.32 38.98
CA GLU A 122 -3.27 70.00 40.13
C GLU A 122 -4.68 69.46 40.44
N SER A 123 -5.46 69.05 39.43
CA SER A 123 -6.75 68.37 39.65
C SER A 123 -6.59 67.03 40.39
N LEU A 124 -5.61 66.22 40.04
CA LEU A 124 -5.29 64.97 40.77
C LEU A 124 -4.79 65.27 42.19
N LYS A 125 -3.94 66.29 42.33
CA LYS A 125 -3.43 66.71 43.65
C LYS A 125 -4.56 67.16 44.58
N VAL A 126 -5.52 67.94 44.08
CA VAL A 126 -6.73 68.34 44.84
C VAL A 126 -7.56 67.12 45.19
N ARG A 127 -7.74 66.18 44.25
CA ARG A 127 -8.52 64.95 44.45
C ARG A 127 -7.99 64.10 45.61
N TYR A 128 -6.67 63.98 45.78
CA TYR A 128 -6.04 63.22 46.86
C TYR A 128 -5.43 64.10 47.97
N GLY A 129 -5.79 65.39 48.01
CA GLY A 129 -5.11 66.39 48.84
C GLY A 129 -5.16 66.12 50.36
N SER A 130 -6.09 65.28 50.83
CA SER A 130 -6.21 64.89 52.23
C SER A 130 -5.10 63.93 52.70
N THR A 131 -4.42 63.23 51.80
CA THR A 131 -3.40 62.22 52.15
C THR A 131 -2.03 62.47 51.53
N LEU A 132 -1.95 63.26 50.44
CA LEU A 132 -0.70 63.51 49.75
C LEU A 132 0.29 64.31 50.62
N TYR A 133 1.50 63.80 50.71
CA TYR A 133 2.65 64.45 51.35
C TYR A 133 3.49 65.22 50.34
N GLU A 134 3.64 64.69 49.13
CA GLU A 134 4.43 65.32 48.07
C GLU A 134 3.86 65.01 46.68
N SER A 135 4.01 65.95 45.74
CA SER A 135 3.55 65.82 44.36
C SER A 135 4.57 66.42 43.38
N ARG A 136 4.95 65.66 42.35
CA ARG A 136 5.86 66.13 41.29
C ARG A 136 5.32 65.83 39.90
N ALA A 137 5.68 66.66 38.93
CA ALA A 137 5.33 66.46 37.53
C ALA A 137 6.59 66.31 36.67
N ILE A 138 6.50 65.46 35.65
CA ILE A 138 7.55 65.25 34.65
C ILE A 138 6.91 65.53 33.29
N PHE A 139 7.44 66.53 32.58
CA PHE A 139 6.91 66.98 31.31
C PHE A 139 7.95 66.82 30.20
N PHE A 140 7.52 66.18 29.11
CA PHE A 140 8.29 66.02 27.89
C PHE A 140 7.80 67.01 26.84
N GLY A 141 8.67 67.95 26.43
CA GLY A 141 8.36 68.94 25.39
C GLY A 141 8.92 68.59 24.02
N PRO A 142 8.68 69.44 23.01
CA PRO A 142 9.23 69.26 21.67
C PRO A 142 10.76 69.40 21.67
N ASP A 143 11.41 68.73 20.71
CA ASP A 143 12.83 68.92 20.43
C ASP A 143 13.09 70.33 19.84
N GLU A 144 14.33 70.82 19.93
CA GLU A 144 14.74 72.11 19.35
C GLU A 144 14.41 72.14 17.85
N GLN A 145 13.56 73.08 17.43
CA GLN A 145 13.34 73.33 16.00
C GLN A 145 14.61 73.94 15.40
N PRO A 146 15.13 73.39 14.28
CA PRO A 146 16.23 74.03 13.55
C PRO A 146 15.77 75.42 13.11
N LEU A 147 16.48 76.45 13.53
CA LEU A 147 16.18 77.82 13.11
C LEU A 147 16.46 77.92 11.59
N GLU A 148 15.42 77.86 10.76
CA GLU A 148 15.50 78.24 9.34
C GLU A 148 15.64 79.76 9.23
N THR A 149 16.75 80.32 9.69
CA THR A 149 17.09 81.71 9.39
C THR A 149 17.93 81.74 8.14
N ILE A 150 17.32 82.24 7.08
CA ILE A 150 17.92 82.57 5.79
C ILE A 150 19.22 83.36 6.05
N GLY A 151 20.37 82.76 5.73
CA GLY A 151 21.55 83.52 5.30
C GLY A 151 22.76 83.64 6.23
N GLU A 152 22.80 83.07 7.45
CA GLU A 152 24.03 83.08 8.25
C GLU A 152 24.40 81.71 8.82
N VAL A 153 25.57 81.22 8.36
CA VAL A 153 26.27 80.05 8.86
C VAL A 153 26.84 80.38 10.24
N LEU A 154 25.99 80.35 11.28
CA LEU A 154 26.47 80.34 12.65
C LEU A 154 26.98 78.94 12.99
N GLY A 155 28.17 78.91 13.58
CA GLY A 155 28.97 77.73 13.85
C GLY A 155 28.29 76.68 14.75
N PRO A 156 29.03 75.61 15.11
CA PRO A 156 28.47 74.45 15.80
C PRO A 156 27.67 74.87 17.03
N PRO A 157 26.50 74.26 17.27
CA PRO A 157 25.60 74.66 18.35
C PRO A 157 26.40 74.71 19.64
N ALA A 158 26.46 75.88 20.27
CA ALA A 158 27.09 76.05 21.56
C ALA A 158 26.53 74.97 22.49
N ALA A 159 27.40 74.25 23.19
CA ALA A 159 27.08 73.11 24.06
C ALA A 159 26.14 73.43 25.24
N GLY A 160 25.55 74.63 25.29
CA GLY A 160 24.43 74.98 26.14
C GLY A 160 23.18 75.19 25.30
N GLY A 161 22.54 74.09 24.88
CA GLY A 161 21.18 74.16 24.33
C GLY A 161 20.26 74.90 25.32
N ARG A 162 19.28 75.65 24.80
CA ARG A 162 18.32 76.37 25.66
C ARG A 162 17.62 75.35 26.56
N ARG A 163 17.42 75.66 27.84
CA ARG A 163 16.62 74.76 28.69
C ARG A 163 15.17 74.92 28.27
N LEU A 164 14.47 73.81 28.10
CA LEU A 164 13.05 73.79 27.74
C LEU A 164 12.18 74.64 28.69
N GLN A 165 12.60 74.76 29.95
CA GLN A 165 11.95 75.60 30.98
C GLN A 165 12.06 77.11 30.72
N ASP A 166 13.01 77.56 29.91
CA ASP A 166 13.14 78.97 29.50
C ASP A 166 12.21 79.29 28.31
N GLU A 167 11.80 78.27 27.53
CA GLU A 167 10.88 78.39 26.39
C GLU A 167 9.41 78.22 26.79
N PHE A 168 9.15 77.35 27.76
CA PHE A 168 7.81 77.03 28.24
C PHE A 168 7.70 77.27 29.74
N THR A 169 6.73 78.10 30.13
CA THR A 169 6.55 78.51 31.52
C THR A 169 5.30 77.89 32.11
N THR A 170 5.41 77.30 33.31
CA THR A 170 4.22 76.79 34.00
C THR A 170 3.30 77.93 34.46
N PRO A 171 1.97 77.75 34.44
CA PRO A 171 1.02 78.71 35.02
C PRO A 171 1.34 79.06 36.48
N SER A 172 1.04 80.29 36.91
CA SER A 172 1.33 80.78 38.27
C SER A 172 0.60 80.04 39.40
N ASN A 173 -0.49 79.34 39.08
CA ASN A 173 -1.24 78.49 40.03
C ASN A 173 -0.67 77.07 40.16
N PHE A 174 0.25 76.66 39.29
CA PHE A 174 0.93 75.37 39.38
C PHE A 174 2.03 75.45 40.44
N LYS A 175 1.83 74.77 41.57
CA LYS A 175 2.73 74.87 42.74
C LYS A 175 3.60 73.64 42.95
N ALA A 176 3.29 72.53 42.26
CA ALA A 176 4.11 71.33 42.31
C ALA A 176 5.47 71.55 41.60
N GLN A 177 6.48 70.79 42.00
CA GLN A 177 7.76 70.83 41.28
C GLN A 177 7.62 70.08 39.96
N ALA A 178 7.92 70.76 38.84
CA ALA A 178 7.96 70.17 37.51
C ALA A 178 9.40 69.98 37.02
N PHE A 179 9.65 68.86 36.35
CA PHE A 179 10.90 68.57 35.64
C PHE A 179 10.62 68.51 34.14
N PHE A 180 11.49 69.14 33.36
CA PHE A 180 11.33 69.30 31.92
C PHE A 180 12.43 68.54 31.19
N TYR A 181 12.03 67.71 30.24
CA TYR A 181 12.92 66.95 29.36
C TYR A 181 12.49 67.13 27.92
N ARG A 182 13.45 67.07 26.99
CA ARG A 182 13.13 66.93 25.56
C ARG A 182 12.80 65.48 25.23
N GLU A 183 12.09 65.27 24.12
CA GLU A 183 11.57 63.96 23.75
C GLU A 183 12.69 62.92 23.54
N GLN A 184 13.84 63.36 23.03
CA GLN A 184 15.01 62.50 22.78
C GLN A 184 16.00 62.44 23.94
N ASP A 185 15.76 63.16 25.05
CA ASP A 185 16.68 63.17 26.18
C ASP A 185 16.76 61.80 26.86
N SER A 186 17.97 61.44 27.28
CA SER A 186 18.17 60.21 28.04
C SER A 186 17.60 60.28 29.46
N CYS A 187 17.20 61.45 29.97
CA CYS A 187 16.73 61.69 31.33
C CYS A 187 17.64 61.04 32.39
N ALA A 188 18.95 61.29 32.32
CA ALA A 188 19.95 60.63 33.16
C ALA A 188 19.79 60.97 34.65
N ASP A 189 19.33 62.17 34.98
CA ASP A 189 19.13 62.66 36.35
C ASP A 189 17.76 62.27 36.94
N LEU A 190 16.85 61.69 36.14
CA LEU A 190 15.47 61.42 36.56
C LEU A 190 15.40 60.48 37.76
N GLU A 191 16.21 59.41 37.80
CA GLU A 191 16.23 58.47 38.93
C GLU A 191 16.69 59.16 40.22
N SER A 192 17.68 60.05 40.15
CA SER A 192 18.13 60.88 41.28
C SER A 192 17.00 61.77 41.80
N ARG A 193 16.27 62.44 40.89
CA ARG A 193 15.12 63.30 41.24
C ARG A 193 13.97 62.50 41.87
N ILE A 194 13.74 61.26 41.45
CA ILE A 194 12.77 60.39 42.10
C ILE A 194 13.27 59.92 43.48
N GLY A 195 14.57 59.71 43.64
CA GLY A 195 15.19 59.46 44.95
C GLY A 195 14.98 60.62 45.93
N ASP A 196 15.11 61.86 45.48
CA ASP A 196 14.83 63.05 46.28
C ASP A 196 13.35 63.17 46.65
N PHE A 197 12.45 62.83 45.72
CA PHE A 197 11.01 62.79 45.95
C PHE A 197 10.66 61.78 47.04
N ALA A 198 11.21 60.57 46.93
CA ALA A 198 11.04 59.52 47.91
C ALA A 198 11.59 59.90 49.29
N SER A 199 12.73 60.57 49.33
CA SER A 199 13.32 61.09 50.56
C SER A 199 12.42 62.14 51.21
N ALA A 200 11.81 63.04 50.43
CA ALA A 200 10.84 64.00 50.94
C ALA A 200 9.61 63.31 51.54
N LEU A 201 9.06 62.29 50.89
CA LEU A 201 7.96 61.48 51.44
C LEU A 201 8.32 60.85 52.79
N PHE A 202 9.52 60.28 52.90
CA PHE A 202 10.01 59.70 54.15
C PHE A 202 10.06 60.73 55.29
N TRP A 203 10.60 61.93 55.05
CA TRP A 203 10.71 62.94 56.11
C TRP A 203 9.35 63.43 56.61
N VAL A 204 8.36 63.55 55.72
CA VAL A 204 6.98 63.87 56.13
C VAL A 204 6.37 62.71 56.93
N LEU A 205 6.54 61.47 56.47
CA LEU A 205 6.07 60.28 57.20
C LEU A 205 6.70 60.18 58.60
N GLU A 206 8.02 60.39 58.69
CA GLU A 206 8.76 60.32 59.94
C GLU A 206 8.29 61.40 60.91
N SER A 207 8.04 62.62 60.43
CA SER A 207 7.43 63.69 61.23
C SER A 207 6.07 63.27 61.79
N ARG A 208 5.20 62.67 60.96
CA ARG A 208 3.88 62.16 61.38
C ARG A 208 3.99 61.01 62.37
N ARG A 209 4.96 60.11 62.21
CA ARG A 209 5.24 59.01 63.14
C ARG A 209 5.68 59.54 64.51
N LEU A 210 6.57 60.52 64.54
CA LEU A 210 7.04 61.17 65.78
C LEU A 210 5.94 62.01 66.46
N GLU A 211 5.06 62.64 65.69
CA GLU A 211 3.87 63.31 66.23
C GLU A 211 2.95 62.29 66.91
N ARG A 212 2.68 61.16 66.23
CA ARG A 212 1.84 60.06 66.73
C ARG A 212 2.42 59.42 68.00
N SER A 213 3.74 59.24 68.09
CA SER A 213 4.38 58.64 69.27
C SER A 213 4.37 59.54 70.51
N ARG A 214 4.15 60.85 70.34
CA ARG A 214 4.09 61.84 71.42
C ARG A 214 2.67 62.10 71.94
N GLU A 215 1.64 61.48 71.34
CA GLU A 215 0.26 61.61 71.80
C GLU A 215 0.11 61.00 73.21
N LYS A 216 -0.38 61.81 74.16
CA LYS A 216 -0.60 61.37 75.54
C LYS A 216 -1.82 60.45 75.61
N ALA A 217 -1.73 59.39 76.42
CA ALA A 217 -2.78 58.37 76.59
C ALA A 217 -4.18 58.93 76.93
N ASP A 218 -4.26 60.07 77.61
CA ASP A 218 -5.54 60.71 77.98
C ASP A 218 -6.17 61.57 76.87
N LYS A 219 -5.45 61.84 75.77
CA LYS A 219 -5.92 62.68 74.64
C LYS A 219 -5.75 61.98 73.29
N VAL A 220 -5.91 60.66 73.27
CA VAL A 220 -5.71 59.85 72.05
C VAL A 220 -6.93 59.93 71.15
N SER A 221 -6.71 60.18 69.86
CA SER A 221 -7.77 60.21 68.85
C SER A 221 -8.36 58.82 68.60
N LEU A 222 -9.69 58.74 68.41
CA LEU A 222 -10.35 57.51 68.00
C LEU A 222 -10.19 57.33 66.48
N LEU A 223 -9.34 56.38 66.10
CA LEU A 223 -9.18 55.97 64.71
C LEU A 223 -10.27 54.97 64.31
N LEU A 224 -10.75 55.06 63.07
CA LEU A 224 -11.92 54.30 62.59
C LEU A 224 -11.65 53.70 61.21
N ALA A 225 -12.14 52.49 60.97
CA ALA A 225 -12.38 52.02 59.61
C ALA A 225 -13.61 52.76 59.01
N PRO A 226 -13.76 52.83 57.67
CA PRO A 226 -14.78 53.66 57.03
C PRO A 226 -16.22 53.36 57.47
N PHE A 227 -16.54 52.08 57.66
CA PHE A 227 -17.88 51.64 58.07
C PHE A 227 -18.14 51.81 59.57
N GLU A 228 -17.11 51.96 60.40
CA GLU A 228 -17.25 52.14 61.85
C GLU A 228 -17.77 53.52 62.24
N LYS A 229 -17.78 54.51 61.33
CA LYS A 229 -18.21 55.90 61.61
C LYS A 229 -19.62 55.99 62.22
N ARG A 230 -20.48 54.98 62.01
CA ARG A 230 -21.85 54.93 62.55
C ARG A 230 -21.97 54.17 63.87
N ASP A 231 -21.00 53.31 64.20
CA ASP A 231 -21.10 52.37 65.33
C ASP A 231 -20.82 53.04 66.68
N PHE A 232 -20.16 54.20 66.69
CA PHE A 232 -19.76 54.91 67.91
C PHE A 232 -20.73 56.01 68.36
N VAL A 233 -21.89 56.14 67.71
CA VAL A 233 -22.92 57.10 68.12
C VAL A 233 -23.53 56.65 69.45
N GLY A 234 -23.28 57.41 70.52
CA GLY A 234 -23.85 57.19 71.85
C GLY A 234 -22.98 56.37 72.83
N LEU A 235 -21.77 55.95 72.44
CA LEU A 235 -20.82 55.34 73.38
C LEU A 235 -20.11 56.40 74.23
N ASP A 236 -19.97 56.12 75.52
CA ASP A 236 -19.16 56.94 76.45
C ASP A 236 -17.66 56.79 76.15
N MET A 237 -17.11 57.76 75.43
CA MET A 237 -15.69 57.82 75.06
C MET A 237 -14.74 57.98 76.25
N GLU A 238 -15.24 58.39 77.42
CA GLU A 238 -14.42 58.57 78.61
C GLU A 238 -14.24 57.27 79.42
N SER A 239 -15.07 56.25 79.14
CA SER A 239 -14.98 54.95 79.79
C SER A 239 -13.60 54.31 79.64
N ARG A 240 -13.15 53.59 80.68
CA ARG A 240 -11.84 52.92 80.72
C ARG A 240 -11.61 52.00 79.51
N ASN A 241 -12.66 51.30 79.06
CA ASN A 241 -12.58 50.41 77.90
C ASN A 241 -12.42 51.17 76.59
N ASN A 242 -13.12 52.29 76.40
CA ASN A 242 -12.94 53.13 75.21
C ASN A 242 -11.59 53.83 75.20
N ARG A 243 -11.08 54.30 76.34
CA ARG A 243 -9.71 54.84 76.42
C ARG A 243 -8.67 53.79 76.04
N LYS A 244 -8.77 52.56 76.57
CA LYS A 244 -7.90 51.43 76.19
C LYS A 244 -8.01 51.09 74.70
N ARG A 245 -9.22 51.13 74.12
CA ARG A 245 -9.45 50.93 72.68
C ARG A 245 -8.73 51.99 71.86
N CYS A 246 -8.90 53.28 72.15
CA CYS A 246 -8.21 54.36 71.45
C CYS A 246 -6.69 54.20 71.51
N VAL A 247 -6.14 53.91 72.70
CA VAL A 247 -4.70 53.65 72.90
C VAL A 247 -4.23 52.47 72.04
N GLY A 248 -4.96 51.35 72.05
CA GLY A 248 -4.63 50.17 71.24
C GLY A 248 -4.66 50.45 69.73
N ARG A 249 -5.66 51.19 69.24
CA ARG A 249 -5.78 51.57 67.82
C ARG A 249 -4.66 52.51 67.37
N VAL A 250 -4.34 53.51 68.19
CA VAL A 250 -3.22 54.43 67.91
C VAL A 250 -1.88 53.72 67.97
N MET A 251 -1.69 52.77 68.89
CA MET A 251 -0.48 51.95 68.95
C MET A 251 -0.34 51.08 67.70
N LYS A 252 -1.43 50.48 67.20
CA LYS A 252 -1.45 49.77 65.92
C LYS A 252 -1.09 50.69 64.75
N ASN A 253 -1.70 51.88 64.69
CA ASN A 253 -1.42 52.86 63.65
C ASN A 253 0.04 53.32 63.66
N LEU A 254 0.60 53.56 64.86
CA LEU A 254 2.02 53.85 65.05
C LEU A 254 2.90 52.69 64.58
N ALA A 255 2.50 51.44 64.82
CA ALA A 255 3.21 50.27 64.29
C ALA A 255 3.25 50.26 62.75
N ASP A 256 2.13 50.55 62.08
CA ASP A 256 2.12 50.66 60.61
C ASP A 256 3.05 51.78 60.10
N LEU A 257 3.04 52.95 60.76
CA LEU A 257 3.92 54.08 60.40
C LEU A 257 5.41 53.73 60.64
N SER A 258 5.73 53.06 61.74
CA SER A 258 7.08 52.54 62.02
C SER A 258 7.52 51.53 60.97
N LEU A 259 6.61 50.65 60.53
CA LEU A 259 6.89 49.67 59.49
C LEU A 259 7.22 50.34 58.15
N GLN A 260 6.45 51.35 57.74
CA GLN A 260 6.71 52.14 56.53
C GLN A 260 7.97 53.01 56.62
N ALA A 261 8.31 53.46 57.82
CA ALA A 261 9.55 54.20 58.09
C ALA A 261 10.78 53.28 58.18
N GLY A 262 10.65 51.97 57.92
CA GLY A 262 11.76 51.01 57.93
C GLY A 262 12.21 50.55 59.32
N LEU A 263 11.42 50.82 60.37
CA LEU A 263 11.67 50.39 61.76
C LEU A 263 10.89 49.11 62.07
N VAL A 264 11.38 47.97 61.59
CA VAL A 264 10.64 46.70 61.66
C VAL A 264 10.59 46.16 63.10
N ASP A 265 11.67 46.27 63.87
CA ASP A 265 11.75 45.79 65.26
C ASP A 265 10.77 46.55 66.18
N ASP A 266 10.73 47.88 66.03
CA ASP A 266 9.77 48.74 66.73
C ASP A 266 8.34 48.38 66.32
N ALA A 267 8.09 48.18 65.02
CA ALA A 267 6.78 47.81 64.52
C ALA A 267 6.30 46.47 65.10
N LEU A 268 7.14 45.43 65.15
CA LEU A 268 6.81 44.13 65.75
C LEU A 268 6.40 44.28 67.22
N SER A 269 7.19 45.02 67.99
CA SER A 269 6.93 45.27 69.42
C SER A 269 5.61 46.02 69.62
N LEU A 270 5.37 47.06 68.83
CA LEU A 270 4.14 47.85 68.87
C LEU A 270 2.91 47.03 68.45
N TYR A 271 3.03 46.17 67.44
CA TYR A 271 1.91 45.32 67.02
C TYR A 271 1.54 44.30 68.09
N HIS A 272 2.52 43.66 68.76
CA HIS A 272 2.23 42.73 69.87
C HIS A 272 1.50 43.44 71.02
N ASN A 273 2.01 44.59 71.46
CA ASN A 273 1.40 45.37 72.53
C ASN A 273 0.00 45.90 72.17
N ALA A 274 -0.19 46.33 70.92
CA ALA A 274 -1.49 46.75 70.42
C ALA A 274 -2.48 45.57 70.39
N ASN A 275 -2.02 44.40 69.95
CA ASN A 275 -2.81 43.18 69.87
C ASN A 275 -3.33 42.75 71.26
N GLU A 276 -2.44 42.70 72.26
CA GLU A 276 -2.82 42.37 73.64
C GLU A 276 -3.84 43.38 74.21
N THR A 277 -3.58 44.68 73.99
CA THR A 277 -4.48 45.75 74.44
C THR A 277 -5.86 45.63 73.80
N LEU A 278 -5.93 45.45 72.48
CA LEU A 278 -7.18 45.38 71.72
C LEU A 278 -7.96 44.10 72.00
N ARG A 279 -7.29 42.96 72.23
CA ARG A 279 -7.95 41.72 72.70
C ARG A 279 -8.62 41.92 74.05
N SER A 280 -7.97 42.62 74.99
CA SER A 280 -8.52 42.85 76.33
C SER A 280 -9.83 43.66 76.34
N VAL A 281 -10.10 44.44 75.27
CA VAL A 281 -11.32 45.23 75.10
C VAL A 281 -12.27 44.66 74.05
N GLY A 282 -11.96 43.48 73.49
CA GLY A 282 -12.82 42.79 72.52
C GLY A 282 -12.92 43.45 71.13
N ASP A 283 -11.96 44.28 70.73
CA ASP A 283 -11.98 44.97 69.43
C ASP A 283 -11.51 44.05 68.30
N SER A 284 -12.39 43.12 67.88
CA SER A 284 -12.04 42.04 66.95
C SER A 284 -11.50 42.55 65.61
N LEU A 285 -12.10 43.60 65.03
CA LEU A 285 -11.68 44.15 63.74
C LEU A 285 -10.21 44.60 63.78
N TRP A 286 -9.84 45.37 64.80
CA TRP A 286 -8.48 45.90 64.95
C TRP A 286 -7.50 44.84 65.47
N VAL A 287 -7.95 43.86 66.24
CA VAL A 287 -7.15 42.65 66.53
C VAL A 287 -6.76 41.96 65.22
N GLY A 288 -7.70 41.76 64.29
CA GLY A 288 -7.39 41.21 62.96
C GLY A 288 -6.33 42.03 62.21
N ALA A 289 -6.41 43.36 62.29
CA ALA A 289 -5.44 44.26 61.69
C ALA A 289 -4.04 44.17 62.33
N THR A 290 -3.95 43.97 63.64
CA THR A 290 -2.67 43.71 64.31
C THR A 290 -2.09 42.35 63.95
N GLU A 291 -2.93 41.32 63.80
CA GLU A 291 -2.50 39.98 63.37
C GLU A 291 -1.95 40.00 61.94
N GLU A 292 -2.65 40.67 61.02
CA GLU A 292 -2.18 40.90 59.65
C GLU A 292 -0.89 41.73 59.62
N GLY A 293 -0.80 42.78 60.43
CA GLY A 293 0.40 43.62 60.57
C GLY A 293 1.63 42.83 61.06
N LEU A 294 1.46 41.98 62.08
CA LEU A 294 2.51 41.08 62.56
C LEU A 294 2.97 40.11 61.48
N CYS A 295 2.04 39.54 60.72
CA CYS A 295 2.37 38.68 59.59
C CYS A 295 3.17 39.43 58.53
N ALA A 296 2.77 40.64 58.16
CA ALA A 296 3.46 41.47 57.18
C ALA A 296 4.87 41.85 57.62
N ALA A 297 5.03 42.35 58.85
CA ALA A 297 6.33 42.71 59.42
C ALA A 297 7.28 41.49 59.51
N SER A 298 6.76 40.33 59.93
CA SER A 298 7.55 39.10 60.01
C SER A 298 7.91 38.57 58.61
N ALA A 299 6.97 38.61 57.65
CA ALA A 299 7.21 38.17 56.27
C ALA A 299 8.29 39.02 55.57
N MET A 300 8.39 40.31 55.88
CA MET A 300 9.45 41.17 55.34
C MET A 300 10.85 40.75 55.73
N LEU A 301 11.03 40.23 56.95
CA LEU A 301 12.33 39.77 57.44
C LEU A 301 12.62 38.32 56.99
N LEU A 302 11.60 37.47 56.93
CA LEU A 302 11.75 36.07 56.55
C LEU A 302 11.93 35.88 55.03
N TYR A 303 11.15 36.60 54.22
CA TYR A 303 11.07 36.44 52.77
C TYR A 303 11.42 37.75 52.01
N PRO A 304 12.60 38.35 52.24
CA PRO A 304 13.02 39.57 51.54
C PRO A 304 13.09 39.39 50.01
N GLN A 305 13.34 38.17 49.53
CA GLN A 305 13.40 37.84 48.11
C GLN A 305 12.08 38.05 47.36
N MET A 306 10.93 37.98 48.04
CA MET A 306 9.62 38.28 47.43
C MET A 306 9.50 39.74 46.95
N ARG A 307 10.47 40.61 47.28
CA ARG A 307 10.56 41.99 46.77
C ARG A 307 11.21 42.07 45.40
N GLU A 308 12.06 41.11 45.06
CA GLU A 308 12.77 41.09 43.79
C GLU A 308 11.75 40.79 42.68
N THR A 309 11.16 41.86 42.15
CA THR A 309 10.49 41.77 40.86
C THR A 309 11.61 41.49 39.88
N GLU A 310 11.71 40.27 39.36
CA GLU A 310 12.69 39.90 38.34
C GLU A 310 12.63 40.89 37.18
N THR A 311 13.43 41.96 37.23
CA THR A 311 13.76 42.74 36.06
C THR A 311 14.71 41.87 35.30
N LEU A 312 14.20 41.15 34.29
CA LEU A 312 15.00 40.38 33.33
C LEU A 312 16.26 41.20 33.01
N HIS A 313 17.39 40.79 33.60
CA HIS A 313 18.65 41.48 33.44
C HIS A 313 19.04 41.27 31.98
N ARG A 314 18.75 42.25 31.12
CA ARG A 314 19.21 42.24 29.73
C ARG A 314 20.73 42.12 29.79
N ASN A 315 21.25 40.95 29.41
CA ASN A 315 22.68 40.75 29.27
C ASN A 315 23.24 41.86 28.38
N SER A 316 24.24 42.57 28.89
CA SER A 316 24.85 43.76 28.29
C SER A 316 25.47 43.51 26.91
N SER A 317 25.43 42.28 26.40
CA SER A 317 25.82 41.91 25.04
C SER A 317 24.78 42.29 23.98
N LEU A 318 23.57 42.72 24.36
CA LEU A 318 22.56 43.27 23.46
C LEU A 318 22.50 44.79 23.61
N GLN A 319 23.60 45.47 23.31
CA GLN A 319 23.63 46.94 23.26
C GLN A 319 22.84 47.48 22.07
N GLU A 320 21.93 48.41 22.38
CA GLU A 320 21.23 49.28 21.44
C GLU A 320 22.21 50.32 20.88
N ALA A 321 22.70 50.12 19.66
CA ALA A 321 23.29 51.19 18.87
C ALA A 321 23.15 50.87 17.38
N GLY A 322 22.08 51.38 16.77
CA GLY A 322 22.06 52.17 15.53
C GLY A 322 22.78 51.72 14.24
N THR A 323 23.57 50.67 14.22
CA THR A 323 24.28 50.19 13.03
C THR A 323 24.03 48.70 12.92
N SER A 324 23.00 48.33 12.14
CA SER A 324 22.73 46.93 11.78
C SER A 324 24.01 46.31 11.20
N PRO A 325 24.69 45.36 11.89
CA PRO A 325 25.90 44.76 11.35
C PRO A 325 25.60 43.69 10.29
N LEU A 326 24.33 43.48 9.95
CA LEU A 326 23.87 42.41 9.04
C LEU A 326 24.20 42.65 7.56
N LYS A 327 24.95 43.70 7.21
CA LYS A 327 25.46 43.88 5.85
C LYS A 327 26.71 43.05 5.56
N ASN A 328 27.44 42.60 6.59
CA ASN A 328 28.69 41.85 6.41
C ASN A 328 28.67 40.40 6.93
N THR A 329 27.51 39.86 7.30
CA THR A 329 27.39 38.41 7.53
C THR A 329 27.29 37.68 6.18
N PRO A 330 28.26 36.82 5.83
CA PRO A 330 28.27 36.07 4.56
C PRO A 330 27.04 35.17 4.41
N GLU A 331 26.63 34.94 3.16
CA GLU A 331 25.34 34.35 2.73
C GLU A 331 24.97 32.99 3.34
N LYS A 332 25.94 32.26 3.91
CA LYS A 332 25.76 30.94 4.54
C LYS A 332 24.68 30.90 5.64
N TRP A 333 24.38 32.01 6.30
CA TRP A 333 23.44 32.02 7.44
C TRP A 333 22.01 32.48 7.12
N ARG A 334 21.68 32.74 5.85
CA ARG A 334 20.30 33.15 5.45
C ARG A 334 19.42 32.04 4.87
N ALA A 335 19.90 30.81 4.72
CA ALA A 335 19.08 29.72 4.21
C ALA A 335 19.13 28.50 5.14
N SER A 336 17.97 28.16 5.69
CA SER A 336 17.72 26.99 6.51
C SER A 336 17.88 25.71 5.68
N ASP A 337 19.09 25.15 5.61
CA ASP A 337 19.37 23.86 4.97
C ASP A 337 18.93 22.64 5.81
N ALA A 338 17.77 22.74 6.47
CA ALA A 338 17.18 21.65 7.27
C ALA A 338 16.56 20.51 6.43
N THR A 339 16.77 20.49 5.11
CA THR A 339 16.37 19.40 4.23
C THR A 339 17.43 19.10 3.19
N LYS A 340 18.51 18.40 3.58
CA LYS A 340 19.23 17.49 2.66
C LYS A 340 20.15 16.52 3.40
N LYS A 341 19.80 15.24 3.25
CA LYS A 341 20.65 14.04 3.13
C LYS A 341 21.85 13.96 4.08
N ILE A 342 21.65 13.24 5.19
CA ILE A 342 22.73 12.63 5.97
C ILE A 342 23.29 11.46 5.14
N SER A 343 24.48 11.66 4.59
CA SER A 343 25.30 10.64 3.95
C SER A 343 25.94 9.74 5.02
N ALA A 344 25.74 8.43 4.88
CA ALA A 344 26.39 7.41 5.68
C ALA A 344 27.82 7.16 5.18
N SER A 345 28.79 7.24 6.07
CA SER A 345 30.12 6.65 5.87
C SER A 345 30.74 6.29 7.23
N ASP A 346 31.23 5.06 7.26
CA ASP A 346 32.33 4.54 8.07
C ASP A 346 32.13 4.11 9.53
N ALA A 347 32.15 2.78 9.64
CA ALA A 347 33.13 2.01 10.41
C ALA A 347 32.95 1.97 11.94
N THR A 348 32.58 0.79 12.45
CA THR A 348 33.57 -0.24 12.84
C THR A 348 32.84 -1.41 13.51
N ALA A 349 33.25 -2.61 13.12
CA ALA A 349 32.76 -3.86 13.68
C ALA A 349 33.15 -3.98 15.15
N ASN A 350 32.22 -4.45 15.99
CA ASN A 350 32.60 -5.31 17.10
C ASN A 350 31.53 -6.37 17.36
N ASN A 351 32.06 -7.55 17.55
CA ASN A 351 31.47 -8.87 17.47
C ASN A 351 31.27 -9.38 18.90
N VAL A 352 30.04 -9.65 19.36
CA VAL A 352 29.80 -10.59 20.48
C VAL A 352 28.46 -11.30 20.29
N ASP A 353 28.50 -12.55 20.72
CA ASP A 353 27.72 -13.73 20.44
C ASP A 353 26.41 -13.88 21.23
N SER A 354 25.63 -14.88 20.82
CA SER A 354 24.74 -15.74 21.62
C SER A 354 23.39 -15.25 22.20
N ASN A 355 22.32 -15.78 21.58
CA ASN A 355 21.10 -16.38 22.14
C ASN A 355 20.64 -16.02 23.58
N GLN A 356 19.49 -15.33 23.69
CA GLN A 356 18.27 -15.87 24.32
C GLN A 356 17.07 -14.92 24.08
N PRO A 357 15.84 -15.44 23.85
CA PRO A 357 14.69 -14.65 23.42
C PRO A 357 13.78 -14.25 24.60
N GLN A 358 12.89 -13.28 24.32
CA GLN A 358 11.74 -12.87 25.14
C GLN A 358 12.04 -11.90 26.30
N GLN A 359 12.28 -10.62 25.97
CA GLN A 359 11.66 -9.56 26.75
C GLN A 359 11.35 -8.34 25.89
N ARG A 360 10.17 -7.81 26.18
CA ARG A 360 9.35 -6.85 25.44
C ARG A 360 10.09 -5.51 25.36
N VAL A 361 10.67 -5.20 24.20
CA VAL A 361 11.39 -3.96 23.97
C VAL A 361 10.41 -2.81 24.01
N THR A 362 10.48 -2.00 25.08
CA THR A 362 9.86 -0.69 25.16
C THR A 362 10.52 0.19 24.12
N SER A 363 9.83 0.42 23.01
CA SER A 363 10.25 1.33 21.96
C SER A 363 10.39 2.74 22.53
N ASN A 364 11.59 3.29 22.36
CA ASN A 364 11.95 4.66 22.71
C ASN A 364 10.89 5.65 22.21
N SER A 365 10.28 6.33 23.18
CA SER A 365 9.34 7.43 22.98
C SER A 365 9.99 8.54 22.17
N SER A 366 9.45 8.79 20.98
CA SER A 366 9.69 9.98 20.19
C SER A 366 9.20 11.21 20.96
N SER A 367 10.16 12.04 21.38
CA SER A 367 9.95 13.26 22.13
C SER A 367 9.07 14.26 21.36
N CYS A 368 7.92 14.57 21.93
CA CYS A 368 7.04 15.66 21.53
C CYS A 368 7.69 17.01 21.87
N SER A 369 7.90 17.83 20.84
CA SER A 369 8.22 19.25 20.94
C SER A 369 6.99 20.02 21.41
N SER A 370 6.74 20.00 22.72
CA SER A 370 5.77 20.90 23.33
C SER A 370 6.36 22.30 23.45
N VAL A 371 5.54 23.30 23.09
CA VAL A 371 5.78 24.72 23.26
C VAL A 371 5.92 25.02 24.75
N SER A 372 7.13 24.90 25.29
CA SER A 372 7.58 25.47 26.56
C SER A 372 9.11 25.42 26.60
N SER A 373 9.73 26.48 26.11
CA SER A 373 11.16 26.75 26.29
C SER A 373 11.49 27.03 27.76
N LEU A 374 12.69 26.60 28.18
CA LEU A 374 13.34 26.66 29.51
C LEU A 374 12.84 25.61 30.53
N VAL A 375 13.57 24.49 30.69
CA VAL A 375 14.57 24.24 31.75
C VAL A 375 15.38 22.99 31.35
N THR A 376 16.68 23.05 31.60
CA THR A 376 17.77 22.20 31.11
C THR A 376 17.86 20.82 31.75
N THR A 377 18.36 19.92 30.91
CA THR A 377 18.89 18.56 31.09
C THR A 377 19.78 18.36 32.32
N ALA A 378 19.51 17.33 33.12
CA ALA A 378 20.48 16.68 34.00
C ALA A 378 20.37 15.16 33.81
N THR A 379 21.51 14.56 33.51
CA THR A 379 21.72 13.18 33.06
C THR A 379 21.60 12.15 34.19
N ASN A 380 20.81 11.10 33.95
CA ASN A 380 20.62 9.95 34.83
C ASN A 380 21.82 9.00 34.78
N SER A 381 22.25 8.57 35.98
CA SER A 381 23.15 7.43 36.19
C SER A 381 22.41 6.35 36.97
N SER A 382 22.73 5.12 36.60
CA SER A 382 22.11 3.83 36.94
C SER A 382 22.54 3.26 38.30
N ALA A 383 21.61 2.71 39.08
CA ALA A 383 21.85 1.58 40.02
C ALA A 383 20.53 1.08 40.70
N SER A 384 20.24 -0.20 40.47
CA SER A 384 19.70 -1.25 41.37
C SER A 384 18.76 -0.94 42.56
N ASP A 385 17.65 -1.69 42.53
CA ASP A 385 17.05 -2.50 43.61
C ASP A 385 16.27 -1.91 44.80
N THR A 386 15.10 -2.54 44.98
CA THR A 386 14.19 -2.68 46.14
C THR A 386 13.12 -1.61 46.43
N PRO A 387 11.85 -2.02 46.63
CA PRO A 387 10.70 -1.12 46.71
C PRO A 387 10.38 -0.77 48.16
N THR A 388 10.56 0.49 48.55
CA THR A 388 10.04 1.02 49.81
C THR A 388 9.24 2.29 49.55
N THR A 389 7.99 2.27 50.02
CA THR A 389 7.13 3.42 50.38
C THR A 389 7.20 4.68 49.48
N SER A 390 6.18 4.80 48.63
CA SER A 390 5.88 5.94 47.76
C SER A 390 5.59 7.23 48.55
N SER A 391 6.62 8.01 48.86
CA SER A 391 6.49 9.45 49.10
C SER A 391 6.70 10.17 47.77
N SER A 392 5.62 10.76 47.25
CA SER A 392 5.58 11.58 46.04
C SER A 392 6.47 12.81 46.17
N SER A 393 7.70 12.73 45.68
CA SER A 393 8.61 13.86 45.55
C SER A 393 8.24 14.67 44.30
N THR A 394 7.43 15.71 44.50
CA THR A 394 7.25 16.79 43.54
C THR A 394 8.61 17.47 43.34
N SER A 395 9.13 17.42 42.11
CA SER A 395 10.33 18.15 41.70
C SER A 395 10.04 19.65 41.63
N THR A 396 9.90 20.29 42.77
CA THR A 396 10.07 21.74 42.88
C THR A 396 11.56 22.00 42.85
N ILE A 397 11.98 22.94 41.99
CA ILE A 397 13.30 23.56 42.01
C ILE A 397 13.56 23.91 43.48
N SER A 398 14.37 23.08 44.14
CA SER A 398 14.92 23.47 45.42
C SER A 398 15.78 24.65 45.06
N ALA A 399 15.38 25.84 45.51
CA ALA A 399 16.26 26.99 45.52
C ALA A 399 17.54 26.49 46.18
N ALA A 400 18.57 26.23 45.37
CA ALA A 400 19.86 25.85 45.88
C ALA A 400 20.23 26.94 46.88
N PRO A 401 20.66 26.61 48.11
CA PRO A 401 21.08 27.61 49.05
C PRO A 401 22.23 28.37 48.40
N ILE A 402 21.96 29.58 47.92
CA ILE A 402 22.95 30.42 47.25
C ILE A 402 24.11 30.57 48.25
N PRO A 403 25.29 30.04 47.95
CA PRO A 403 26.43 30.10 48.85
C PRO A 403 26.96 31.54 48.80
N GLY A 404 26.59 32.37 49.77
CA GLY A 404 27.07 33.75 49.81
C GLY A 404 26.30 34.73 50.68
N HIS A 405 25.13 34.37 51.23
CA HIS A 405 24.45 35.21 52.21
C HIS A 405 24.38 34.53 53.58
N GLN A 406 25.52 34.61 54.27
CA GLN A 406 25.56 34.57 55.72
C GLN A 406 24.62 35.67 56.26
N ARG A 407 23.38 35.32 56.58
CA ARG A 407 22.42 36.19 57.29
C ARG A 407 22.93 36.41 58.72
N ASN A 408 23.83 37.38 58.91
CA ASN A 408 24.38 37.77 60.21
C ASN A 408 23.60 38.92 60.89
N GLY A 409 22.32 39.10 60.55
CA GLY A 409 21.41 39.91 61.37
C GLY A 409 20.60 38.97 62.24
N ASP A 410 20.81 38.99 63.55
CA ASP A 410 19.96 38.30 64.50
C ASP A 410 18.52 38.79 64.29
N LEU A 411 17.65 37.90 63.80
CA LEU A 411 16.23 38.22 63.64
C LEU A 411 15.67 38.60 65.02
N PRO A 412 14.83 39.65 65.12
CA PRO A 412 14.24 40.07 66.38
C PRO A 412 13.50 38.91 67.07
N GLY A 413 13.71 38.75 68.38
CA GLY A 413 13.19 37.61 69.14
C GLY A 413 11.66 37.51 69.21
N ASN A 414 10.93 38.59 68.89
CA ASN A 414 9.47 38.64 68.85
C ASN A 414 8.88 38.49 67.43
N ILE A 415 9.69 38.12 66.44
CA ILE A 415 9.22 37.80 65.09
C ILE A 415 8.31 36.56 65.09
N LEU A 416 7.27 36.56 64.24
CA LEU A 416 6.50 35.34 64.00
C LEU A 416 7.34 34.36 63.17
N LYS A 417 7.41 33.11 63.61
CA LYS A 417 8.01 32.03 62.82
C LYS A 417 7.19 31.77 61.56
N ALA A 418 7.83 31.19 60.54
CA ALA A 418 7.19 30.88 59.25
C ALA A 418 5.82 30.18 59.41
N GLU A 419 5.75 29.15 60.26
CA GLU A 419 4.53 28.38 60.49
C GLU A 419 3.41 29.19 61.17
N GLU A 420 3.79 30.11 62.05
CA GLU A 420 2.85 30.94 62.81
C GLU A 420 2.14 31.96 61.91
N ILE A 421 2.79 32.44 60.86
CA ILE A 421 2.22 33.42 59.92
C ILE A 421 0.89 32.92 59.35
N SER A 422 0.81 31.67 58.91
CA SER A 422 -0.42 31.07 58.40
C SER A 422 -1.55 31.07 59.46
N ASN A 423 -1.23 30.76 60.71
CA ASN A 423 -2.18 30.74 61.82
C ASN A 423 -2.69 32.14 62.16
N TYR A 424 -1.81 33.14 62.16
CA TYR A 424 -2.19 34.54 62.42
C TYR A 424 -3.05 35.11 61.29
N TYR A 425 -2.75 34.80 60.02
CA TYR A 425 -3.65 35.18 58.92
C TYR A 425 -5.02 34.52 59.03
N ARG A 426 -5.12 33.25 59.44
CA ARG A 426 -6.43 32.62 59.70
C ARG A 426 -7.20 33.34 60.80
N LYS A 427 -6.54 33.71 61.90
CA LYS A 427 -7.18 34.49 62.98
C LYS A 427 -7.63 35.86 62.47
N ALA A 428 -6.81 36.53 61.66
CA ALA A 428 -7.16 37.82 61.06
C ALA A 428 -8.39 37.74 60.17
N ILE A 429 -8.44 36.74 59.28
CA ILE A 429 -9.57 36.48 58.39
C ILE A 429 -10.84 36.14 59.19
N ILE A 430 -10.74 35.29 60.22
CA ILE A 430 -11.87 35.01 61.11
C ILE A 430 -12.37 36.29 61.78
N ASN A 431 -11.47 37.15 62.24
CA ASN A 431 -11.83 38.43 62.84
C ASN A 431 -12.50 39.38 61.83
N TYR A 432 -12.04 39.43 60.58
CA TYR A 432 -12.65 40.21 59.51
C TYR A 432 -14.03 39.68 59.11
N SER A 433 -14.19 38.35 59.03
CA SER A 433 -15.46 37.70 58.65
C SER A 433 -16.63 38.02 59.60
N LYS A 434 -16.35 38.49 60.83
CA LYS A 434 -17.37 38.97 61.77
C LYS A 434 -18.06 40.26 61.32
N TYR A 435 -17.49 40.99 60.35
CA TYR A 435 -17.97 42.29 59.89
C TYR A 435 -18.36 42.22 58.42
N ARG A 436 -19.66 42.42 58.14
CA ARG A 436 -20.20 42.39 56.77
C ARG A 436 -19.47 43.33 55.79
N HIS A 437 -19.04 44.49 56.28
CA HIS A 437 -18.39 45.53 55.48
C HIS A 437 -16.85 45.39 55.42
N ALA A 438 -16.27 44.32 55.98
CA ALA A 438 -14.83 44.02 55.93
C ALA A 438 -14.45 43.03 54.81
N ALA A 439 -15.39 42.66 53.94
CA ALA A 439 -15.20 41.67 52.88
C ALA A 439 -14.00 41.98 51.94
N THR A 440 -13.75 43.27 51.67
CA THR A 440 -12.61 43.71 50.85
C THR A 440 -11.26 43.36 51.49
N ILE A 441 -11.06 43.73 52.76
CA ILE A 441 -9.82 43.43 53.49
C ILE A 441 -9.69 41.93 53.80
N GLU A 442 -10.81 41.22 53.99
CA GLU A 442 -10.82 39.78 54.16
C GLU A 442 -10.28 39.06 52.91
N THR A 443 -10.73 39.50 51.73
CA THR A 443 -10.25 38.97 50.45
C THR A 443 -8.75 39.23 50.25
N GLU A 444 -8.30 40.46 50.52
CA GLU A 444 -6.89 40.83 50.41
C GLU A 444 -6.00 40.06 51.38
N ALA A 445 -6.43 39.91 52.64
CA ALA A 445 -5.71 39.12 53.65
C ALA A 445 -5.58 37.66 53.22
N ALA A 446 -6.63 37.05 52.65
CA ALA A 446 -6.56 35.69 52.12
C ALA A 446 -5.59 35.56 50.94
N LEU A 447 -5.52 36.54 50.04
CA LEU A 447 -4.56 36.55 48.93
C LEU A 447 -3.12 36.74 49.41
N LYS A 448 -2.88 37.64 50.38
CA LYS A 448 -1.56 37.85 51.00
C LYS A 448 -1.09 36.58 51.71
N ALA A 449 -1.99 35.94 52.47
CA ALA A 449 -1.73 34.67 53.14
C ALA A 449 -1.38 33.58 52.13
N SER A 450 -2.14 33.49 51.03
CA SER A 450 -1.88 32.54 49.94
C SER A 450 -0.47 32.73 49.37
N ARG A 451 -0.08 33.96 49.00
CA ARG A 451 1.25 34.25 48.43
C ARG A 451 2.39 33.86 49.37
N ILE A 452 2.27 34.15 50.67
CA ILE A 452 3.29 33.72 51.64
C ILE A 452 3.31 32.20 51.79
N CYS A 453 2.15 31.54 51.78
CA CYS A 453 2.10 30.08 51.86
C CYS A 453 2.67 29.40 50.61
N ILE A 454 2.64 30.04 49.44
CA ILE A 454 3.33 29.57 48.23
C ILE A 454 4.85 29.57 48.47
N GLU A 455 5.41 30.67 48.97
CA GLU A 455 6.85 30.76 49.32
C GLU A 455 7.26 29.76 50.41
N GLN A 456 6.36 29.47 51.34
CA GLN A 456 6.56 28.44 52.37
C GLN A 456 6.38 27.01 51.87
N ASN A 457 6.02 26.83 50.59
CA ASN A 457 5.70 25.53 49.99
C ASN A 457 4.59 24.76 50.74
N ARG A 458 3.52 25.47 51.14
CA ARG A 458 2.35 24.91 51.87
C ARG A 458 1.08 24.95 51.01
N PRO A 459 0.94 24.06 50.01
CA PRO A 459 -0.14 24.12 49.02
C PRO A 459 -1.55 23.90 49.61
N LEU A 460 -1.67 23.13 50.69
CA LEU A 460 -2.96 22.90 51.37
C LEU A 460 -3.50 24.20 52.00
N ASP A 461 -2.62 24.99 52.58
CA ASP A 461 -2.98 26.27 53.19
C ASP A 461 -3.41 27.28 52.14
N VAL A 462 -2.66 27.35 51.03
CA VAL A 462 -3.04 28.16 49.85
C VAL A 462 -4.44 27.78 49.37
N ALA A 463 -4.70 26.47 49.19
CA ALA A 463 -5.99 26.02 48.71
C ALA A 463 -7.15 26.38 49.65
N MET A 464 -6.94 26.33 50.96
CA MET A 464 -7.92 26.73 51.96
C MET A 464 -8.21 28.23 51.92
N PHE A 465 -7.17 29.08 51.85
CA PHE A 465 -7.35 30.53 51.75
C PHE A 465 -8.07 30.92 50.46
N LEU A 466 -7.69 30.35 49.32
CA LEU A 466 -8.34 30.62 48.04
C LEU A 466 -9.79 30.13 48.01
N GLN A 467 -10.09 28.99 48.63
CA GLN A 467 -11.47 28.50 48.74
C GLN A 467 -12.34 29.42 49.62
N ASN A 468 -11.78 29.98 50.70
CA ASN A 468 -12.50 30.94 51.54
C ASN A 468 -12.97 32.17 50.75
N ILE A 469 -12.13 32.68 49.83
CA ILE A 469 -12.45 33.85 49.00
C ILE A 469 -13.77 33.69 48.22
N LEU A 470 -14.14 32.45 47.86
CA LEU A 470 -15.37 32.16 47.12
C LEU A 470 -16.64 32.32 47.97
N TYR A 471 -16.53 32.17 49.29
CA TYR A 471 -17.64 32.35 50.23
C TYR A 471 -17.81 33.80 50.68
N ILE A 472 -16.84 34.68 50.37
CA ILE A 472 -16.91 36.09 50.72
C ILE A 472 -17.85 36.81 49.75
N ASN A 473 -18.99 37.26 50.29
CA ASN A 473 -19.99 38.03 49.55
C ASN A 473 -19.51 39.47 49.31
N LEU A 474 -18.98 39.73 48.11
CA LEU A 474 -18.68 41.08 47.62
C LEU A 474 -19.57 41.45 46.44
N SER A 475 -20.21 42.61 46.52
CA SER A 475 -20.83 43.27 45.37
C SER A 475 -19.74 43.79 44.44
N MET A 476 -19.62 43.21 43.24
CA MET A 476 -18.62 43.59 42.26
C MET A 476 -19.14 43.48 40.84
N SER A 477 -18.54 44.24 39.94
CA SER A 477 -18.80 44.17 38.51
C SER A 477 -18.33 42.83 37.92
N GLU A 478 -18.84 42.45 36.74
CA GLU A 478 -18.38 41.23 36.05
C GLU A 478 -16.87 41.26 35.76
N ALA A 479 -16.33 42.41 35.35
CA ALA A 479 -14.90 42.58 35.09
C ALA A 479 -14.04 42.32 36.35
N GLU A 480 -14.51 42.75 37.52
CA GLU A 480 -13.83 42.49 38.79
C GLU A 480 -13.92 41.02 39.21
N ARG A 481 -15.03 40.33 38.89
CA ARG A 481 -15.15 38.87 39.09
C ARG A 481 -14.18 38.10 38.20
N VAL A 482 -14.02 38.52 36.95
CA VAL A 482 -13.02 37.93 36.04
C VAL A 482 -11.62 38.09 36.62
N LYS A 483 -11.22 39.33 36.99
CA LYS A 483 -9.89 39.58 37.58
C LYS A 483 -9.64 38.73 38.82
N ARG A 484 -10.67 38.54 39.67
CA ARG A 484 -10.61 37.63 40.83
C ARG A 484 -10.27 36.20 40.39
N PHE A 485 -10.98 35.66 39.40
CA PHE A 485 -10.75 34.29 38.94
C PHE A 485 -9.39 34.10 38.26
N GLU A 486 -8.90 35.09 37.52
CA GLU A 486 -7.56 35.04 36.92
C GLU A 486 -6.46 34.99 37.99
N VAL A 487 -6.57 35.79 39.04
CA VAL A 487 -5.60 35.76 40.16
C VAL A 487 -5.66 34.45 40.93
N ILE A 488 -6.86 33.92 41.18
CA ILE A 488 -7.01 32.59 41.80
C ILE A 488 -6.41 31.50 40.89
N THR A 489 -6.58 31.61 39.57
CA THR A 489 -6.01 30.68 38.59
C THR A 489 -4.49 30.68 38.67
N ASP A 490 -3.87 31.86 38.61
CA ASP A 490 -2.41 32.03 38.72
C ASP A 490 -1.86 31.43 40.02
N LEU A 491 -2.48 31.72 41.16
CA LEU A 491 -2.04 31.19 42.46
C LEU A 491 -2.19 29.65 42.54
N TYR A 492 -3.22 29.06 41.92
CA TYR A 492 -3.32 27.61 41.82
C TYR A 492 -2.29 26.99 40.87
N GLN A 493 -1.90 27.69 39.80
CA GLN A 493 -0.85 27.25 38.87
C GLN A 493 0.50 27.20 39.56
N GLN A 494 0.84 28.22 40.37
CA GLN A 494 2.11 28.30 41.10
C GLN A 494 2.32 27.12 42.06
N ILE A 495 1.25 26.58 42.67
CA ILE A 495 1.33 25.39 43.55
C ILE A 495 1.12 24.05 42.81
N GLY A 496 1.00 24.07 41.49
CA GLY A 496 0.82 22.86 40.67
C GLY A 496 -0.60 22.27 40.70
N TYR A 497 -1.60 22.95 41.25
CA TYR A 497 -2.99 22.46 41.32
C TYR A 497 -3.74 22.76 40.01
N GLN A 498 -3.25 22.18 38.91
CA GLN A 498 -3.67 22.50 37.54
C GLN A 498 -5.18 22.32 37.29
N ARG A 499 -5.82 21.30 37.88
CA ARG A 499 -7.26 21.10 37.74
C ARG A 499 -8.08 22.22 38.37
N LYS A 500 -7.67 22.71 39.55
CA LYS A 500 -8.35 23.83 40.22
C LYS A 500 -8.11 25.13 39.45
N ALA A 501 -6.88 25.36 38.98
CA ALA A 501 -6.58 26.49 38.10
C ALA A 501 -7.48 26.50 36.86
N ALA A 502 -7.53 25.39 36.11
CA ALA A 502 -8.35 25.28 34.92
C ALA A 502 -9.86 25.44 35.19
N PHE A 503 -10.35 25.04 36.37
CA PHE A 503 -11.71 25.31 36.79
C PHE A 503 -12.00 26.82 36.90
N PHE A 504 -11.14 27.59 37.58
CA PHE A 504 -11.32 29.03 37.69
C PHE A 504 -11.06 29.76 36.37
N GLN A 505 -10.13 29.27 35.56
CA GLN A 505 -9.88 29.79 34.21
C GLN A 505 -11.10 29.60 33.30
N ARG A 506 -11.76 28.44 33.38
CA ARG A 506 -13.03 28.17 32.71
C ARG A 506 -14.15 29.09 33.22
N LEU A 507 -14.26 29.30 34.53
CA LEU A 507 -15.23 30.25 35.09
C LEU A 507 -14.98 31.67 34.57
N ALA A 508 -13.73 32.13 34.54
CA ALA A 508 -13.36 33.43 33.97
C ALA A 508 -13.78 33.54 32.50
N ALA A 509 -13.50 32.51 31.69
CA ALA A 509 -13.91 32.44 30.29
C ALA A 509 -15.43 32.60 30.12
N LEU A 510 -16.24 31.88 30.90
CA LEU A 510 -17.70 31.95 30.83
C LEU A 510 -18.24 33.32 31.27
N LYS A 511 -17.57 34.02 32.20
CA LYS A 511 -17.99 35.36 32.63
C LYS A 511 -17.83 36.43 31.56
N HIS A 512 -16.89 36.27 30.63
CA HIS A 512 -16.76 37.20 29.49
C HIS A 512 -17.97 37.18 28.54
N VAL A 513 -18.79 36.13 28.57
CA VAL A 513 -19.90 35.92 27.62
C VAL A 513 -21.26 35.73 28.31
N GLN A 514 -21.34 35.98 29.62
CA GLN A 514 -22.56 35.81 30.39
C GLN A 514 -23.65 36.79 29.93
N GLN A 515 -24.91 36.30 29.88
CA GLN A 515 -26.08 37.12 29.55
C GLN A 515 -26.24 38.28 30.54
N GLY A 516 -26.26 39.51 30.02
CA GLY A 516 -26.32 40.76 30.79
C GLY A 516 -25.11 41.69 30.62
N SER A 517 -23.98 41.20 30.09
CA SER A 517 -22.87 42.07 29.72
C SER A 517 -23.24 42.93 28.50
N GLN A 518 -22.93 44.24 28.55
CA GLN A 518 -23.17 45.16 27.43
C GLN A 518 -22.36 44.80 26.18
N ALA A 519 -21.23 44.11 26.34
CA ALA A 519 -20.36 43.66 25.25
C ALA A 519 -19.73 42.29 25.62
N PRO A 520 -20.24 41.16 25.12
CA PRO A 520 -19.64 39.85 25.35
C PRO A 520 -18.31 39.72 24.59
N ASP A 521 -17.24 39.36 25.30
CA ASP A 521 -15.89 39.20 24.72
C ASP A 521 -15.59 37.72 24.43
N TRP A 522 -15.98 37.28 23.24
CA TRP A 522 -15.75 35.92 22.79
C TRP A 522 -14.26 35.60 22.57
N ASN A 523 -13.40 36.60 22.38
CA ASN A 523 -11.98 36.37 22.12
C ASN A 523 -11.29 35.93 23.41
N GLN A 524 -11.54 36.66 24.50
CA GLN A 524 -11.06 36.27 25.82
C GLN A 524 -11.67 34.96 26.29
N SER A 525 -12.98 34.74 26.04
CA SER A 525 -13.61 33.45 26.34
C SER A 525 -12.92 32.29 25.61
N TYR A 526 -12.63 32.44 24.31
CA TYR A 526 -11.96 31.39 23.54
C TYR A 526 -10.54 31.13 24.06
N ARG A 527 -9.75 32.19 24.27
CA ARG A 527 -8.36 32.10 24.76
C ARG A 527 -8.28 31.43 26.13
N LEU A 528 -9.10 31.86 27.08
CA LEU A 528 -9.13 31.30 28.44
C LEU A 528 -9.66 29.87 28.44
N MET A 529 -10.68 29.56 27.63
CA MET A 529 -11.20 28.19 27.51
C MET A 529 -10.13 27.24 26.97
N LEU A 530 -9.45 27.62 25.88
CA LEU A 530 -8.36 26.83 25.30
C LEU A 530 -7.21 26.63 26.31
N GLY A 531 -6.82 27.68 27.02
CA GLY A 531 -5.78 27.59 28.05
C GLY A 531 -6.13 26.67 29.23
N SER A 532 -7.42 26.38 29.45
CA SER A 532 -7.85 25.48 30.53
C SER A 532 -7.67 24.00 30.21
N PHE A 533 -7.46 23.63 28.94
CA PHE A 533 -7.47 22.23 28.48
C PHE A 533 -6.43 21.35 29.19
N THR A 534 -5.24 21.89 29.45
CA THR A 534 -4.14 21.18 30.14
C THR A 534 -4.55 20.69 31.53
N GLY A 535 -5.35 21.48 32.28
CA GLY A 535 -5.85 21.08 33.60
C GLY A 535 -6.92 19.99 33.57
N TYR A 536 -7.53 19.74 32.40
CA TYR A 536 -8.46 18.63 32.16
C TYR A 536 -7.83 17.46 31.40
N ARG A 537 -6.49 17.43 31.30
CA ARG A 537 -5.71 16.42 30.56
C ARG A 537 -6.16 16.27 29.10
N LEU A 538 -6.50 17.39 28.47
CA LEU A 538 -6.89 17.47 27.08
C LEU A 538 -5.82 18.26 26.31
N CYS A 539 -5.43 17.76 25.14
CA CYS A 539 -4.66 18.51 24.14
C CYS A 539 -5.44 18.55 22.83
N LEU A 540 -4.96 19.31 21.85
CA LEU A 540 -5.61 19.43 20.54
C LEU A 540 -5.03 18.48 19.48
N ASP A 541 -4.11 17.60 19.84
CA ASP A 541 -3.65 16.53 18.95
C ASP A 541 -4.61 15.33 19.05
N PRO A 542 -5.38 15.02 17.99
CA PRO A 542 -6.32 13.91 18.03
C PRO A 542 -5.66 12.57 18.35
N LEU A 543 -4.44 12.34 17.86
CA LEU A 543 -3.76 11.05 18.03
C LEU A 543 -3.32 10.88 19.48
N GLU A 544 -2.72 11.91 20.08
CA GLU A 544 -2.32 11.87 21.48
C GLU A 544 -3.52 11.67 22.41
N VAL A 545 -4.67 12.30 22.15
CA VAL A 545 -5.88 12.12 22.96
C VAL A 545 -6.44 10.71 22.83
N ILE A 546 -6.42 10.12 21.63
CA ILE A 546 -6.86 8.74 21.44
C ILE A 546 -5.84 7.77 22.06
N GLU A 547 -4.52 8.07 22.07
CA GLU A 547 -3.47 7.26 22.74
C GLU A 547 -3.62 7.32 24.25
N ASN A 548 -3.77 8.54 24.75
CA ASN A 548 -3.87 8.87 26.14
C ASN A 548 -5.34 9.12 26.47
N ALA A 549 -6.11 8.04 26.64
CA ALA A 549 -7.51 8.07 27.10
C ALA A 549 -7.62 8.51 28.59
N ALA A 550 -7.04 9.66 28.91
CA ALA A 550 -6.94 10.21 30.25
C ALA A 550 -7.89 11.40 30.43
N GLY A 551 -8.31 11.61 31.68
CA GLY A 551 -9.17 12.73 32.07
C GLY A 551 -10.62 12.32 32.27
N TRP A 552 -11.55 13.25 32.04
CA TRP A 552 -12.98 13.08 32.30
C TRP A 552 -13.76 13.41 31.03
N PRO A 553 -14.12 12.40 30.20
CA PRO A 553 -14.71 12.60 28.88
C PRO A 553 -15.92 13.54 28.86
N ALA A 554 -16.86 13.37 29.80
CA ALA A 554 -18.04 14.24 29.89
C ALA A 554 -17.66 15.73 30.05
N LEU A 555 -16.62 16.04 30.83
CA LEU A 555 -16.12 17.42 30.98
C LEU A 555 -15.34 17.89 29.75
N GLN A 556 -14.58 16.99 29.11
CA GLN A 556 -13.83 17.30 27.89
C GLN A 556 -14.75 17.62 26.71
N ILE A 557 -15.83 16.85 26.52
CA ILE A 557 -16.87 17.09 25.51
C ILE A 557 -17.48 18.48 25.70
N ASP A 558 -17.91 18.79 26.93
CA ASP A 558 -18.51 20.06 27.30
C ASP A 558 -17.55 21.27 27.11
N LEU A 559 -16.27 21.10 27.44
CA LEU A 559 -15.22 22.09 27.17
C LEU A 559 -15.05 22.36 25.66
N VAL A 560 -14.97 21.31 24.85
CA VAL A 560 -14.78 21.42 23.40
C VAL A 560 -16.02 22.01 22.75
N GLN A 561 -17.23 21.61 23.14
CA GLN A 561 -18.48 22.23 22.68
C GLN A 561 -18.56 23.72 23.01
N THR A 562 -18.12 24.11 24.21
CA THR A 562 -18.02 25.53 24.60
C THR A 562 -16.99 26.27 23.73
N LEU A 563 -15.84 25.65 23.45
CA LEU A 563 -14.80 26.21 22.57
C LEU A 563 -15.30 26.38 21.13
N ILE A 564 -16.03 25.40 20.59
CA ILE A 564 -16.69 25.46 19.27
C ILE A 564 -17.68 26.62 19.22
N THR A 565 -18.50 26.77 20.26
CA THR A 565 -19.47 27.87 20.36
C THR A 565 -18.77 29.21 20.35
N ALA A 566 -17.68 29.36 21.11
CA ALA A 566 -16.89 30.59 21.13
C ALA A 566 -16.25 30.89 19.77
N ALA A 567 -15.65 29.90 19.11
CA ALA A 567 -15.07 30.04 17.78
C ALA A 567 -16.11 30.48 16.73
N ARG A 568 -17.32 29.90 16.79
CA ARG A 568 -18.44 30.28 15.91
C ARG A 568 -18.87 31.73 16.15
N ARG A 569 -18.96 32.17 17.41
CA ARG A 569 -19.35 33.53 17.77
C ARG A 569 -18.31 34.59 17.40
N LEU A 570 -17.03 34.20 17.34
CA LEU A 570 -15.94 35.02 16.81
C LEU A 570 -15.98 35.18 15.28
N GLY A 571 -16.81 34.42 14.56
CA GLY A 571 -16.78 34.37 13.09
C GLY A 571 -15.61 33.55 12.53
N HIS A 572 -14.86 32.84 13.37
CA HIS A 572 -13.78 31.96 12.93
C HIS A 572 -14.32 30.57 12.56
N SER A 573 -15.07 30.49 11.44
CA SER A 573 -15.73 29.24 11.01
C SER A 573 -14.75 28.08 10.82
N ALA A 574 -13.54 28.33 10.31
CA ALA A 574 -12.49 27.30 10.18
C ALA A 574 -12.12 26.62 11.50
N LEU A 575 -12.02 27.40 12.59
CA LEU A 575 -11.72 26.87 13.93
C LEU A 575 -12.90 26.08 14.48
N ALA A 576 -14.12 26.55 14.27
CA ALA A 576 -15.32 25.83 14.70
C ALA A 576 -15.42 24.46 14.01
N THR A 577 -15.20 24.41 12.68
CA THR A 577 -15.16 23.15 11.91
C THR A 577 -14.04 22.24 12.41
N ARG A 578 -12.83 22.78 12.66
CA ARG A 578 -11.68 22.02 13.19
C ARG A 578 -11.98 21.39 14.55
N HIS A 579 -12.49 22.17 15.51
CA HIS A 579 -12.78 21.69 16.86
C HIS A 579 -13.93 20.69 16.89
N MET A 580 -14.95 20.86 16.02
CA MET A 580 -16.03 19.89 15.87
C MET A 580 -15.53 18.57 15.24
N THR A 581 -14.64 18.66 14.25
CA THR A 581 -13.97 17.48 13.67
C THR A 581 -13.16 16.74 14.74
N PHE A 582 -12.40 17.49 15.55
CA PHE A 582 -11.63 16.95 16.67
C PHE A 582 -12.53 16.26 17.71
N LEU A 583 -13.68 16.86 18.06
CA LEU A 583 -14.65 16.28 19.00
C LEU A 583 -15.16 14.92 18.51
N LEU A 584 -15.65 14.86 17.27
CA LEU A 584 -16.17 13.64 16.66
C LEU A 584 -15.09 12.56 16.57
N GLN A 585 -13.86 12.91 16.21
CA GLN A 585 -12.77 11.95 16.07
C GLN A 585 -12.26 11.39 17.41
N THR A 586 -12.21 12.23 18.46
CA THR A 586 -11.56 11.85 19.74
C THR A 586 -12.53 11.34 20.80
N GLN A 587 -13.79 11.78 20.77
CA GLN A 587 -14.80 11.45 21.78
C GLN A 587 -15.91 10.56 21.26
N TRP A 588 -15.73 9.93 20.08
CA TRP A 588 -16.73 9.07 19.44
C TRP A 588 -17.32 8.03 20.42
N ASP A 589 -16.47 7.22 21.05
CA ASP A 589 -16.88 6.14 21.95
C ASP A 589 -17.49 6.65 23.28
N ASN A 590 -17.28 7.93 23.61
CA ASN A 590 -17.78 8.55 24.84
C ASN A 590 -19.12 9.29 24.63
N MET A 591 -19.62 9.36 23.40
CA MET A 591 -20.90 9.97 23.04
C MET A 591 -21.97 8.90 22.79
N SER A 592 -23.21 9.18 23.19
CA SER A 592 -24.36 8.37 22.81
C SER A 592 -24.62 8.44 21.29
N PRO A 593 -25.30 7.44 20.69
CA PRO A 593 -25.62 7.47 19.26
C PRO A 593 -26.44 8.72 18.84
N THR A 594 -27.27 9.24 19.74
CA THR A 594 -28.02 10.49 19.53
C THR A 594 -27.08 11.69 19.46
N GLU A 595 -26.13 11.81 20.40
CA GLU A 595 -25.13 12.90 20.40
C GLU A 595 -24.20 12.80 19.19
N GLN A 596 -23.76 11.60 18.81
CA GLN A 596 -22.96 11.38 17.60
C GLN A 596 -23.68 11.89 16.35
N SER A 597 -24.98 11.58 16.22
CA SER A 597 -25.81 12.06 15.11
C SER A 597 -25.94 13.58 15.11
N GLU A 598 -26.23 14.18 16.27
CA GLU A 598 -26.36 15.64 16.40
C GLU A 598 -25.05 16.37 16.08
N MET A 599 -23.91 15.90 16.62
CA MET A 599 -22.60 16.50 16.37
C MET A 599 -22.17 16.34 14.90
N ALA A 600 -22.49 15.21 14.26
CA ALA A 600 -22.22 15.01 12.83
C ALA A 600 -23.02 15.98 11.95
N VAL A 601 -24.31 16.18 12.24
CA VAL A 601 -25.14 17.18 11.55
C VAL A 601 -24.63 18.60 11.80
N GLN A 602 -24.20 18.90 13.03
CA GLN A 602 -23.59 20.20 13.33
C GLN A 602 -22.28 20.41 12.57
N LEU A 603 -21.42 19.38 12.45
CA LEU A 603 -20.20 19.46 11.65
C LEU A 603 -20.53 19.79 10.19
N GLN A 604 -21.51 19.11 9.60
CA GLN A 604 -21.96 19.36 8.23
C GLN A 604 -22.45 20.81 8.02
N ASN A 605 -23.16 21.37 9.01
CA ASN A 605 -23.62 22.75 8.96
C ASN A 605 -22.49 23.78 9.14
N LEU A 606 -21.49 23.48 9.97
CA LEU A 606 -20.33 24.35 10.19
C LEU A 606 -19.40 24.34 8.96
N SER A 607 -19.16 23.16 8.39
CA SER A 607 -18.30 23.00 7.23
C SER A 607 -18.88 23.63 5.96
N ALA A 608 -20.20 23.77 5.86
CA ALA A 608 -20.85 24.54 4.80
C ALA A 608 -20.42 26.02 4.76
N GLN A 609 -19.98 26.59 5.89
CA GLN A 609 -19.42 27.95 5.95
C GLN A 609 -17.92 27.97 5.64
N CYS A 610 -17.18 26.95 6.10
CA CYS A 610 -15.75 26.82 5.86
C CYS A 610 -15.35 25.34 5.91
N GLU A 611 -14.95 24.81 4.75
CA GLU A 611 -14.56 23.42 4.57
C GLU A 611 -13.41 23.03 5.49
N GLY A 612 -13.50 21.86 6.12
CA GLY A 612 -12.42 21.34 6.96
C GLY A 612 -11.25 20.86 6.10
N SER A 613 -10.05 21.36 6.37
CA SER A 613 -8.83 20.96 5.65
C SER A 613 -7.94 20.05 6.51
N PRO A 614 -7.13 19.15 5.91
CA PRO A 614 -6.22 18.27 6.65
C PRO A 614 -4.85 18.94 6.91
N VAL A 615 -4.82 20.26 7.13
CA VAL A 615 -3.61 21.08 7.32
C VAL A 615 -3.69 21.85 8.65
N PRO A 616 -2.59 22.02 9.42
CA PRO A 616 -2.62 22.81 10.66
C PRO A 616 -3.15 24.24 10.44
N LEU A 617 -3.86 24.78 11.44
CA LEU A 617 -4.28 26.19 11.47
C LEU A 617 -3.38 26.99 12.41
N VAL A 618 -3.08 28.25 12.11
CA VAL A 618 -2.24 29.10 12.96
C VAL A 618 -3.08 30.28 13.45
N LEU A 619 -3.14 30.46 14.78
CA LEU A 619 -3.82 31.59 15.41
C LEU A 619 -2.95 32.86 15.36
N GLU A 620 -3.57 34.04 15.55
CA GLU A 620 -2.87 35.33 15.55
C GLU A 620 -1.75 35.43 16.60
N ASN A 621 -1.89 34.71 17.71
CA ASN A 621 -0.88 34.65 18.77
C ASN A 621 0.26 33.64 18.50
N GLY A 622 0.27 32.99 17.33
CA GLY A 622 1.25 31.97 16.95
C GLY A 622 0.93 30.55 17.39
N THR A 623 -0.19 30.30 18.08
CA THR A 623 -0.58 28.94 18.49
C THR A 623 -0.99 28.12 17.26
N VAL A 624 -0.41 26.93 17.10
CA VAL A 624 -0.75 26.00 16.01
C VAL A 624 -1.80 25.00 16.47
N ILE A 625 -2.91 24.92 15.73
CA ILE A 625 -3.99 23.96 15.93
C ILE A 625 -3.76 22.77 14.97
N PRO A 626 -3.47 21.55 15.48
CA PRO A 626 -3.20 20.38 14.66
C PRO A 626 -4.36 19.99 13.73
N PRO A 627 -4.09 19.26 12.64
CA PRO A 627 -5.14 18.74 11.79
C PRO A 627 -5.90 17.60 12.46
N ALA A 628 -7.23 17.67 12.43
CA ALA A 628 -8.13 16.59 12.79
C ALA A 628 -8.68 15.93 11.52
N ASN A 629 -8.57 14.60 11.44
CA ASN A 629 -9.05 13.79 10.32
C ASN A 629 -10.09 12.80 10.86
N LEU A 630 -11.22 12.65 10.17
CA LEU A 630 -12.23 11.64 10.47
C LEU A 630 -11.79 10.28 9.92
N THR A 631 -11.04 9.49 10.69
CA THR A 631 -10.53 8.19 10.22
C THR A 631 -11.58 7.07 10.26
N ASP A 632 -12.66 7.32 10.98
CA ASP A 632 -13.69 6.34 11.35
C ASP A 632 -15.08 6.74 10.83
N LEU A 633 -15.15 7.83 10.06
CA LEU A 633 -16.32 8.28 9.31
C LEU A 633 -15.91 8.49 7.85
N PRO A 634 -15.94 7.45 6.99
CA PRO A 634 -16.45 6.10 7.28
C PRO A 634 -15.44 5.18 7.96
N TYR A 635 -15.96 4.16 8.66
CA TYR A 635 -15.17 3.14 9.34
C TYR A 635 -14.66 2.10 8.34
N CYS A 636 -13.34 1.97 8.16
CA CYS A 636 -12.76 0.94 7.31
C CYS A 636 -12.60 -0.39 8.07
N ILE A 637 -13.23 -1.44 7.55
CA ILE A 637 -13.20 -2.79 8.10
C ILE A 637 -11.98 -3.56 7.58
N ASP A 638 -11.72 -3.49 6.26
CA ASP A 638 -10.59 -4.15 5.61
C ASP A 638 -10.11 -3.35 4.40
N LEU A 639 -8.82 -3.47 4.06
CA LEU A 639 -8.19 -2.88 2.88
C LEU A 639 -7.29 -3.91 2.22
N GLN A 640 -7.53 -4.16 0.92
CA GLN A 640 -6.80 -5.15 0.14
C GLN A 640 -6.26 -4.53 -1.14
N VAL A 641 -4.94 -4.63 -1.33
CA VAL A 641 -4.27 -4.29 -2.58
C VAL A 641 -4.52 -5.42 -3.57
N LYS A 642 -5.02 -5.11 -4.77
CA LYS A 642 -5.30 -6.12 -5.80
C LYS A 642 -4.13 -6.26 -6.76
N ASP A 643 -3.89 -7.51 -7.15
CA ASP A 643 -2.98 -7.85 -8.23
C ASP A 643 -3.63 -7.51 -9.58
N LEU A 644 -2.81 -7.31 -10.60
CA LEU A 644 -3.28 -7.07 -11.96
C LEU A 644 -4.03 -8.32 -12.49
N PRO A 645 -5.00 -8.13 -13.40
CA PRO A 645 -5.62 -9.24 -14.13
C PRO A 645 -4.57 -10.17 -14.74
N ALA A 646 -4.84 -11.47 -14.80
CA ALA A 646 -3.83 -12.47 -15.16
C ALA A 646 -3.13 -12.20 -16.51
N HIS A 647 -3.85 -11.68 -17.50
CA HIS A 647 -3.30 -11.32 -18.82
C HIS A 647 -2.43 -10.04 -18.81
N LEU A 648 -2.53 -9.20 -17.78
CA LEU A 648 -1.70 -8.00 -17.57
C LEU A 648 -0.59 -8.20 -16.54
N ARG A 649 -0.69 -9.26 -15.74
CA ARG A 649 0.26 -9.58 -14.67
C ARG A 649 1.68 -9.76 -15.25
N PRO A 650 2.68 -9.05 -14.70
CA PRO A 650 4.05 -9.22 -15.15
C PRO A 650 4.60 -10.59 -14.72
N GLN A 651 5.30 -11.23 -15.64
CA GLN A 651 6.01 -12.49 -15.42
C GLN A 651 7.50 -12.29 -15.72
N ARG A 652 8.36 -12.96 -14.95
CA ARG A 652 9.80 -12.91 -15.21
C ARG A 652 10.15 -13.84 -16.36
N ILE A 653 10.81 -13.31 -17.38
CA ILE A 653 11.36 -14.10 -18.47
C ILE A 653 12.44 -15.00 -17.87
N LYS A 654 12.30 -16.32 -18.03
CA LYS A 654 13.37 -17.27 -17.70
C LYS A 654 14.47 -17.08 -18.74
N VAL A 655 15.42 -16.18 -18.47
CA VAL A 655 16.65 -16.13 -19.24
C VAL A 655 17.31 -17.49 -19.09
N ALA A 656 17.53 -18.20 -20.21
CA ALA A 656 18.35 -19.39 -20.22
C ALA A 656 19.62 -19.03 -19.46
N LYS A 657 19.93 -19.76 -18.38
CA LYS A 657 21.14 -19.49 -17.59
C LYS A 657 22.27 -19.44 -18.61
N ALA A 658 22.85 -18.25 -18.83
CA ALA A 658 24.11 -18.15 -19.56
C ALA A 658 25.01 -19.22 -18.93
N ASP A 659 25.60 -20.08 -19.76
CA ASP A 659 26.43 -21.21 -19.36
C ASP A 659 27.48 -20.73 -18.34
N SER A 660 27.07 -20.69 -17.08
CA SER A 660 27.97 -20.57 -15.95
C SER A 660 28.68 -21.90 -15.99
N GLY A 661 29.96 -21.85 -16.36
CA GLY A 661 30.79 -23.01 -16.67
C GLY A 661 30.71 -24.18 -15.67
N PRO A 662 31.38 -25.28 -15.99
CA PRO A 662 31.11 -26.61 -15.43
C PRO A 662 30.94 -26.60 -13.91
N PHE A 663 29.75 -27.02 -13.49
CA PHE A 663 29.26 -27.11 -12.11
C PHE A 663 30.31 -27.74 -11.17
N LEU A 664 30.89 -26.93 -10.27
CA LEU A 664 31.55 -27.42 -9.06
C LEU A 664 30.50 -27.47 -7.93
N PHE A 665 30.32 -28.67 -7.37
CA PHE A 665 29.44 -28.96 -6.23
C PHE A 665 29.99 -28.26 -4.97
N THR A 666 29.75 -26.96 -4.83
CA THR A 666 29.97 -26.26 -3.56
C THR A 666 28.60 -26.16 -2.88
N PRO A 667 28.29 -27.01 -1.88
CA PRO A 667 27.03 -26.96 -1.16
C PRO A 667 27.03 -25.77 -0.20
N ILE A 668 27.07 -24.56 -0.77
CA ILE A 668 26.86 -23.31 -0.05
C ILE A 668 25.65 -22.68 -0.74
N HIS A 669 24.51 -22.84 -0.08
CA HIS A 669 23.24 -22.24 -0.47
C HIS A 669 23.42 -20.76 -0.83
N PHE A 670 23.40 -20.43 -2.13
CA PHE A 670 23.28 -19.06 -2.63
C PHE A 670 21.88 -18.45 -2.37
N ASN A 671 21.20 -18.89 -1.31
CA ASN A 671 20.11 -18.15 -0.68
C ASN A 671 20.63 -17.30 0.50
N SER A 672 21.95 -17.07 0.59
CA SER A 672 22.56 -16.41 1.74
C SER A 672 22.54 -14.87 1.70
N VAL A 673 22.09 -14.23 0.61
CA VAL A 673 21.93 -12.76 0.59
C VAL A 673 20.52 -12.33 1.01
N ASP A 674 19.47 -13.11 0.73
CA ASP A 674 18.08 -12.72 1.10
C ASP A 674 17.67 -13.08 2.52
N ARG A 675 18.53 -13.73 3.32
CA ARG A 675 18.19 -14.03 4.72
C ARG A 675 18.44 -12.86 5.69
N ARG A 676 19.05 -11.76 5.25
CA ARG A 676 19.08 -10.54 6.08
C ARG A 676 17.71 -9.84 6.16
N ASP A 677 16.81 -10.14 5.22
CA ASP A 677 15.42 -9.65 5.26
C ASP A 677 14.44 -10.68 5.86
N LYS A 678 14.91 -11.48 6.82
CA LYS A 678 14.03 -12.36 7.62
C LYS A 678 13.06 -11.60 8.53
N LYS A 679 13.20 -10.28 8.66
CA LYS A 679 12.02 -9.44 8.86
C LYS A 679 11.39 -9.28 7.50
N LYS A 680 10.68 -10.32 7.05
CA LYS A 680 9.76 -10.21 5.91
C LYS A 680 8.95 -8.96 6.19
N ASP A 681 9.19 -7.88 5.44
CA ASP A 681 8.46 -6.65 5.62
C ASP A 681 7.00 -7.04 5.49
N LYS A 682 6.29 -7.14 6.62
CA LYS A 682 4.90 -7.64 6.65
C LYS A 682 3.98 -6.77 5.80
N ASN A 683 4.49 -5.60 5.44
CA ASN A 683 3.89 -4.53 4.68
C ASN A 683 4.13 -4.69 3.17
N LYS A 684 5.15 -5.46 2.75
CA LYS A 684 5.52 -5.62 1.34
C LYS A 684 4.58 -6.58 0.63
N ILE A 685 3.97 -6.11 -0.44
CA ILE A 685 3.09 -6.89 -1.30
C ILE A 685 3.93 -7.84 -2.17
N ALA A 686 3.44 -9.07 -2.36
CA ALA A 686 4.20 -10.14 -3.02
C ALA A 686 4.23 -10.02 -4.55
N PHE A 687 3.22 -9.37 -5.13
CA PHE A 687 3.14 -9.07 -6.56
C PHE A 687 3.61 -7.65 -6.85
N GLN A 688 3.78 -7.34 -8.12
CA GLN A 688 4.27 -6.06 -8.63
C GLN A 688 3.19 -5.37 -9.44
N TRP A 689 3.18 -4.04 -9.42
CA TRP A 689 2.40 -3.23 -10.36
C TRP A 689 3.28 -2.77 -11.53
N VAL A 690 2.64 -2.36 -12.61
CA VAL A 690 3.32 -1.94 -13.84
C VAL A 690 3.04 -0.47 -14.06
N GLN A 691 4.07 0.30 -14.42
CA GLN A 691 3.93 1.71 -14.78
C GLN A 691 2.87 1.88 -15.88
N ASN A 692 2.04 2.92 -15.76
CA ASN A 692 0.91 3.25 -16.65
C ASN A 692 -0.27 2.25 -16.64
N ASP A 693 -0.23 1.18 -15.85
CA ASP A 693 -1.37 0.29 -15.66
C ASP A 693 -2.32 0.77 -14.56
N LEU A 694 -3.61 0.55 -14.77
CA LEU A 694 -4.63 0.84 -13.77
C LEU A 694 -4.47 -0.12 -12.57
N SER A 695 -4.07 0.44 -11.45
CA SER A 695 -3.90 -0.26 -10.19
C SER A 695 -5.15 -0.12 -9.31
N GLU A 696 -5.48 -1.16 -8.56
CA GLU A 696 -6.71 -1.22 -7.76
C GLU A 696 -6.45 -1.58 -6.30
N VAL A 697 -7.13 -0.87 -5.41
CA VAL A 697 -7.19 -1.17 -3.98
C VAL A 697 -8.65 -1.21 -3.56
N THR A 698 -9.10 -2.36 -3.07
CA THR A 698 -10.47 -2.53 -2.58
C THR A 698 -10.53 -2.24 -1.08
N VAL A 699 -11.43 -1.35 -0.69
CA VAL A 699 -11.68 -0.96 0.69
C VAL A 699 -13.10 -1.36 1.09
N ARG A 700 -13.26 -1.97 2.27
CA ARG A 700 -14.57 -2.30 2.83
C ARG A 700 -14.94 -1.28 3.90
N LEU A 701 -15.88 -0.40 3.59
CA LEU A 701 -16.28 0.72 4.46
C LEU A 701 -17.63 0.45 5.11
N ARG A 702 -17.84 0.96 6.32
CA ARG A 702 -19.14 0.98 7.00
C ARG A 702 -19.41 2.39 7.51
N ASN A 703 -20.60 2.91 7.23
CA ASN A 703 -21.08 4.14 7.83
C ASN A 703 -21.63 3.84 9.24
N PRO A 704 -21.05 4.41 10.32
CA PRO A 704 -21.55 4.20 11.67
C PRO A 704 -22.69 5.16 12.08
N LEU A 705 -23.08 6.11 11.23
CA LEU A 705 -24.18 7.05 11.50
C LEU A 705 -25.56 6.45 11.11
N PRO A 706 -26.65 6.91 11.74
CA PRO A 706 -28.01 6.41 11.48
C PRO A 706 -28.66 7.02 10.21
N PHE A 707 -27.90 7.72 9.38
CA PHE A 707 -28.34 8.37 8.14
C PHE A 707 -27.28 8.23 7.04
N GLU A 708 -27.67 8.42 5.77
CA GLU A 708 -26.79 8.25 4.62
C GLU A 708 -25.56 9.18 4.67
N LEU A 709 -24.37 8.64 4.41
CA LEU A 709 -23.12 9.38 4.46
C LEU A 709 -22.54 9.54 3.04
N PRO A 710 -22.65 10.73 2.42
CA PRO A 710 -22.00 11.01 1.16
C PRO A 710 -20.48 11.12 1.36
N VAL A 711 -19.72 10.31 0.63
CA VAL A 711 -18.25 10.33 0.61
C VAL A 711 -17.82 10.73 -0.79
N THR A 712 -17.31 11.97 -0.91
CA THR A 712 -16.86 12.56 -2.18
C THR A 712 -15.33 12.56 -2.26
N ASP A 713 -14.80 12.67 -3.47
CA ASP A 713 -13.37 12.82 -3.77
C ASP A 713 -12.47 11.82 -3.01
N MET A 714 -12.93 10.56 -2.90
CA MET A 714 -12.18 9.50 -2.25
C MET A 714 -11.02 9.08 -3.14
N ARG A 715 -9.79 9.15 -2.61
CA ARG A 715 -8.55 8.87 -3.34
C ARG A 715 -7.58 8.06 -2.50
N LEU A 716 -6.67 7.34 -3.12
CA LEU A 716 -5.57 6.66 -2.44
C LEU A 716 -4.53 7.67 -1.96
N LEU A 717 -4.06 7.48 -0.73
CA LEU A 717 -2.95 8.25 -0.16
C LEU A 717 -1.66 7.47 -0.36
N THR A 718 -0.81 8.01 -1.24
CA THR A 718 0.46 7.39 -1.61
C THR A 718 1.67 8.23 -1.22
N ASN A 719 2.84 7.60 -1.21
CA ASN A 719 4.15 8.22 -1.11
C ASN A 719 5.17 7.38 -1.88
N GLY A 720 6.35 7.93 -2.16
CA GLY A 720 7.36 7.28 -3.00
C GLY A 720 7.21 7.71 -4.45
N VAL A 721 7.08 6.75 -5.37
CA VAL A 721 6.91 7.03 -6.80
C VAL A 721 5.64 7.84 -7.10
N VAL A 722 5.67 8.65 -8.15
CA VAL A 722 4.50 9.43 -8.58
C VAL A 722 3.35 8.50 -8.93
N PHE A 723 2.21 8.71 -8.27
CA PHE A 723 1.00 7.90 -8.44
C PHE A 723 -0.21 8.81 -8.63
N GLU A 724 -0.88 8.68 -9.76
CA GLU A 724 -2.07 9.42 -10.10
C GLU A 724 -3.30 8.68 -9.55
N SER A 725 -3.83 9.12 -8.40
CA SER A 725 -5.04 8.52 -7.84
C SER A 725 -6.31 9.14 -8.42
N LEU A 726 -7.23 8.28 -8.85
CA LEU A 726 -8.50 8.67 -9.43
C LEU A 726 -9.55 8.93 -8.33
N PRO A 727 -10.30 10.04 -8.41
CA PRO A 727 -11.34 10.36 -7.43
C PRO A 727 -12.57 9.47 -7.62
N GLN A 728 -13.09 8.94 -6.52
CA GLN A 728 -14.36 8.22 -6.47
C GLN A 728 -15.36 8.91 -5.53
N THR A 729 -16.63 8.92 -5.90
CA THR A 729 -17.72 9.45 -5.08
C THR A 729 -18.79 8.39 -4.91
N LEU A 730 -19.29 8.23 -3.68
CA LEU A 730 -20.32 7.25 -3.34
C LEU A 730 -21.16 7.73 -2.14
N VAL A 731 -22.29 7.08 -1.90
CA VAL A 731 -23.14 7.32 -0.73
C VAL A 731 -23.24 6.02 0.07
N LEU A 732 -22.79 6.07 1.33
CA LEU A 732 -22.78 4.90 2.21
C LEU A 732 -24.07 4.82 3.05
N GLN A 733 -24.74 3.68 2.96
CA GLN A 733 -25.96 3.39 3.71
C GLN A 733 -25.67 3.17 5.21
N PRO A 734 -26.59 3.55 6.12
CA PRO A 734 -26.41 3.39 7.56
C PRO A 734 -26.09 1.96 7.98
N HIS A 735 -24.99 1.77 8.70
CA HIS A 735 -24.55 0.48 9.28
C HIS A 735 -24.30 -0.67 8.30
N VAL A 736 -24.39 -0.45 6.98
CA VAL A 736 -24.16 -1.46 5.95
C VAL A 736 -22.68 -1.43 5.49
N PRO A 737 -21.96 -2.55 5.51
CA PRO A 737 -20.64 -2.66 4.88
C PRO A 737 -20.72 -2.62 3.35
N THR A 738 -20.00 -1.70 2.72
CA THR A 738 -19.94 -1.51 1.28
C THR A 738 -18.50 -1.69 0.77
N TYR A 739 -18.33 -2.41 -0.33
CA TYR A 739 -17.04 -2.52 -1.01
C TYR A 739 -16.86 -1.35 -1.98
N VAL A 740 -15.67 -0.74 -1.94
CA VAL A 740 -15.29 0.40 -2.78
C VAL A 740 -13.95 0.08 -3.43
N ALA A 741 -13.90 0.09 -4.75
CA ALA A 741 -12.68 -0.12 -5.52
C ALA A 741 -12.06 1.23 -5.88
N LEU A 742 -10.98 1.58 -5.18
CA LEU A 742 -10.21 2.78 -5.46
C LEU A 742 -9.15 2.48 -6.51
N HIS A 743 -9.00 3.39 -7.46
CA HIS A 743 -8.11 3.23 -8.60
C HIS A 743 -7.04 4.32 -8.66
N GLY A 744 -5.95 4.00 -9.34
CA GLY A 744 -4.94 4.96 -9.73
C GLY A 744 -3.87 4.34 -10.59
N THR A 745 -3.00 5.16 -11.14
CA THR A 745 -1.99 4.74 -12.11
C THR A 745 -0.60 5.19 -11.63
N PRO A 746 0.36 4.27 -11.46
CA PRO A 746 1.73 4.65 -11.15
C PRO A 746 2.40 5.20 -12.41
N ILE A 747 2.98 6.40 -12.31
CA ILE A 747 3.61 7.11 -13.44
C ILE A 747 5.12 6.86 -13.47
N GLU A 748 5.71 6.48 -12.35
CA GLU A 748 7.15 6.20 -12.21
C GLU A 748 7.38 4.78 -11.68
N THR A 749 8.57 4.26 -11.96
CA THR A 749 9.05 2.94 -11.48
C THR A 749 9.76 3.07 -10.15
N GLY A 750 9.62 2.08 -9.27
CA GLY A 750 10.23 2.07 -7.94
C GLY A 750 9.24 1.66 -6.85
N GLN A 751 9.50 2.06 -5.61
CA GLN A 751 8.67 1.68 -4.47
C GLN A 751 7.53 2.66 -4.24
N LEU A 752 6.31 2.13 -4.18
CA LEU A 752 5.08 2.86 -3.87
C LEU A 752 4.58 2.49 -2.47
N ASP A 753 4.45 3.49 -1.60
CA ASP A 753 3.88 3.37 -0.26
C ASP A 753 2.39 3.73 -0.27
N LEU A 754 1.52 2.74 -0.14
CA LEU A 754 0.08 2.91 0.08
C LEU A 754 -0.18 3.15 1.57
N GLN A 755 -0.41 4.40 1.95
CA GLN A 755 -0.59 4.82 3.36
C GLN A 755 -2.04 4.78 3.84
N GLY A 756 -3.01 4.62 2.94
CA GLY A 756 -4.44 4.67 3.22
C GLY A 756 -5.20 5.39 2.12
N TYR A 757 -6.19 6.20 2.50
CA TYR A 757 -7.03 6.93 1.56
C TYR A 757 -7.47 8.28 2.12
N SER A 758 -7.80 9.23 1.26
CA SER A 758 -8.44 10.50 1.63
C SER A 758 -9.93 10.42 1.38
N THR A 759 -10.71 11.15 2.17
CA THR A 759 -12.17 11.26 2.01
C THR A 759 -12.60 12.71 2.18
N HIS A 760 -13.64 13.12 1.47
CA HIS A 760 -14.36 14.34 1.76
C HIS A 760 -15.80 14.02 2.17
N THR A 761 -16.09 14.15 3.46
CA THR A 761 -17.38 13.79 4.07
C THR A 761 -17.71 14.73 5.22
N LEU A 762 -19.00 14.98 5.46
CA LEU A 762 -19.50 16.01 6.40
C LEU A 762 -18.86 17.40 6.16
N GLY A 763 -18.45 17.70 4.92
CA GLY A 763 -17.72 18.91 4.51
C GLY A 763 -16.27 19.02 5.02
N VAL A 764 -15.67 17.90 5.42
CA VAL A 764 -14.29 17.82 5.90
C VAL A 764 -13.45 16.87 5.04
N LYS A 765 -12.34 17.38 4.53
CA LYS A 765 -11.29 16.60 3.89
C LYS A 765 -10.42 15.93 4.95
N SER A 766 -10.39 14.61 4.96
CA SER A 766 -9.70 13.79 5.95
C SER A 766 -8.69 12.85 5.29
N ASN A 767 -7.48 12.84 5.83
CA ASN A 767 -6.43 11.88 5.46
C ASN A 767 -6.49 10.65 6.37
N CYS A 768 -7.19 9.60 5.92
CA CYS A 768 -7.40 8.36 6.65
C CYS A 768 -6.19 7.43 6.47
N ARG A 769 -5.12 7.69 7.23
CA ARG A 769 -3.89 6.87 7.19
C ARG A 769 -4.06 5.59 8.00
N LEU A 770 -3.62 4.46 7.46
CA LEU A 770 -3.72 3.13 8.07
C LEU A 770 -3.13 3.08 9.48
N LYS A 771 -1.93 3.67 9.66
CA LYS A 771 -1.27 3.78 10.97
C LYS A 771 -2.07 4.53 12.04
N HIS A 772 -3.06 5.34 11.66
CA HIS A 772 -3.92 6.09 12.59
C HIS A 772 -5.26 5.38 12.86
N MET A 773 -5.56 4.28 12.16
CA MET A 773 -6.80 3.53 12.31
C MET A 773 -6.63 2.44 13.38
N ARG A 774 -7.17 2.66 14.57
CA ARG A 774 -7.00 1.73 15.70
C ARG A 774 -7.95 0.55 15.68
N GLY A 775 -7.57 -0.50 16.40
CA GLY A 775 -8.36 -1.73 16.56
C GLY A 775 -8.45 -2.58 15.29
N ARG A 776 -7.61 -2.29 14.28
CA ARG A 776 -7.61 -2.94 12.97
C ARG A 776 -6.28 -3.67 12.75
N SER A 777 -6.32 -4.76 11.98
CA SER A 777 -5.15 -5.58 11.66
C SER A 777 -4.41 -5.07 10.42
N PHE A 778 -4.25 -3.75 10.28
CA PHE A 778 -3.53 -3.15 9.15
C PHE A 778 -2.05 -2.95 9.47
N PRO A 779 -1.15 -3.12 8.49
CA PRO A 779 0.19 -2.57 8.57
C PRO A 779 0.14 -1.03 8.54
N PRO A 780 1.21 -0.33 8.95
CA PRO A 780 1.25 1.14 8.90
C PRO A 780 1.15 1.70 7.47
N ASN A 781 1.60 0.94 6.48
CA ASN A 781 1.51 1.18 5.05
C ASN A 781 1.65 -0.17 4.31
N TYR A 782 1.21 -0.24 3.06
CA TYR A 782 1.57 -1.33 2.14
C TYR A 782 2.62 -0.84 1.15
N VAL A 783 3.63 -1.66 0.86
CA VAL A 783 4.71 -1.33 -0.09
C VAL A 783 4.55 -2.19 -1.32
N VAL A 784 4.41 -1.55 -2.49
CA VAL A 784 4.28 -2.21 -3.79
C VAL A 784 5.46 -1.79 -4.67
N ASP A 785 6.15 -2.77 -5.28
CA ASP A 785 7.18 -2.48 -6.28
C ASP A 785 6.50 -2.25 -7.64
N VAL A 786 6.76 -1.09 -8.25
CA VAL A 786 6.31 -0.72 -9.58
C VAL A 786 7.44 -0.95 -10.58
N ILE A 787 7.19 -1.81 -11.57
CA ILE A 787 8.14 -2.10 -12.67
C ILE A 787 7.88 -1.19 -13.88
N PRO A 788 8.85 -1.09 -14.82
CA PRO A 788 8.67 -0.34 -16.06
C PRO A 788 7.47 -0.80 -16.88
N ALA A 789 6.91 0.12 -17.66
CA ALA A 789 5.69 -0.12 -18.44
C ALA A 789 5.89 -1.27 -19.45
N LEU A 790 4.87 -2.14 -19.57
CA LEU A 790 4.83 -3.24 -20.52
C LEU A 790 3.82 -2.94 -21.63
N PRO A 791 4.07 -3.35 -22.88
CA PRO A 791 3.12 -3.15 -23.97
C PRO A 791 1.79 -3.86 -23.68
N ARG A 792 0.69 -3.33 -24.22
CA ARG A 792 -0.66 -3.92 -24.19
C ARG A 792 -1.03 -4.38 -25.59
N ILE A 793 -1.60 -5.59 -25.70
CA ILE A 793 -2.05 -6.14 -26.97
C ILE A 793 -3.51 -6.53 -26.90
N SER A 794 -4.19 -6.42 -28.03
CA SER A 794 -5.52 -6.97 -28.27
C SER A 794 -5.40 -8.10 -29.28
N VAL A 795 -6.08 -9.21 -29.01
CA VAL A 795 -6.01 -10.43 -29.82
C VAL A 795 -7.39 -10.78 -30.32
N LYS A 796 -7.52 -10.93 -31.64
CA LYS A 796 -8.74 -11.38 -32.32
C LYS A 796 -8.45 -12.56 -33.23
N THR A 797 -9.48 -13.32 -33.54
CA THR A 797 -9.41 -14.51 -34.40
C THR A 797 -10.40 -14.37 -35.54
N SER A 798 -10.05 -14.92 -36.71
CA SER A 798 -10.94 -15.02 -37.88
C SER A 798 -12.06 -16.06 -37.71
N LEU A 799 -11.91 -16.97 -36.73
CA LEU A 799 -12.85 -18.03 -36.41
C LEU A 799 -13.89 -17.61 -35.36
N PRO A 800 -15.08 -18.26 -35.35
CA PRO A 800 -16.14 -17.95 -34.38
C PRO A 800 -15.69 -18.18 -32.94
N GLN A 801 -16.03 -17.21 -32.08
CA GLN A 801 -15.79 -17.28 -30.64
C GLN A 801 -16.82 -18.20 -29.98
N THR A 802 -16.35 -19.04 -29.07
CA THR A 802 -17.19 -19.88 -28.20
C THR A 802 -17.43 -19.17 -26.87
N ALA A 803 -18.65 -19.29 -26.33
CA ALA A 803 -19.02 -18.73 -25.03
C ALA A 803 -18.31 -19.42 -23.85
N THR A 804 -17.87 -20.67 -24.05
CA THR A 804 -17.17 -21.49 -23.06
C THR A 804 -15.67 -21.44 -23.29
N PHE A 805 -14.93 -20.88 -22.33
CA PHE A 805 -13.49 -20.97 -22.26
C PHE A 805 -13.06 -22.36 -21.74
N SER A 806 -11.93 -22.86 -22.24
CA SER A 806 -11.39 -24.20 -21.91
C SER A 806 -11.21 -24.43 -20.41
N ASN A 807 -11.37 -25.68 -19.97
CA ASN A 807 -11.08 -26.13 -18.60
C ASN A 807 -9.58 -26.43 -18.36
N MET A 808 -8.73 -26.06 -19.32
CA MET A 808 -7.29 -26.25 -19.23
C MET A 808 -6.66 -25.39 -18.12
N ASN A 809 -5.52 -25.85 -17.61
CA ASN A 809 -4.72 -25.07 -16.66
C ASN A 809 -4.38 -23.68 -17.23
N SER A 810 -4.49 -22.63 -16.43
CA SER A 810 -4.29 -21.22 -16.85
C SER A 810 -5.38 -20.69 -17.81
N ALA A 811 -6.65 -21.02 -17.59
CA ALA A 811 -7.76 -20.41 -18.33
C ALA A 811 -7.91 -18.89 -18.08
N ASP A 812 -7.33 -18.36 -17.00
CA ASP A 812 -7.38 -16.94 -16.60
C ASP A 812 -6.60 -15.99 -17.53
N ILE A 813 -5.64 -16.50 -18.31
CA ILE A 813 -4.89 -15.73 -19.32
C ILE A 813 -5.57 -15.72 -20.70
N VAL A 814 -6.66 -16.47 -20.88
CA VAL A 814 -7.36 -16.55 -22.16
C VAL A 814 -8.14 -15.25 -22.41
N VAL A 815 -7.87 -14.61 -23.54
CA VAL A 815 -8.49 -13.32 -23.92
C VAL A 815 -9.55 -13.46 -25.02
N THR A 816 -9.48 -14.53 -25.81
CA THR A 816 -10.44 -14.85 -26.87
C THR A 816 -10.44 -16.36 -27.17
N SER A 817 -11.43 -16.83 -27.93
CA SER A 817 -11.55 -18.23 -28.33
C SER A 817 -11.77 -18.37 -29.84
N ALA A 818 -11.38 -19.52 -30.37
CA ALA A 818 -11.59 -19.92 -31.76
C ALA A 818 -12.13 -21.34 -31.78
N SER A 819 -13.24 -21.55 -32.50
CA SER A 819 -13.85 -22.87 -32.67
C SER A 819 -13.89 -23.27 -34.12
N LEU A 820 -13.66 -24.56 -34.36
CA LEU A 820 -13.58 -25.10 -35.69
C LEU A 820 -14.02 -26.56 -35.67
N THR A 821 -14.91 -26.92 -36.59
CA THR A 821 -15.30 -28.30 -36.83
C THR A 821 -14.70 -28.70 -38.16
N LEU A 822 -13.84 -29.71 -38.17
CA LEU A 822 -13.14 -30.18 -39.36
C LEU A 822 -13.44 -31.64 -39.60
N TYR A 823 -13.49 -32.03 -40.86
CA TYR A 823 -13.45 -33.43 -41.24
C TYR A 823 -12.02 -33.97 -41.18
N ASN A 824 -11.82 -35.22 -40.80
CA ASN A 824 -10.50 -35.85 -40.71
C ASN A 824 -9.73 -35.70 -42.04
N GLY A 825 -8.53 -35.11 -41.97
CA GLY A 825 -7.68 -34.82 -43.14
C GLY A 825 -7.96 -33.50 -43.82
N GLU A 826 -8.94 -32.72 -43.36
CA GLU A 826 -9.16 -31.35 -43.79
C GLU A 826 -8.04 -30.46 -43.25
N SER A 827 -7.60 -29.52 -44.10
CA SER A 827 -6.71 -28.43 -43.71
C SER A 827 -7.52 -27.15 -43.65
N SER A 828 -7.42 -26.44 -42.55
CA SER A 828 -7.98 -25.11 -42.37
C SER A 828 -6.92 -24.20 -41.78
N SER A 829 -7.16 -22.90 -41.77
CA SER A 829 -6.29 -21.94 -41.11
C SER A 829 -7.09 -20.96 -40.26
N CYS A 830 -6.45 -20.44 -39.23
CA CYS A 830 -6.99 -19.41 -38.36
C CYS A 830 -6.02 -18.23 -38.34
N THR A 831 -6.42 -17.12 -38.94
CA THR A 831 -5.71 -15.85 -38.78
C THR A 831 -5.97 -15.28 -37.39
N ILE A 832 -4.90 -15.09 -36.62
CA ILE A 832 -4.87 -14.39 -35.34
C ILE A 832 -4.32 -12.98 -35.59
N THR A 833 -5.15 -11.97 -35.31
CA THR A 833 -4.78 -10.57 -35.45
C THR A 833 -4.34 -10.04 -34.09
N ILE A 834 -3.09 -9.57 -34.00
CA ILE A 834 -2.52 -8.98 -32.79
C ILE A 834 -2.32 -7.49 -33.05
N THR A 835 -3.00 -6.65 -32.28
CA THR A 835 -2.86 -5.20 -32.32
C THR A 835 -2.14 -4.70 -31.07
N ASN A 836 -1.05 -3.95 -31.23
CA ASN A 836 -0.38 -3.28 -30.14
C ASN A 836 -1.17 -2.03 -29.74
N GLU A 837 -1.94 -2.11 -28.65
CA GLU A 837 -2.75 -0.99 -28.14
C GLU A 837 -1.93 0.04 -27.36
N SER A 838 -0.62 -0.19 -27.18
CA SER A 838 0.25 0.77 -26.49
C SER A 838 0.39 2.06 -27.29
N ALA A 839 0.33 3.21 -26.62
CA ALA A 839 0.48 4.51 -27.28
C ALA A 839 1.94 4.82 -27.64
N THR A 840 2.91 4.34 -26.84
CA THR A 840 4.32 4.73 -26.94
C THR A 840 5.29 3.54 -27.03
N LEU A 841 4.91 2.38 -26.53
CA LEU A 841 5.81 1.22 -26.43
C LEU A 841 5.71 0.31 -27.66
N PRO A 842 6.84 0.03 -28.35
CA PRO A 842 6.87 -1.02 -29.36
C PRO A 842 6.79 -2.40 -28.69
N LEU A 843 6.24 -3.37 -29.42
CA LEU A 843 6.26 -4.78 -29.05
C LEU A 843 7.49 -5.43 -29.69
N GLU A 844 8.53 -5.68 -28.90
CA GLU A 844 9.85 -6.11 -29.39
C GLU A 844 10.09 -7.61 -29.24
N HIS A 845 9.42 -8.24 -28.28
CA HIS A 845 9.52 -9.66 -28.01
C HIS A 845 8.14 -10.30 -28.08
N LEU A 846 8.01 -11.37 -28.86
CA LEU A 846 6.78 -12.18 -28.95
C LEU A 846 7.17 -13.65 -29.13
N GLU A 847 6.80 -14.48 -28.16
CA GLU A 847 7.06 -15.92 -28.12
C GLU A 847 5.73 -16.69 -28.09
N PHE A 848 5.68 -17.80 -28.82
CA PHE A 848 4.49 -18.62 -28.97
C PHE A 848 4.72 -19.99 -28.33
N SER A 849 3.70 -20.50 -27.67
CA SER A 849 3.66 -21.88 -27.20
C SER A 849 2.26 -22.41 -27.34
N ILE A 850 2.14 -23.64 -27.83
CA ILE A 850 0.87 -24.34 -27.93
C ILE A 850 0.85 -25.39 -26.82
N ASN A 851 -0.23 -25.39 -26.06
CA ASN A 851 -0.55 -26.42 -25.10
C ASN A 851 -1.87 -27.04 -25.53
N SER A 852 -1.99 -28.36 -25.50
CA SER A 852 -3.22 -29.07 -25.83
C SER A 852 -3.46 -30.24 -24.88
N ASN A 853 -4.64 -30.83 -24.94
CA ASN A 853 -4.98 -32.08 -24.26
C ASN A 853 -4.43 -33.33 -24.97
N VAL A 854 -3.59 -33.16 -26.00
CA VAL A 854 -3.05 -34.21 -26.86
C VAL A 854 -1.52 -34.30 -26.69
N GLU A 855 -0.94 -35.45 -27.03
CA GLU A 855 0.52 -35.65 -27.02
C GLU A 855 1.26 -34.65 -27.91
N GLN A 856 2.47 -34.24 -27.51
CA GLN A 856 3.25 -33.18 -28.16
C GLN A 856 3.55 -33.45 -29.64
N GLU A 857 3.84 -34.71 -30.02
CA GLU A 857 4.08 -35.07 -31.42
C GLU A 857 2.83 -34.88 -32.29
N LEU A 858 1.66 -35.26 -31.77
CA LEU A 858 0.39 -35.10 -32.47
C LEU A 858 -0.04 -33.62 -32.49
N GLN A 859 0.22 -32.86 -31.42
CA GLN A 859 0.00 -31.41 -31.40
C GLN A 859 0.79 -30.68 -32.51
N GLN A 860 2.06 -31.04 -32.74
CA GLN A 860 2.89 -30.45 -33.80
C GLN A 860 2.43 -30.81 -35.22
N LYS A 861 1.67 -31.90 -35.36
CA LYS A 861 1.04 -32.26 -36.64
C LYS A 861 -0.25 -31.47 -36.87
N ILE A 862 -1.04 -31.27 -35.82
CA ILE A 862 -2.32 -30.56 -35.89
C ILE A 862 -2.13 -29.05 -36.07
N PHE A 863 -1.29 -28.43 -35.25
CA PHE A 863 -1.10 -26.98 -35.26
C PHE A 863 0.28 -26.62 -35.78
N ARG A 864 0.33 -25.76 -36.79
CA ARG A 864 1.58 -25.19 -37.30
C ARG A 864 1.51 -23.68 -37.36
N ILE A 865 2.58 -23.05 -36.91
CA ILE A 865 2.77 -21.61 -36.92
C ILE A 865 4.16 -21.36 -37.48
N ASP A 866 4.27 -20.46 -38.45
CA ASP A 866 5.56 -20.05 -39.00
C ASP A 866 6.28 -19.09 -38.03
N GLU A 867 7.18 -19.65 -37.21
CA GLU A 867 7.99 -18.88 -36.26
C GLU A 867 8.94 -17.87 -36.92
N GLU A 868 9.38 -18.12 -38.16
CA GLU A 868 10.26 -17.20 -38.89
C GLU A 868 9.48 -15.98 -39.38
N ALA A 869 8.27 -16.20 -39.92
CA ALA A 869 7.37 -15.11 -40.30
C ALA A 869 7.06 -14.19 -39.10
N ILE A 870 6.90 -14.74 -37.90
CA ILE A 870 6.66 -13.96 -36.68
C ILE A 870 7.86 -13.05 -36.36
N LYS A 871 9.08 -13.61 -36.34
CA LYS A 871 10.29 -12.83 -36.03
C LYS A 871 10.49 -11.69 -37.02
N ALA A 872 10.08 -11.87 -38.27
CA ALA A 872 10.16 -10.84 -39.30
C ALA A 872 9.20 -9.64 -39.06
N HIS A 873 8.12 -9.81 -38.31
CA HIS A 873 7.17 -8.75 -37.96
C HIS A 873 7.57 -7.94 -36.71
N LEU A 874 8.58 -8.38 -35.96
CA LEU A 874 9.06 -7.69 -34.76
C LEU A 874 10.16 -6.66 -35.12
N PRO A 875 10.18 -5.48 -34.47
CA PRO A 875 9.23 -5.02 -33.45
C PRO A 875 7.94 -4.43 -34.05
N VAL A 876 6.78 -4.74 -33.46
CA VAL A 876 5.50 -4.12 -33.88
C VAL A 876 5.42 -2.71 -33.30
N PRO A 877 5.28 -1.67 -34.13
CA PRO A 877 5.20 -0.29 -33.64
C PRO A 877 3.96 -0.06 -32.76
N PRO A 878 3.94 1.01 -31.94
CA PRO A 878 2.73 1.44 -31.22
C PRO A 878 1.55 1.61 -32.17
N GLN A 879 0.36 1.11 -31.80
CA GLN A 879 -0.84 1.06 -32.67
C GLN A 879 -0.70 0.21 -33.94
N GLY A 880 0.43 -0.48 -34.12
CA GLY A 880 0.64 -1.42 -35.21
C GLY A 880 -0.17 -2.69 -35.03
N THR A 881 -0.52 -3.32 -36.15
CA THR A 881 -1.25 -4.59 -36.19
C THR A 881 -0.48 -5.58 -37.05
N ILE A 882 -0.42 -6.83 -36.59
CA ILE A 882 0.15 -7.95 -37.34
C ILE A 882 -0.86 -9.09 -37.39
N GLU A 883 -0.76 -9.91 -38.43
CA GLU A 883 -1.60 -11.08 -38.64
C GLU A 883 -0.73 -12.33 -38.68
N ILE A 884 -1.14 -13.35 -37.95
CA ILE A 884 -0.42 -14.61 -37.83
C ILE A 884 -1.37 -15.71 -38.22
N ILE A 885 -0.97 -16.53 -39.18
CA ILE A 885 -1.78 -17.64 -39.67
C ILE A 885 -1.40 -18.88 -38.86
N VAL A 886 -2.37 -19.46 -38.17
CA VAL A 886 -2.24 -20.77 -37.54
C VAL A 886 -2.86 -21.80 -38.48
N ASP A 887 -2.02 -22.64 -39.07
CA ASP A 887 -2.49 -23.75 -39.89
C ASP A 887 -2.96 -24.88 -38.97
N VAL A 888 -4.18 -25.33 -39.20
CA VAL A 888 -4.85 -26.39 -38.44
C VAL A 888 -5.14 -27.55 -39.38
N PHE A 889 -4.51 -28.69 -39.11
CA PHE A 889 -4.74 -29.92 -39.83
C PHE A 889 -5.47 -30.93 -38.95
N ALA A 890 -6.58 -31.47 -39.44
CA ALA A 890 -7.33 -32.53 -38.79
C ALA A 890 -6.59 -33.88 -38.92
N GLU A 891 -5.46 -34.03 -38.22
CA GLU A 891 -4.67 -35.27 -38.21
C GLU A 891 -5.50 -36.42 -37.62
N ALA A 892 -5.62 -37.51 -38.39
CA ALA A 892 -6.36 -38.70 -37.99
C ALA A 892 -5.76 -39.95 -38.65
N ASP A 893 -6.01 -41.10 -38.04
CA ASP A 893 -5.65 -42.40 -38.59
C ASP A 893 -6.77 -42.94 -39.50
N PHE A 894 -6.56 -42.86 -40.81
CA PHE A 894 -7.55 -43.32 -41.80
C PHE A 894 -7.55 -44.84 -42.00
N VAL A 895 -6.47 -45.51 -41.59
CA VAL A 895 -6.30 -46.95 -41.74
C VAL A 895 -6.96 -47.64 -40.55
N CYS A 896 -8.00 -48.44 -40.79
CA CYS A 896 -8.65 -49.19 -39.72
C CYS A 896 -7.66 -50.22 -39.14
N PRO A 897 -7.48 -50.29 -37.81
CA PRO A 897 -6.71 -51.37 -37.20
C PRO A 897 -7.40 -52.70 -37.54
N GLN A 898 -6.74 -53.57 -38.29
CA GLN A 898 -7.25 -54.93 -38.44
C GLN A 898 -7.08 -55.66 -37.10
N PRO A 899 -8.11 -56.40 -36.63
CA PRO A 899 -7.95 -57.23 -35.46
C PRO A 899 -6.81 -58.23 -35.70
N PRO A 900 -5.88 -58.44 -34.74
CA PRO A 900 -4.70 -59.28 -34.92
C PRO A 900 -5.01 -60.80 -35.05
N ALA A 901 -6.24 -61.18 -35.37
CA ALA A 901 -6.70 -62.57 -35.45
C ALA A 901 -6.09 -63.37 -36.62
N SER A 902 -5.16 -62.83 -37.40
CA SER A 902 -4.48 -63.54 -38.49
C SER A 902 -2.95 -63.50 -38.44
N LEU A 903 -2.33 -62.81 -37.47
CA LEU A 903 -0.88 -62.88 -37.25
C LEU A 903 -0.58 -63.63 -35.94
N HIS A 904 0.03 -64.80 -36.09
CA HIS A 904 0.48 -65.72 -35.02
C HIS A 904 -0.62 -66.57 -34.36
N SER A 905 -1.01 -67.65 -35.05
CA SER A 905 -1.37 -68.89 -34.35
C SER A 905 -0.10 -69.54 -33.77
N ALA A 906 0.51 -68.90 -32.78
CA ALA A 906 1.50 -69.51 -31.91
C ALA A 906 0.73 -70.13 -30.74
N ALA A 907 0.28 -71.38 -30.92
CA ALA A 907 -0.36 -72.13 -29.85
C ALA A 907 0.63 -72.27 -28.68
N ALA A 908 0.24 -71.71 -27.54
CA ALA A 908 0.97 -71.85 -26.28
C ALA A 908 1.09 -73.34 -25.89
N PRO A 909 2.22 -73.75 -25.30
CA PRO A 909 2.50 -75.15 -24.99
C PRO A 909 1.62 -75.65 -23.84
N GLY A 910 0.49 -76.27 -24.20
CA GLY A 910 -0.40 -77.00 -23.30
C GLY A 910 0.00 -78.47 -23.25
N ASP A 911 0.59 -78.84 -22.13
CA ASP A 911 1.15 -80.13 -21.76
C ASP A 911 0.07 -81.23 -21.62
N TYR A 912 -0.12 -82.13 -22.60
CA TYR A 912 -0.78 -83.45 -22.39
C TYR A 912 -0.42 -84.47 -23.48
N GLY A 913 0.22 -85.58 -23.05
CA GLY A 913 -0.21 -86.95 -23.36
C GLY A 913 -0.06 -87.47 -24.79
N ALA A 914 0.94 -88.34 -24.96
CA ALA A 914 1.18 -89.16 -26.15
C ALA A 914 -0.06 -89.92 -26.65
N SER A 915 -0.37 -89.81 -27.94
CA SER A 915 -1.15 -90.79 -28.69
C SER A 915 -0.79 -90.71 -30.18
N SER A 916 -0.51 -91.90 -30.70
CA SER A 916 -0.08 -92.24 -32.04
C SER A 916 -1.07 -91.84 -33.15
N LEU A 917 -0.53 -91.67 -34.37
CA LEU A 917 -1.10 -91.95 -35.71
C LEU A 917 -1.16 -90.78 -36.70
N THR A 918 -0.46 -91.04 -37.79
CA THR A 918 -0.38 -90.40 -39.10
C THR A 918 -1.74 -90.25 -39.79
N HIS A 919 -2.12 -89.06 -40.25
CA HIS A 919 -2.97 -88.86 -41.43
C HIS A 919 -2.65 -87.51 -42.10
N TYR A 920 -2.21 -87.60 -43.35
CA TYR A 920 -1.89 -86.49 -44.24
C TYR A 920 -3.20 -85.89 -44.74
N SER A 921 -3.50 -84.64 -44.39
CA SER A 921 -4.60 -83.87 -44.98
C SER A 921 -4.02 -82.65 -45.66
N SER A 922 -4.00 -82.68 -46.98
CA SER A 922 -3.59 -81.59 -47.86
C SER A 922 -4.54 -80.41 -47.75
N VAL A 923 -4.05 -79.30 -47.22
CA VAL A 923 -4.75 -78.01 -47.12
C VAL A 923 -4.91 -77.42 -48.52
N SER A 924 -6.16 -77.24 -48.93
CA SER A 924 -6.56 -76.58 -50.18
C SER A 924 -6.82 -75.10 -49.88
N THR A 925 -5.94 -74.21 -50.32
CA THR A 925 -6.12 -72.75 -50.26
C THR A 925 -6.57 -72.25 -51.63
N SER A 926 -7.87 -72.11 -51.84
CA SER A 926 -8.45 -71.49 -53.03
C SER A 926 -9.53 -70.50 -52.59
N GLY A 927 -9.22 -69.21 -52.68
CA GLY A 927 -10.14 -68.11 -52.40
C GLY A 927 -9.75 -66.91 -53.26
N HIS A 928 -10.00 -66.98 -54.56
CA HIS A 928 -9.86 -65.85 -55.47
C HIS A 928 -11.26 -65.25 -55.76
N ALA A 929 -11.40 -63.95 -55.54
CA ALA A 929 -12.64 -63.20 -55.73
C ALA A 929 -12.86 -62.85 -57.20
N SER A 930 -14.04 -63.20 -57.73
CA SER A 930 -14.48 -62.92 -59.10
C SER A 930 -14.81 -61.44 -59.33
N LEU A 931 -14.19 -60.84 -60.36
CA LEU A 931 -14.59 -59.55 -60.96
C LEU A 931 -15.89 -59.72 -61.77
N PRO A 932 -16.95 -58.91 -61.56
CA PRO A 932 -18.15 -58.95 -62.39
C PRO A 932 -17.96 -58.10 -63.66
N SER A 933 -18.00 -58.75 -64.81
CA SER A 933 -18.06 -58.12 -66.14
C SER A 933 -19.51 -57.86 -66.53
N ARG A 934 -19.90 -56.60 -66.77
CA ARG A 934 -21.02 -56.20 -67.64
C ARG A 934 -21.03 -54.68 -67.82
N VAL A 935 -20.31 -54.24 -68.85
CA VAL A 935 -20.44 -52.89 -69.43
C VAL A 935 -21.41 -53.02 -70.59
N GLY A 936 -22.66 -52.58 -70.39
CA GLY A 936 -23.70 -52.54 -71.41
C GLY A 936 -24.22 -51.12 -71.54
N SER A 937 -23.83 -50.43 -72.61
CA SER A 937 -24.27 -49.08 -72.96
C SER A 937 -25.78 -49.03 -73.24
N PRO A 938 -26.57 -48.15 -72.60
CA PRO A 938 -27.95 -47.91 -72.99
C PRO A 938 -28.06 -46.65 -73.87
N HIS A 939 -28.64 -46.85 -75.04
CA HIS A 939 -29.04 -45.81 -75.97
C HIS A 939 -30.06 -44.83 -75.39
N HIS A 940 -29.88 -43.57 -75.79
CA HIS A 940 -30.85 -42.47 -75.76
C HIS A 940 -32.33 -42.89 -75.80
N ARG A 941 -33.12 -42.38 -74.85
CA ARG A 941 -34.51 -41.97 -75.13
C ARG A 941 -34.92 -40.76 -74.26
N ARG A 942 -35.61 -39.87 -74.97
CA ARG A 942 -36.12 -38.56 -74.59
C ARG A 942 -37.30 -38.63 -73.62
N ASN A 943 -37.43 -37.52 -72.90
CA ASN A 943 -38.65 -36.84 -72.45
C ASN A 943 -39.39 -37.30 -71.18
N GLU A 944 -39.47 -36.29 -70.31
CA GLU A 944 -40.48 -35.91 -69.33
C GLU A 944 -40.30 -36.26 -67.85
N PRO A 945 -40.38 -35.24 -66.95
CA PRO A 945 -40.10 -35.40 -65.53
C PRO A 945 -41.40 -35.37 -64.71
N GLN A 946 -41.73 -36.43 -63.97
CA GLN A 946 -42.54 -36.30 -62.76
C GLN A 946 -42.11 -37.30 -61.69
N ASN A 947 -41.77 -36.74 -60.53
CA ASN A 947 -41.61 -37.40 -59.24
C ASN A 947 -42.81 -38.31 -58.93
N SER A 948 -42.60 -39.62 -58.82
CA SER A 948 -43.20 -40.40 -57.74
C SER A 948 -42.56 -41.78 -57.64
N SER A 949 -42.12 -42.06 -56.43
CA SER A 949 -41.37 -43.20 -55.98
C SER A 949 -42.23 -44.47 -56.00
N PHE A 950 -42.18 -45.24 -57.08
CA PHE A 950 -42.69 -46.60 -57.09
C PHE A 950 -41.57 -47.59 -56.78
N ARG A 951 -41.61 -48.06 -55.54
CA ARG A 951 -40.89 -49.23 -55.01
C ARG A 951 -41.20 -50.45 -55.88
N SER A 952 -40.23 -50.93 -56.66
CA SER A 952 -40.26 -52.27 -57.22
C SER A 952 -39.48 -53.21 -56.31
N THR A 953 -40.24 -54.06 -55.65
CA THR A 953 -39.80 -55.24 -54.91
C THR A 953 -39.23 -56.28 -55.89
N ILE A 954 -37.92 -56.51 -55.86
CA ILE A 954 -37.33 -57.74 -56.42
C ILE A 954 -36.69 -58.53 -55.29
N SER A 955 -37.37 -59.63 -55.02
CA SER A 955 -36.96 -60.80 -54.25
C SER A 955 -35.71 -61.48 -54.84
N GLY A 956 -34.70 -61.74 -54.02
CA GLY A 956 -33.64 -62.71 -54.33
C GLY A 956 -32.30 -62.40 -53.68
N GLY A 957 -31.90 -63.22 -52.70
CA GLY A 957 -30.52 -63.28 -52.18
C GLY A 957 -30.38 -62.77 -50.74
N PRO A 958 -29.98 -63.61 -49.77
CA PRO A 958 -29.80 -63.22 -48.38
C PRO A 958 -28.62 -62.24 -48.23
N PRO A 959 -28.77 -61.14 -47.48
CA PRO A 959 -27.68 -60.20 -47.23
C PRO A 959 -26.72 -60.84 -46.23
N SER A 960 -25.52 -61.17 -46.69
CA SER A 960 -24.43 -61.59 -45.81
C SER A 960 -24.05 -60.44 -44.89
N LEU A 961 -24.38 -60.61 -43.60
CA LEU A 961 -23.66 -60.09 -42.44
C LEU A 961 -23.31 -58.59 -42.49
N ALA A 962 -24.34 -57.75 -42.43
CA ALA A 962 -24.20 -56.36 -41.99
C ALA A 962 -25.02 -56.13 -40.72
N ALA A 963 -24.43 -55.38 -39.78
CA ALA A 963 -25.04 -54.76 -38.61
C ALA A 963 -25.47 -55.69 -37.46
N LEU A 964 -24.48 -56.16 -36.68
CA LEU A 964 -24.72 -56.47 -35.26
C LEU A 964 -25.13 -55.17 -34.54
N THR A 965 -26.43 -55.06 -34.35
CA THR A 965 -27.12 -54.07 -33.52
C THR A 965 -26.83 -54.42 -32.05
N LEU A 966 -25.80 -53.82 -31.46
CA LEU A 966 -25.58 -53.91 -30.02
C LEU A 966 -26.52 -52.94 -29.29
N HIS A 967 -27.57 -53.52 -28.69
CA HIS A 967 -28.41 -52.84 -27.71
C HIS A 967 -27.61 -52.46 -26.45
N PRO A 968 -27.83 -51.27 -25.86
CA PRO A 968 -27.19 -50.85 -24.62
C PRO A 968 -27.90 -51.49 -23.42
N GLY A 969 -27.46 -52.69 -23.03
CA GLY A 969 -27.88 -53.35 -21.79
C GLY A 969 -27.00 -52.88 -20.63
N GLY A 970 -27.63 -52.27 -19.62
CA GLY A 970 -26.95 -51.77 -18.42
C GLY A 970 -26.25 -52.87 -17.62
N GLY A 971 -25.09 -52.55 -17.08
CA GLY A 971 -24.35 -53.42 -16.17
C GLY A 971 -22.96 -52.87 -15.94
N GLY A 972 -22.76 -52.24 -14.79
CA GLY A 972 -21.48 -51.67 -14.37
C GLY A 972 -20.36 -52.72 -14.41
N GLY A 973 -19.29 -52.38 -15.10
CA GLY A 973 -18.09 -53.18 -15.17
C GLY A 973 -17.07 -52.40 -15.99
N VAL A 974 -15.99 -52.02 -15.34
CA VAL A 974 -14.84 -51.29 -15.89
C VAL A 974 -14.22 -52.13 -17.01
N GLY A 975 -14.74 -52.00 -18.22
CA GLY A 975 -14.24 -52.57 -19.46
C GLY A 975 -13.94 -51.44 -20.43
N PRO A 976 -12.89 -51.55 -21.25
CA PRO A 976 -12.37 -50.45 -22.06
C PRO A 976 -13.48 -49.88 -22.93
N SER A 977 -13.73 -48.59 -22.70
CA SER A 977 -14.67 -47.72 -23.37
C SER A 977 -14.80 -48.01 -24.87
N SER A 978 -15.95 -48.58 -25.21
CA SER A 978 -16.75 -48.36 -26.42
C SER A 978 -16.02 -47.77 -27.65
N LEU A 979 -15.83 -48.61 -28.67
CA LEU A 979 -15.41 -48.24 -30.04
C LEU A 979 -16.25 -47.10 -30.67
N GLY A 980 -17.46 -46.84 -30.17
CA GLY A 980 -18.32 -45.76 -30.69
C GLY A 980 -17.77 -44.34 -30.50
N SER A 981 -16.77 -44.15 -29.61
CA SER A 981 -16.18 -42.83 -29.35
C SER A 981 -14.91 -42.55 -30.16
N GLN A 982 -14.40 -43.49 -30.97
CA GLN A 982 -13.12 -43.26 -31.67
C GLN A 982 -13.23 -42.30 -32.86
N TYR A 983 -14.42 -42.05 -33.39
CA TYR A 983 -14.55 -41.27 -34.63
C TYR A 983 -14.66 -39.77 -34.42
N ASN A 984 -15.34 -39.32 -33.36
CA ASN A 984 -15.43 -37.90 -33.03
C ASN A 984 -14.44 -37.57 -31.93
N GLN A 985 -13.37 -36.88 -32.30
CA GLN A 985 -12.37 -36.41 -31.33
C GLN A 985 -12.58 -34.93 -31.03
N HIS A 986 -12.47 -34.59 -29.76
CA HIS A 986 -12.58 -33.22 -29.28
C HIS A 986 -11.24 -32.79 -28.72
N ILE A 987 -10.64 -31.77 -29.36
CA ILE A 987 -9.29 -31.30 -29.04
C ILE A 987 -9.39 -29.89 -28.50
N GLU A 988 -8.94 -29.72 -27.25
CA GLU A 988 -8.79 -28.42 -26.62
C GLU A 988 -7.32 -28.03 -26.66
N ALA A 989 -7.05 -26.84 -27.20
CA ALA A 989 -5.72 -26.27 -27.23
C ALA A 989 -5.73 -24.81 -26.81
N GLN A 990 -4.59 -24.31 -26.38
CA GLN A 990 -4.34 -22.91 -26.07
C GLN A 990 -3.08 -22.46 -26.80
N VAL A 991 -3.24 -21.50 -27.70
CA VAL A 991 -2.12 -20.79 -28.30
C VAL A 991 -1.77 -19.64 -27.36
N ARG A 992 -0.64 -19.75 -26.67
CA ARG A 992 -0.18 -18.82 -25.64
C ARG A 992 0.87 -17.88 -26.21
N PHE A 993 0.72 -16.60 -25.94
CA PHE A 993 1.61 -15.53 -26.36
C PHE A 993 2.32 -14.97 -25.13
N LYS A 994 3.65 -14.97 -25.13
CA LYS A 994 4.44 -14.18 -24.17
C LYS A 994 5.04 -13.00 -24.89
N TYR A 995 4.86 -11.82 -24.33
CA TYR A 995 5.18 -10.59 -25.04
C TYR A 995 5.78 -9.51 -24.14
N SER A 996 6.70 -8.72 -24.69
CA SER A 996 7.39 -7.66 -23.96
C SER A 996 7.98 -6.60 -24.91
N GLY A 997 8.44 -5.49 -24.33
CA GLY A 997 9.10 -4.40 -25.03
C GLY A 997 9.50 -3.29 -24.07
N GLY A 998 10.36 -2.38 -24.55
CA GLY A 998 10.87 -1.24 -23.80
C GLY A 998 11.74 -1.65 -22.60
N ASP A 999 11.81 -0.77 -21.61
CA ASP A 999 12.68 -0.98 -20.43
C ASP A 999 12.29 -2.22 -19.60
N ALA A 1000 11.02 -2.65 -19.69
CA ALA A 1000 10.55 -3.85 -19.00
C ALA A 1000 11.17 -5.13 -19.57
N LEU A 1001 11.43 -5.18 -20.89
CA LEU A 1001 12.13 -6.29 -21.53
C LEU A 1001 13.56 -6.40 -21.02
N THR A 1002 14.28 -5.27 -20.96
CA THR A 1002 15.64 -5.19 -20.41
C THR A 1002 15.69 -5.57 -18.93
N ALA A 1003 14.64 -5.23 -18.17
CA ALA A 1003 14.46 -5.66 -16.79
C ALA A 1003 14.07 -7.15 -16.63
N GLY A 1004 13.80 -7.85 -17.74
CA GLY A 1004 13.48 -9.28 -17.76
C GLY A 1004 12.02 -9.61 -17.43
N TYR A 1005 11.09 -8.71 -17.73
CA TYR A 1005 9.65 -8.91 -17.54
C TYR A 1005 8.92 -9.09 -18.88
N CYS A 1006 7.83 -9.86 -18.87
CA CYS A 1006 6.89 -10.01 -19.98
C CYS A 1006 5.45 -10.13 -19.46
N ARG A 1007 4.49 -10.07 -20.37
CA ARG A 1007 3.10 -10.46 -20.13
C ARG A 1007 2.78 -11.75 -20.86
N GLN A 1008 1.67 -12.38 -20.49
CA GLN A 1008 1.20 -13.59 -21.14
C GLN A 1008 -0.32 -13.55 -21.35
N CYS A 1009 -0.78 -13.88 -22.55
CA CYS A 1009 -2.19 -14.11 -22.85
C CYS A 1009 -2.34 -15.37 -23.72
N ALA A 1010 -3.57 -15.83 -23.94
CA ALA A 1010 -3.84 -17.01 -24.76
C ALA A 1010 -5.13 -16.89 -25.59
N VAL A 1011 -5.14 -17.63 -26.71
CA VAL A 1011 -6.35 -17.93 -27.50
C VAL A 1011 -6.71 -19.39 -27.24
N SER A 1012 -7.95 -19.64 -26.80
CA SER A 1012 -8.44 -21.01 -26.62
C SER A 1012 -9.00 -21.55 -27.93
N PHE A 1013 -8.41 -22.63 -28.43
CA PHE A 1013 -8.87 -23.39 -29.59
C PHE A 1013 -9.72 -24.57 -29.14
N ASN A 1014 -10.86 -24.73 -29.79
CA ASN A 1014 -11.79 -25.82 -29.57
C ASN A 1014 -12.07 -26.49 -30.92
N LEU A 1015 -11.43 -27.64 -31.17
CA LEU A 1015 -11.53 -28.38 -32.42
C LEU A 1015 -12.42 -29.62 -32.24
N GLU A 1016 -13.42 -29.74 -33.11
CA GLU A 1016 -14.22 -30.96 -33.25
C GLU A 1016 -13.84 -31.66 -34.56
N LEU A 1017 -13.26 -32.85 -34.45
CA LEU A 1017 -12.84 -33.64 -35.60
C LEU A 1017 -13.91 -34.68 -35.93
N LEU A 1018 -14.45 -34.60 -37.14
CA LEU A 1018 -15.50 -35.47 -37.66
C LEU A 1018 -14.91 -36.52 -38.63
N PRO A 1019 -15.44 -37.74 -38.65
CA PRO A 1019 -14.99 -38.78 -39.56
C PRO A 1019 -15.31 -38.43 -41.02
N SER A 1020 -14.34 -38.64 -41.91
CA SER A 1020 -14.46 -38.38 -43.35
C SER A 1020 -14.36 -39.67 -44.17
N VAL A 1021 -13.16 -40.22 -44.25
CA VAL A 1021 -12.79 -41.40 -45.03
C VAL A 1021 -12.24 -42.47 -44.09
N GLN A 1022 -12.55 -43.73 -44.36
CA GLN A 1022 -11.92 -44.86 -43.69
C GLN A 1022 -11.44 -45.87 -44.72
N ILE A 1023 -10.18 -46.28 -44.63
CA ILE A 1023 -9.66 -47.43 -45.36
C ILE A 1023 -9.89 -48.67 -44.49
N THR A 1024 -10.77 -49.54 -44.94
CA THR A 1024 -11.28 -50.69 -44.17
C THR A 1024 -10.49 -51.96 -44.45
N SER A 1025 -10.15 -52.19 -45.71
CA SER A 1025 -9.28 -53.27 -46.16
C SER A 1025 -8.40 -52.78 -47.31
N TRP A 1026 -7.25 -53.43 -47.44
CA TRP A 1026 -6.31 -53.19 -48.51
C TRP A 1026 -5.67 -54.50 -48.94
N ASP A 1027 -5.35 -54.56 -50.22
CA ASP A 1027 -4.65 -55.69 -50.82
C ASP A 1027 -3.63 -55.17 -51.83
N VAL A 1028 -2.57 -55.95 -52.04
CA VAL A 1028 -1.55 -55.65 -53.03
C VAL A 1028 -1.65 -56.68 -54.13
N LEU A 1029 -2.09 -56.24 -55.30
CA LEU A 1029 -2.15 -57.06 -56.49
C LEU A 1029 -0.98 -56.70 -57.42
N PRO A 1030 -0.44 -57.65 -58.17
CA PRO A 1030 0.52 -57.33 -59.21
C PRO A 1030 -0.11 -56.44 -60.29
N ALA A 1031 0.64 -55.43 -60.75
CA ALA A 1031 0.22 -54.59 -61.87
C ALA A 1031 0.62 -55.20 -63.21
N GLU A 1032 0.11 -54.61 -64.28
CA GLU A 1032 0.48 -54.96 -65.65
C GLU A 1032 1.94 -54.58 -65.97
N VAL A 1033 2.46 -53.54 -65.31
CA VAL A 1033 3.84 -53.07 -65.47
C VAL A 1033 4.69 -53.64 -64.32
N ALA A 1034 5.81 -54.28 -64.67
CA ALA A 1034 6.70 -54.95 -63.69
C ALA A 1034 7.26 -54.00 -62.61
N SER A 1035 7.42 -52.72 -62.92
CA SER A 1035 7.87 -51.69 -61.97
C SER A 1035 6.77 -51.21 -61.00
N GLN A 1036 5.53 -51.63 -61.20
CA GLN A 1036 4.37 -51.19 -60.42
C GLN A 1036 3.63 -52.37 -59.77
N PHE A 1037 2.77 -52.03 -58.83
CA PHE A 1037 1.75 -52.90 -58.26
C PHE A 1037 0.43 -52.13 -58.14
N TYR A 1038 -0.70 -52.83 -58.11
CA TYR A 1038 -1.98 -52.23 -57.79
C TYR A 1038 -2.21 -52.35 -56.28
N LEU A 1039 -2.20 -51.21 -55.60
CA LEU A 1039 -2.71 -51.10 -54.24
C LEU A 1039 -4.23 -50.99 -54.32
N VAL A 1040 -4.93 -52.06 -53.94
CA VAL A 1040 -6.39 -52.09 -53.95
C VAL A 1040 -6.90 -51.70 -52.58
N LEU A 1041 -7.64 -50.61 -52.50
CA LEU A 1041 -8.16 -50.07 -51.24
C LEU A 1041 -9.68 -50.12 -51.21
N ASP A 1042 -10.24 -50.59 -50.11
CA ASP A 1042 -11.67 -50.48 -49.79
C ASP A 1042 -11.89 -49.23 -48.94
N ILE A 1043 -12.37 -48.19 -49.60
CA ILE A 1043 -12.49 -46.84 -49.06
C ILE A 1043 -13.97 -46.58 -48.75
N SER A 1044 -14.26 -46.31 -47.49
CA SER A 1044 -15.61 -46.00 -47.01
C SER A 1044 -15.77 -44.51 -46.79
N ASN A 1045 -16.85 -43.94 -47.32
CA ASN A 1045 -17.28 -42.59 -47.03
C ASN A 1045 -18.07 -42.58 -45.72
N LEU A 1046 -17.47 -42.06 -44.65
CA LEU A 1046 -18.12 -41.95 -43.34
C LEU A 1046 -18.98 -40.70 -43.19
N THR A 1047 -19.10 -39.87 -44.23
CA THR A 1047 -19.91 -38.64 -44.19
C THR A 1047 -21.36 -38.91 -44.58
N ALA A 1048 -22.22 -37.91 -44.39
CA ALA A 1048 -23.62 -37.94 -44.84
C ALA A 1048 -23.82 -37.32 -46.23
N GLN A 1049 -22.74 -37.08 -46.97
CA GLN A 1049 -22.75 -36.43 -48.29
C GLN A 1049 -22.05 -37.32 -49.31
N GLU A 1050 -22.32 -37.07 -50.60
CA GLU A 1050 -21.53 -37.68 -51.67
C GLU A 1050 -20.11 -37.12 -51.66
N MET A 1051 -19.14 -38.02 -51.86
CA MET A 1051 -17.73 -37.72 -51.84
C MET A 1051 -17.08 -38.06 -53.18
N SER A 1052 -16.40 -37.08 -53.75
CA SER A 1052 -15.49 -37.23 -54.88
C SER A 1052 -14.10 -37.60 -54.37
N LEU A 1053 -13.63 -38.77 -54.74
CA LEU A 1053 -12.35 -39.33 -54.34
C LEU A 1053 -11.36 -39.29 -55.51
N ASN A 1054 -10.32 -38.47 -55.39
CA ASN A 1054 -9.19 -38.43 -56.29
C ASN A 1054 -8.05 -39.26 -55.69
N TYR A 1055 -7.78 -40.42 -56.30
CA TYR A 1055 -6.82 -41.40 -55.82
C TYR A 1055 -5.58 -41.54 -56.73
N THR A 1056 -5.59 -40.92 -57.92
CA THR A 1056 -4.42 -40.70 -58.78
C THR A 1056 -4.55 -39.35 -59.48
N ASP A 1057 -3.47 -38.81 -60.03
CA ASP A 1057 -3.45 -37.49 -60.70
C ASP A 1057 -4.53 -37.30 -61.79
N THR A 1058 -5.05 -38.39 -62.37
CA THR A 1058 -6.02 -38.38 -63.46
C THR A 1058 -7.34 -39.10 -63.16
N LYS A 1059 -7.45 -39.82 -62.03
CA LYS A 1059 -8.63 -40.64 -61.73
C LYS A 1059 -9.40 -40.11 -60.55
N ASN A 1060 -10.71 -40.04 -60.74
CA ASN A 1060 -11.70 -39.60 -59.77
C ASN A 1060 -12.88 -40.58 -59.75
N ILE A 1061 -13.44 -40.84 -58.58
CA ILE A 1061 -14.67 -41.64 -58.41
C ILE A 1061 -15.61 -40.94 -57.43
N LEU A 1062 -16.91 -41.06 -57.62
CA LEU A 1062 -17.93 -40.60 -56.68
C LEU A 1062 -18.36 -41.77 -55.79
N ILE A 1063 -18.46 -41.52 -54.48
CA ILE A 1063 -18.90 -42.48 -53.47
C ILE A 1063 -20.09 -41.85 -52.75
N GLU A 1064 -21.25 -42.52 -52.77
CA GLU A 1064 -22.43 -42.04 -52.07
C GLU A 1064 -22.22 -42.00 -50.54
N ALA A 1065 -23.10 -41.29 -49.84
CA ALA A 1065 -23.04 -41.15 -48.40
C ALA A 1065 -23.13 -42.53 -47.71
N LYS A 1066 -22.21 -42.82 -46.79
CA LYS A 1066 -22.14 -44.10 -46.05
C LYS A 1066 -21.89 -45.33 -46.91
N GLU A 1067 -21.49 -45.17 -48.16
CA GLU A 1067 -21.09 -46.27 -49.02
C GLU A 1067 -19.56 -46.47 -49.05
N SER A 1068 -19.15 -47.63 -49.55
CA SER A 1068 -17.75 -48.01 -49.72
C SER A 1068 -17.46 -48.32 -51.18
N CYS A 1069 -16.30 -47.91 -51.66
CA CYS A 1069 -15.82 -48.20 -53.00
C CYS A 1069 -14.45 -48.87 -52.95
N ARG A 1070 -14.23 -49.84 -53.84
CA ARG A 1070 -12.94 -50.50 -54.03
C ARG A 1070 -12.20 -49.87 -55.19
N VAL A 1071 -11.02 -49.30 -54.95
CA VAL A 1071 -10.21 -48.63 -55.99
C VAL A 1071 -8.83 -49.27 -56.14
N PRO A 1072 -8.41 -49.62 -57.37
CA PRO A 1072 -7.04 -50.05 -57.66
C PRO A 1072 -6.15 -48.84 -57.99
N ILE A 1073 -5.14 -48.59 -57.16
CA ILE A 1073 -4.18 -47.50 -57.32
C ILE A 1073 -2.85 -48.08 -57.86
N PRO A 1074 -2.39 -47.71 -59.07
CA PRO A 1074 -1.05 -48.09 -59.52
C PRO A 1074 0.00 -47.34 -58.72
N VAL A 1075 0.91 -48.08 -58.08
CA VAL A 1075 1.99 -47.54 -57.26
C VAL A 1075 3.33 -48.11 -57.72
N ASP A 1076 4.34 -47.27 -57.82
CA ASP A 1076 5.70 -47.71 -58.10
C ASP A 1076 6.27 -48.51 -56.94
N ARG A 1077 6.92 -49.63 -57.26
CA ARG A 1077 7.62 -50.46 -56.28
C ARG A 1077 8.77 -49.71 -55.61
N CYS A 1078 9.11 -50.12 -54.39
CA CYS A 1078 10.29 -49.63 -53.68
C CYS A 1078 11.55 -50.00 -54.46
N SER A 1079 12.38 -49.01 -54.79
CA SER A 1079 13.65 -49.29 -55.47
C SER A 1079 14.55 -50.15 -54.59
N LEU A 1080 15.38 -50.97 -55.25
CA LEU A 1080 16.31 -51.88 -54.57
C LEU A 1080 17.30 -51.12 -53.67
N GLU A 1081 17.69 -49.91 -54.07
CA GLU A 1081 18.54 -49.01 -53.28
C GLU A 1081 17.93 -48.64 -51.93
N LYS A 1082 16.62 -48.32 -51.90
CA LYS A 1082 15.90 -48.03 -50.66
C LYS A 1082 15.84 -49.25 -49.74
N VAL A 1083 15.63 -50.43 -50.31
CA VAL A 1083 15.59 -51.70 -49.56
C VAL A 1083 16.96 -52.00 -48.93
N VAL A 1084 18.05 -51.79 -49.68
CA VAL A 1084 19.42 -51.91 -49.17
C VAL A 1084 19.70 -50.91 -48.03
N ALA A 1085 19.30 -49.65 -48.22
CA ALA A 1085 19.47 -48.63 -47.18
C ALA A 1085 18.68 -48.98 -45.91
N ALA A 1086 17.47 -49.52 -46.05
CA ALA A 1086 16.68 -50.03 -44.93
C ALA A 1086 17.42 -51.14 -44.16
N ARG A 1087 18.05 -52.07 -44.89
CA ARG A 1087 18.87 -53.14 -44.29
C ARG A 1087 20.06 -52.58 -43.54
N ALA A 1088 20.78 -51.62 -44.13
CA ALA A 1088 21.92 -51.00 -43.48
C ALA A 1088 21.52 -50.25 -42.20
N ALA A 1089 20.37 -49.56 -42.22
CA ALA A 1089 19.82 -48.88 -41.05
C ALA A 1089 19.39 -49.87 -39.95
N GLU A 1090 18.74 -50.98 -40.32
CA GLU A 1090 18.36 -52.05 -39.38
C GLU A 1090 19.59 -52.68 -38.72
N VAL A 1091 20.64 -53.00 -39.49
CA VAL A 1091 21.90 -53.54 -38.95
C VAL A 1091 22.57 -52.53 -38.01
N ALA A 1092 22.58 -51.24 -38.36
CA ALA A 1092 23.14 -50.19 -37.50
C ALA A 1092 22.34 -50.03 -36.20
N GLU A 1093 21.01 -50.03 -36.27
CA GLU A 1093 20.14 -49.91 -35.10
C GLU A 1093 20.21 -51.17 -34.21
N ASN A 1094 20.30 -52.35 -34.81
CA ASN A 1094 20.52 -53.60 -34.08
C ASN A 1094 21.89 -53.63 -33.39
N LEU A 1095 22.94 -53.14 -34.05
CA LEU A 1095 24.26 -52.98 -33.43
C LEU A 1095 24.22 -51.99 -32.25
N GLU A 1096 23.52 -50.86 -32.37
CA GLU A 1096 23.29 -49.93 -31.25
C GLU A 1096 22.49 -50.59 -30.11
N ARG A 1097 21.47 -51.38 -30.43
CA ARG A 1097 20.66 -52.11 -29.44
C ARG A 1097 21.45 -53.18 -28.72
N GLU A 1098 22.34 -53.91 -29.41
CA GLU A 1098 23.27 -54.86 -28.78
C GLU A 1098 24.25 -54.15 -27.85
N LEU A 1099 24.83 -53.03 -28.29
CA LEU A 1099 25.70 -52.18 -27.45
C LEU A 1099 24.95 -51.60 -26.24
N CYS A 1100 23.63 -51.41 -26.34
CA CYS A 1100 22.74 -50.94 -25.27
C CYS A 1100 22.04 -52.08 -24.50
N PHE A 1101 22.47 -53.34 -24.64
CA PHE A 1101 21.90 -54.52 -23.96
C PHE A 1101 20.36 -54.69 -24.13
N ARG A 1102 19.78 -54.23 -25.24
CA ARG A 1102 18.37 -54.50 -25.56
C ARG A 1102 18.23 -55.87 -26.23
N THR A 1103 17.33 -56.70 -25.72
CA THR A 1103 17.11 -58.09 -26.15
C THR A 1103 16.24 -58.26 -27.40
N GLN A 1104 15.52 -57.21 -27.81
CA GLN A 1104 14.63 -57.26 -28.98
C GLN A 1104 15.32 -56.62 -30.19
N LEU A 1105 16.00 -57.47 -30.95
CA LEU A 1105 16.51 -57.13 -32.27
C LEU A 1105 15.33 -56.92 -33.22
N LEU A 1106 15.41 -55.88 -34.04
CA LEU A 1106 14.49 -55.66 -35.15
C LEU A 1106 14.67 -56.79 -36.16
N SER A 1107 13.56 -57.37 -36.62
CA SER A 1107 13.62 -58.20 -37.82
C SER A 1107 13.75 -57.31 -39.05
N PHE A 1108 14.53 -57.76 -40.03
CA PHE A 1108 14.57 -57.08 -41.32
C PHE A 1108 13.18 -57.01 -41.99
N ASN A 1109 12.31 -58.00 -41.78
CA ASN A 1109 10.96 -57.98 -42.32
C ASN A 1109 10.13 -56.82 -41.72
N ASP A 1110 10.33 -56.50 -40.45
CA ASP A 1110 9.67 -55.36 -39.81
C ASP A 1110 10.21 -54.03 -40.35
N ALA A 1111 11.54 -53.93 -40.51
CA ALA A 1111 12.18 -52.77 -41.10
C ALA A 1111 11.73 -52.54 -42.56
N LEU A 1112 11.64 -53.61 -43.35
CA LEU A 1112 11.19 -53.58 -44.73
C LEU A 1112 9.69 -53.27 -44.83
N SER A 1113 8.86 -53.86 -43.97
CA SER A 1113 7.43 -53.54 -43.89
C SER A 1113 7.21 -52.07 -43.54
N LYS A 1114 7.97 -51.53 -42.58
CA LYS A 1114 7.95 -50.12 -42.21
C LYS A 1114 8.41 -49.21 -43.35
N LEU A 1115 9.48 -49.57 -44.06
CA LEU A 1115 9.93 -48.87 -45.26
C LEU A 1115 8.84 -48.84 -46.34
N CYS A 1116 8.25 -49.99 -46.65
CA CYS A 1116 7.19 -50.08 -47.67
C CYS A 1116 5.95 -49.30 -47.26
N SER A 1117 5.56 -49.35 -45.99
CA SER A 1117 4.46 -48.55 -45.41
C SER A 1117 4.71 -47.05 -45.57
N ILE A 1118 5.92 -46.57 -45.24
CA ILE A 1118 6.32 -45.17 -45.44
C ILE A 1118 6.30 -44.81 -46.93
N HIS A 1119 6.89 -45.64 -47.79
CA HIS A 1119 6.95 -45.40 -49.24
C HIS A 1119 5.55 -45.33 -49.85
N ILE A 1120 4.63 -46.21 -49.46
CA ILE A 1120 3.22 -46.17 -49.87
C ILE A 1120 2.58 -44.86 -49.40
N ALA A 1121 2.74 -44.49 -48.13
CA ALA A 1121 2.13 -43.30 -47.56
C ALA A 1121 2.66 -41.99 -48.17
N GLU A 1122 3.91 -41.97 -48.64
CA GLU A 1122 4.51 -40.82 -49.34
C GLU A 1122 4.03 -40.69 -50.78
N ARG A 1123 3.84 -41.82 -51.48
CA ARG A 1123 3.46 -41.87 -52.90
C ARG A 1123 1.95 -41.80 -53.13
N VAL A 1124 1.16 -42.33 -52.19
CA VAL A 1124 -0.29 -42.40 -52.31
C VAL A 1124 -0.93 -41.34 -51.42
N LYS A 1125 -1.38 -40.25 -52.04
CA LYS A 1125 -2.15 -39.20 -51.38
C LYS A 1125 -3.58 -39.23 -51.91
N ILE A 1126 -4.49 -39.74 -51.09
CA ILE A 1126 -5.90 -39.83 -51.46
C ILE A 1126 -6.56 -38.51 -51.11
N LYS A 1127 -6.97 -37.75 -52.11
CA LYS A 1127 -7.69 -36.49 -51.91
C LYS A 1127 -9.18 -36.78 -51.98
N TRP A 1128 -9.93 -36.36 -50.96
CA TRP A 1128 -11.38 -36.45 -50.95
C TRP A 1128 -11.98 -35.05 -50.97
N LEU A 1129 -13.15 -34.92 -51.60
CA LEU A 1129 -13.93 -33.68 -51.73
C LEU A 1129 -15.41 -34.00 -51.52
N LEU A 1130 -16.06 -33.34 -50.58
CA LEU A 1130 -17.51 -33.43 -50.39
C LEU A 1130 -18.21 -32.51 -51.41
N THR A 1131 -18.91 -33.10 -52.37
CA THR A 1131 -19.46 -32.39 -53.53
C THR A 1131 -20.55 -31.38 -53.14
N GLY A 1132 -21.20 -31.58 -52.00
CA GLY A 1132 -22.26 -30.70 -51.49
C GLY A 1132 -21.76 -29.44 -50.77
N THR A 1133 -20.58 -29.47 -50.15
CA THR A 1133 -20.04 -28.36 -49.34
C THR A 1133 -18.71 -27.81 -49.84
N ASP A 1134 -18.11 -28.42 -50.87
CA ASP A 1134 -16.78 -28.08 -51.40
C ASP A 1134 -15.65 -28.21 -50.35
N ILE A 1135 -15.89 -29.02 -49.30
CA ILE A 1135 -14.90 -29.33 -48.26
C ILE A 1135 -14.01 -30.45 -48.76
N GLN A 1136 -12.69 -30.27 -48.66
CA GLN A 1136 -11.71 -31.24 -49.13
C GLN A 1136 -10.69 -31.60 -48.06
N GLY A 1137 -10.09 -32.77 -48.21
CA GLY A 1137 -8.98 -33.20 -47.36
C GLY A 1137 -8.14 -34.30 -47.98
N ILE A 1138 -7.11 -34.70 -47.24
CA ILE A 1138 -6.13 -35.71 -47.65
C ILE A 1138 -6.15 -36.86 -46.65
N ALA A 1139 -6.49 -38.05 -47.12
CA ALA A 1139 -6.34 -39.28 -46.37
C ALA A 1139 -4.93 -39.86 -46.59
N SER A 1140 -4.15 -39.94 -45.51
CA SER A 1140 -2.82 -40.54 -45.52
C SER A 1140 -2.89 -42.04 -45.23
N LEU A 1141 -2.03 -42.83 -45.89
CA LEU A 1141 -1.85 -44.26 -45.60
C LEU A 1141 -0.74 -44.53 -44.58
N ARG A 1142 -0.33 -43.52 -43.81
CA ARG A 1142 0.65 -43.70 -42.73
C ARG A 1142 0.12 -44.73 -41.73
N GLY A 1143 0.96 -45.69 -41.37
CA GLY A 1143 0.58 -46.79 -40.48
C GLY A 1143 -0.11 -47.97 -41.18
N ILE A 1144 -0.18 -48.00 -42.51
CA ILE A 1144 -0.67 -49.17 -43.24
C ILE A 1144 0.16 -50.41 -42.89
N VAL A 1145 -0.52 -51.46 -42.44
CA VAL A 1145 0.11 -52.72 -42.04
C VAL A 1145 0.11 -53.68 -43.22
N LEU A 1146 1.29 -54.11 -43.65
CA LEU A 1146 1.45 -55.00 -44.80
C LEU A 1146 1.78 -56.41 -44.30
N SER A 1147 1.06 -57.41 -44.82
CA SER A 1147 1.47 -58.81 -44.66
C SER A 1147 2.75 -59.08 -45.44
N GLN A 1148 3.51 -60.12 -45.07
CA GLN A 1148 4.75 -60.45 -45.76
C GLN A 1148 4.55 -60.63 -47.27
N SER A 1149 3.47 -61.30 -47.69
CA SER A 1149 3.13 -61.47 -49.11
C SER A 1149 2.83 -60.16 -49.83
N MET A 1150 2.30 -59.15 -49.14
CA MET A 1150 2.08 -57.82 -49.70
C MET A 1150 3.42 -57.08 -49.84
N VAL A 1151 4.27 -57.12 -48.80
CA VAL A 1151 5.61 -56.51 -48.81
C VAL A 1151 6.41 -57.01 -50.01
N ASP A 1152 6.37 -58.32 -50.29
CA ASP A 1152 7.04 -58.95 -51.42
C ASP A 1152 6.63 -58.38 -52.80
N LEU A 1153 5.39 -57.92 -52.93
CA LEU A 1153 4.87 -57.29 -54.14
C LEU A 1153 5.14 -55.77 -54.19
N THR A 1154 5.37 -55.13 -53.05
CA THR A 1154 5.66 -53.69 -52.98
C THR A 1154 7.13 -53.36 -53.24
N ALA A 1155 8.05 -54.30 -53.05
CA ALA A 1155 9.46 -54.14 -53.37
C ALA A 1155 9.77 -54.62 -54.81
N VAL A 1156 10.77 -54.00 -55.44
CA VAL A 1156 11.30 -54.49 -56.73
C VAL A 1156 11.99 -55.85 -56.49
N SER A 1157 11.73 -56.83 -57.36
CA SER A 1157 12.40 -58.12 -57.29
C SER A 1157 13.91 -57.94 -57.48
N PRO A 1158 14.76 -58.58 -56.66
CA PRO A 1158 16.20 -58.63 -56.90
C PRO A 1158 16.57 -59.40 -58.17
N LEU A 1159 15.64 -60.20 -58.72
CA LEU A 1159 15.81 -60.93 -59.97
C LEU A 1159 15.19 -60.14 -61.12
N GLU A 1160 16.01 -59.79 -62.10
CA GLU A 1160 15.56 -59.26 -63.38
C GLU A 1160 15.24 -60.43 -64.33
N TRP A 1161 14.07 -60.37 -64.94
CA TRP A 1161 13.54 -61.42 -65.80
C TRP A 1161 13.51 -60.95 -67.25
N ALA A 1162 14.17 -61.69 -68.15
CA ALA A 1162 14.02 -61.52 -69.59
C ALA A 1162 13.53 -62.84 -70.18
N ILE A 1163 12.28 -62.86 -70.65
CA ILE A 1163 11.63 -64.08 -71.13
C ILE A 1163 11.25 -63.91 -72.59
N SER A 1164 11.59 -64.88 -73.43
CA SER A 1164 11.19 -64.92 -74.85
C SER A 1164 10.42 -66.19 -75.18
N PHE A 1165 9.43 -66.05 -76.06
CA PHE A 1165 8.65 -67.15 -76.61
C PHE A 1165 8.78 -67.11 -78.12
N GLN A 1166 9.26 -68.21 -78.72
CA GLN A 1166 9.64 -68.29 -80.14
C GLN A 1166 10.54 -67.12 -80.57
N ASP A 1167 11.61 -66.89 -79.81
CA ASP A 1167 12.60 -65.82 -80.02
C ASP A 1167 12.03 -64.38 -79.96
N THR A 1168 10.76 -64.21 -79.56
CA THR A 1168 10.13 -62.91 -79.35
C THR A 1168 10.09 -62.60 -77.86
N LEU A 1169 10.71 -61.50 -77.43
CA LEU A 1169 10.69 -61.06 -76.04
C LEU A 1169 9.24 -60.80 -75.59
N VAL A 1170 8.84 -61.44 -74.49
CA VAL A 1170 7.51 -61.29 -73.92
C VAL A 1170 7.43 -59.94 -73.22
N GLN A 1171 6.79 -58.99 -73.87
CA GLN A 1171 6.41 -57.73 -73.25
C GLN A 1171 5.08 -57.91 -72.52
N PRO A 1172 4.82 -57.11 -71.46
CA PRO A 1172 3.48 -56.96 -70.92
C PRO A 1172 2.49 -56.72 -72.06
N HIS A 1173 1.29 -57.28 -71.97
CA HIS A 1173 0.18 -57.15 -72.94
C HIS A 1173 0.28 -57.93 -74.27
N ASN A 1174 1.39 -58.61 -74.58
CA ASN A 1174 1.46 -59.43 -75.80
C ASN A 1174 0.68 -60.74 -75.64
N GLU A 1175 -0.45 -60.88 -76.36
CA GLU A 1175 -1.13 -62.16 -76.52
C GLU A 1175 -0.30 -63.06 -77.45
N ILE A 1176 0.30 -64.10 -76.88
CA ILE A 1176 1.12 -65.04 -77.64
C ILE A 1176 0.19 -66.06 -78.26
N VAL A 1177 0.13 -66.10 -79.59
CA VAL A 1177 -0.69 -67.06 -80.32
C VAL A 1177 0.19 -68.18 -80.86
N CYS A 1178 -0.18 -69.43 -80.63
CA CYS A 1178 0.46 -70.58 -81.29
C CYS A 1178 -0.59 -71.59 -81.76
N THR A 1179 -0.21 -72.47 -82.69
CA THR A 1179 -1.11 -73.51 -83.21
C THR A 1179 -0.98 -74.81 -82.43
N VAL A 1180 -2.09 -75.56 -82.33
CA VAL A 1180 -2.08 -76.92 -81.76
C VAL A 1180 -1.02 -77.79 -82.48
N GLY A 1181 -0.22 -78.51 -81.72
CA GLY A 1181 0.86 -79.38 -82.23
C GLY A 1181 2.15 -78.64 -82.60
N GLN A 1182 2.16 -77.31 -82.62
CA GLN A 1182 3.36 -76.52 -82.89
C GLN A 1182 4.33 -76.58 -81.70
N ARG A 1183 5.61 -76.83 -81.99
CA ARG A 1183 6.69 -76.68 -81.03
C ARG A 1183 6.99 -75.19 -80.83
N SER A 1184 6.82 -74.71 -79.60
CA SER A 1184 7.20 -73.35 -79.20
C SER A 1184 8.37 -73.37 -78.24
N LEU A 1185 9.38 -72.53 -78.46
CA LEU A 1185 10.53 -72.40 -77.58
C LEU A 1185 10.25 -71.33 -76.52
N LEU A 1186 10.49 -71.63 -75.25
CA LEU A 1186 10.43 -70.69 -74.12
C LEU A 1186 11.84 -70.53 -73.55
N SER A 1187 12.42 -69.33 -73.65
CA SER A 1187 13.71 -68.97 -73.02
C SER A 1187 13.47 -68.02 -71.85
N ILE A 1188 14.12 -68.29 -70.71
CA ILE A 1188 14.04 -67.51 -69.48
C ILE A 1188 15.47 -67.15 -69.07
N GLN A 1189 15.78 -65.86 -69.05
CA GLN A 1189 17.01 -65.31 -68.51
C GLN A 1189 16.73 -64.65 -67.17
N LEU A 1190 17.53 -65.02 -66.17
CA LEU A 1190 17.50 -64.47 -64.81
C LEU A 1190 18.79 -63.72 -64.53
N ALA A 1191 18.72 -62.44 -64.17
CA ALA A 1191 19.86 -61.67 -63.68
C ALA A 1191 19.70 -61.31 -62.21
N ASN A 1192 20.75 -61.47 -61.39
CA ASN A 1192 20.74 -60.99 -60.02
C ASN A 1192 21.17 -59.51 -59.95
N GLN A 1193 20.22 -58.61 -59.70
CA GLN A 1193 20.47 -57.18 -59.56
C GLN A 1193 20.74 -56.74 -58.11
N SER A 1194 20.66 -57.66 -57.14
CA SER A 1194 20.94 -57.33 -55.74
C SER A 1194 22.43 -57.16 -55.44
N LEU A 1195 22.72 -56.55 -54.29
CA LEU A 1195 24.10 -56.37 -53.83
C LEU A 1195 24.71 -57.66 -53.24
N GLN A 1196 23.94 -58.74 -53.13
CA GLN A 1196 24.36 -60.01 -52.54
C GLN A 1196 24.15 -61.19 -53.50
N PRO A 1197 24.98 -62.24 -53.43
CA PRO A 1197 24.77 -63.45 -54.21
C PRO A 1197 23.54 -64.22 -53.71
N LEU A 1198 22.67 -64.64 -54.62
CA LEU A 1198 21.49 -65.45 -54.31
C LEU A 1198 21.84 -66.94 -54.34
N ARG A 1199 21.40 -67.71 -53.35
CA ARG A 1199 21.75 -69.13 -53.19
C ARG A 1199 20.53 -70.02 -53.19
N ASN A 1200 20.74 -71.29 -53.58
CA ASN A 1200 19.73 -72.36 -53.55
C ASN A 1200 18.41 -71.96 -54.23
N LEU A 1201 18.53 -71.29 -55.37
CA LEU A 1201 17.41 -70.90 -56.20
C LEU A 1201 16.86 -72.13 -56.93
N VAL A 1202 15.55 -72.21 -57.10
CA VAL A 1202 14.87 -73.23 -57.89
C VAL A 1202 13.89 -72.55 -58.83
N LEU A 1203 14.25 -72.49 -60.11
CA LEU A 1203 13.39 -72.02 -61.19
C LEU A 1203 12.39 -73.12 -61.55
N SER A 1204 11.10 -72.79 -61.57
CA SER A 1204 9.98 -73.69 -61.86
C SER A 1204 9.05 -73.06 -62.88
N ILE A 1205 8.65 -73.85 -63.88
CA ILE A 1205 7.76 -73.47 -64.97
C ILE A 1205 6.56 -74.41 -64.95
N LYS A 1206 5.36 -73.86 -64.77
CA LYS A 1206 4.12 -74.63 -64.81
C LYS A 1206 3.10 -73.92 -65.69
N PHE A 1207 2.52 -74.65 -66.62
CA PHE A 1207 1.36 -74.17 -67.37
C PHE A 1207 0.08 -74.51 -66.61
N TYR A 1208 -0.90 -73.64 -66.72
CA TYR A 1208 -2.25 -73.84 -66.20
C TYR A 1208 -3.27 -73.20 -67.15
N GLN A 1209 -4.52 -73.63 -67.04
CA GLN A 1209 -5.64 -72.93 -67.69
C GLN A 1209 -6.44 -72.21 -66.61
N ASP A 1210 -6.76 -70.95 -66.88
CA ASP A 1210 -7.65 -70.13 -66.05
C ASP A 1210 -9.02 -70.08 -66.72
N TYR A 1211 -10.03 -70.64 -66.06
CA TYR A 1211 -11.41 -70.67 -66.56
C TYR A 1211 -12.16 -69.35 -66.32
N LEU A 1212 -11.45 -68.27 -65.99
CA LEU A 1212 -12.00 -66.93 -65.69
C LEU A 1212 -12.96 -66.91 -64.49
N ASN A 1213 -13.01 -67.99 -63.71
CA ASN A 1213 -13.76 -68.13 -62.48
C ASN A 1213 -12.83 -68.25 -61.25
N GLY A 1214 -11.53 -67.98 -61.42
CA GLY A 1214 -10.50 -68.12 -60.39
C GLY A 1214 -10.01 -69.55 -60.16
N MET A 1215 -10.57 -70.55 -60.86
CA MET A 1215 -10.01 -71.91 -60.85
C MET A 1215 -8.88 -72.03 -61.86
N GLU A 1216 -7.67 -72.18 -61.33
CA GLU A 1216 -6.48 -72.53 -62.09
C GLU A 1216 -6.34 -74.05 -62.18
N ASN A 1217 -6.47 -74.59 -63.37
CA ASN A 1217 -6.26 -76.02 -63.60
C ASN A 1217 -4.83 -76.28 -64.09
N TYR A 1218 -4.02 -76.85 -63.20
CA TYR A 1218 -2.65 -77.28 -63.46
C TYR A 1218 -2.55 -78.71 -64.04
N ASN A 1219 -3.63 -79.50 -64.01
CA ASN A 1219 -3.65 -80.87 -64.54
C ASN A 1219 -3.79 -80.85 -66.06
N LEU A 1220 -2.67 -80.52 -66.72
CA LEU A 1220 -2.58 -80.36 -68.17
C LEU A 1220 -1.80 -81.50 -68.84
N GLU A 1221 -1.60 -82.64 -68.16
CA GLU A 1221 -0.78 -83.77 -68.65
C GLU A 1221 -1.20 -84.28 -70.03
N THR A 1222 -2.50 -84.22 -70.36
CA THR A 1222 -3.02 -84.61 -71.68
C THR A 1222 -3.17 -83.45 -72.66
N ARG A 1223 -2.84 -82.21 -72.25
CA ARG A 1223 -3.10 -80.97 -73.00
C ARG A 1223 -1.82 -80.21 -73.35
N VAL A 1224 -0.79 -80.30 -72.53
CA VAL A 1224 0.49 -79.59 -72.69
C VAL A 1224 1.63 -80.54 -72.35
N ALA A 1225 2.63 -80.62 -73.22
CA ALA A 1225 3.90 -81.26 -72.92
C ALA A 1225 5.03 -80.23 -72.91
N ILE A 1226 5.92 -80.34 -71.92
CA ILE A 1226 7.16 -79.58 -71.84
C ILE A 1226 8.31 -80.54 -72.09
N SER A 1227 9.11 -80.26 -73.12
CA SER A 1227 10.36 -80.93 -73.44
C SER A 1227 11.52 -80.11 -72.89
N GLY A 1228 12.11 -80.60 -71.81
CA GLY A 1228 13.19 -79.96 -71.06
C GLY A 1228 12.86 -79.93 -69.56
N PRO A 1229 13.85 -79.68 -68.70
CA PRO A 1229 13.61 -79.56 -67.27
C PRO A 1229 12.70 -78.34 -67.02
N ASN A 1230 11.49 -78.58 -66.55
CA ASN A 1230 10.56 -77.54 -66.11
C ASN A 1230 10.81 -77.10 -64.66
N ARG A 1231 11.80 -77.71 -63.98
CA ARG A 1231 12.25 -77.35 -62.63
C ARG A 1231 13.77 -77.50 -62.55
N ILE A 1232 14.49 -76.43 -62.22
CA ILE A 1232 15.96 -76.38 -62.21
C ILE A 1232 16.47 -75.75 -60.93
N ALA A 1233 17.45 -76.40 -60.32
CA ALA A 1233 18.22 -75.81 -59.22
C ALA A 1233 19.37 -74.95 -59.76
N ILE A 1234 19.45 -73.71 -59.27
CA ILE A 1234 20.53 -72.75 -59.47
C ILE A 1234 21.21 -72.59 -58.08
N PRO A 1235 22.33 -73.30 -57.81
CA PRO A 1235 22.94 -73.34 -56.49
C PRO A 1235 23.40 -71.95 -56.00
N LEU A 1236 23.88 -71.14 -56.93
CA LEU A 1236 24.42 -69.82 -56.71
C LEU A 1236 24.17 -68.98 -57.96
N LEU A 1237 23.74 -67.74 -57.76
CA LEU A 1237 23.64 -66.69 -58.77
C LEU A 1237 24.34 -65.46 -58.18
N GLU A 1238 25.59 -65.27 -58.59
CA GLU A 1238 26.45 -64.18 -58.13
C GLU A 1238 25.85 -62.81 -58.47
N LYS A 1239 26.35 -61.76 -57.83
CA LYS A 1239 25.94 -60.39 -58.13
C LYS A 1239 26.17 -60.09 -59.62
N GLN A 1240 25.15 -59.57 -60.30
CA GLN A 1240 25.15 -59.26 -61.74
C GLN A 1240 25.35 -60.50 -62.65
N GLU A 1241 25.31 -61.71 -62.11
CA GLU A 1241 25.35 -62.92 -62.93
C GLU A 1241 24.01 -63.14 -63.62
N GLN A 1242 24.07 -63.54 -64.89
CA GLN A 1242 22.91 -63.90 -65.70
C GLN A 1242 22.90 -65.40 -65.99
N LYS A 1243 21.73 -66.01 -65.88
CA LYS A 1243 21.53 -67.43 -66.16
C LYS A 1243 20.34 -67.65 -67.07
N GLU A 1244 20.59 -68.33 -68.18
CA GLU A 1244 19.58 -68.65 -69.18
C GLU A 1244 19.11 -70.11 -69.06
N HIS A 1245 17.81 -70.33 -69.21
CA HIS A 1245 17.20 -71.64 -69.31
C HIS A 1245 16.21 -71.68 -70.48
N THR A 1246 16.28 -72.71 -71.32
CA THR A 1246 15.39 -72.91 -72.46
C THR A 1246 14.65 -74.23 -72.36
N CYS A 1247 13.35 -74.22 -72.68
CA CYS A 1247 12.54 -75.44 -72.82
C CYS A 1247 11.58 -75.31 -74.01
N SER A 1248 11.19 -76.45 -74.59
CA SER A 1248 10.20 -76.47 -75.69
C SER A 1248 8.85 -76.90 -75.15
N VAL A 1249 7.78 -76.21 -75.54
CA VAL A 1249 6.40 -76.47 -75.11
C VAL A 1249 5.55 -76.82 -76.33
N ILE A 1250 4.71 -77.83 -76.21
CA ILE A 1250 3.76 -78.27 -77.24
C ILE A 1250 2.38 -78.33 -76.61
N PHE A 1251 1.40 -77.70 -77.24
CA PHE A 1251 -0.01 -77.72 -76.83
C PHE A 1251 -0.80 -78.67 -77.73
N PHE A 1252 -1.50 -79.64 -77.14
CA PHE A 1252 -2.27 -80.66 -77.86
C PHE A 1252 -3.75 -80.32 -78.03
N THR A 1253 -4.23 -79.27 -77.35
CA THR A 1253 -5.62 -78.83 -77.43
C THR A 1253 -5.68 -77.31 -77.59
N PRO A 1254 -6.62 -76.79 -78.38
CA PRO A 1254 -6.84 -75.35 -78.47
C PRO A 1254 -7.39 -74.82 -77.13
N GLY A 1255 -7.14 -73.55 -76.86
CA GLY A 1255 -7.56 -72.88 -75.64
C GLY A 1255 -6.55 -71.86 -75.13
N ARG A 1256 -6.91 -71.13 -74.08
CA ARG A 1256 -6.01 -70.18 -73.42
C ARG A 1256 -5.27 -70.88 -72.29
N PHE A 1257 -3.95 -70.70 -72.27
CA PHE A 1257 -3.04 -71.23 -71.27
C PHE A 1257 -2.25 -70.09 -70.67
N LYS A 1258 -1.87 -70.22 -69.40
CA LYS A 1258 -1.00 -69.28 -68.70
C LYS A 1258 0.23 -70.00 -68.18
N ALA A 1259 1.40 -69.38 -68.26
CA ALA A 1259 2.64 -69.90 -67.70
C ALA A 1259 2.94 -69.21 -66.36
N SER A 1260 2.94 -69.98 -65.28
CA SER A 1260 3.48 -69.57 -63.99
C SER A 1260 4.98 -69.88 -63.97
N ILE A 1261 5.79 -68.83 -63.95
CA ILE A 1261 7.25 -68.93 -63.87
C ILE A 1261 7.67 -68.34 -62.52
N GLU A 1262 8.30 -69.16 -61.69
CA GLU A 1262 8.70 -68.77 -60.35
C GLU A 1262 10.11 -69.25 -60.03
N CYS A 1263 10.87 -68.45 -59.30
CA CYS A 1263 12.18 -68.76 -58.78
C CYS A 1263 12.07 -68.76 -57.25
N THR A 1264 12.30 -69.91 -56.64
CA THR A 1264 12.18 -70.08 -55.19
C THR A 1264 13.55 -70.21 -54.56
N SER A 1265 13.87 -69.39 -53.56
CA SER A 1265 15.01 -69.65 -52.67
C SER A 1265 14.54 -70.60 -51.58
N ASN A 1266 15.22 -71.73 -51.41
CA ASN A 1266 14.97 -72.62 -50.28
C ASN A 1266 16.28 -72.79 -49.50
N PRO A 1267 16.42 -72.15 -48.33
CA PRO A 1267 17.58 -72.33 -47.51
C PRO A 1267 17.52 -73.74 -46.94
N GLN A 1268 18.52 -74.56 -47.28
CA GLN A 1268 18.69 -75.83 -46.61
C GLN A 1268 18.90 -75.53 -45.13
N LYS A 1269 18.00 -76.06 -44.28
CA LYS A 1269 18.29 -76.33 -42.89
C LYS A 1269 19.59 -77.11 -42.90
N GLN A 1270 20.71 -76.50 -42.52
CA GLN A 1270 21.94 -77.26 -42.33
C GLN A 1270 21.59 -78.37 -41.35
N SER A 1271 21.58 -79.59 -41.88
CA SER A 1271 21.38 -80.81 -41.13
C SER A 1271 22.36 -80.78 -39.97
N GLU A 1272 21.79 -80.78 -38.77
CA GLU A 1272 22.39 -81.11 -37.49
C GLU A 1272 23.74 -81.84 -37.66
N GLN A 1273 24.83 -81.07 -37.76
CA GLN A 1273 26.12 -81.60 -37.37
C GLN A 1273 26.32 -81.27 -35.90
N PRO A 1274 26.66 -82.25 -35.06
CA PRO A 1274 26.60 -82.10 -33.61
C PRO A 1274 27.66 -81.10 -33.18
N SER A 1275 27.19 -80.04 -32.53
CA SER A 1275 27.87 -79.28 -31.48
C SER A 1275 29.30 -79.75 -31.15
N SER A 1276 30.31 -79.18 -31.81
CA SER A 1276 31.66 -79.10 -31.25
C SER A 1276 31.80 -77.75 -30.56
N LEU A 1277 31.77 -77.81 -29.23
CA LEU A 1277 32.05 -76.74 -28.32
C LEU A 1277 33.45 -76.16 -28.61
N LEU A 1278 33.54 -75.11 -29.43
CA LEU A 1278 34.73 -74.26 -29.45
C LEU A 1278 34.64 -73.29 -28.27
N THR A 1279 35.18 -73.77 -27.16
CA THR A 1279 35.62 -73.00 -26.01
C THR A 1279 36.42 -71.77 -26.46
N ARG A 1280 35.83 -70.58 -26.27
CA ARG A 1280 36.54 -69.29 -26.37
C ARG A 1280 37.48 -69.16 -25.18
N SER A 1281 38.78 -69.38 -25.39
CA SER A 1281 39.84 -68.97 -24.47
C SER A 1281 40.89 -68.16 -25.23
N CYS A 1282 40.94 -66.86 -24.93
CA CYS A 1282 42.02 -65.83 -24.89
C CYS A 1282 43.24 -65.92 -25.86
N PRO A 1283 44.11 -64.88 -26.05
CA PRO A 1283 44.16 -63.50 -25.53
C PRO A 1283 44.56 -62.41 -26.57
N ALA A 1284 44.67 -61.16 -26.09
CA ALA A 1284 45.68 -60.11 -26.36
C ALA A 1284 46.20 -59.81 -27.79
N GLU A 1285 46.05 -58.53 -28.16
CA GLU A 1285 47.01 -57.65 -28.85
C GLU A 1285 47.89 -58.24 -29.96
N ALA A 1286 47.60 -57.88 -31.22
CA ALA A 1286 48.59 -57.36 -32.16
C ALA A 1286 47.96 -56.92 -33.48
N GLU A 1287 48.50 -55.84 -33.99
CA GLU A 1287 48.32 -55.20 -35.28
C GLU A 1287 48.36 -56.17 -36.47
N SER A 1288 47.42 -56.02 -37.41
CA SER A 1288 47.74 -55.77 -38.82
C SER A 1288 46.46 -55.81 -39.66
N VAL A 1289 46.41 -54.85 -40.58
CA VAL A 1289 45.36 -54.61 -41.55
C VAL A 1289 45.31 -55.78 -42.55
N GLY A 1290 44.64 -56.85 -42.16
CA GLY A 1290 44.15 -57.88 -43.07
C GLY A 1290 42.67 -57.65 -43.26
N GLN A 1291 42.23 -57.49 -44.51
CA GLN A 1291 40.84 -57.45 -44.94
C GLN A 1291 40.10 -58.71 -44.46
N SER A 1292 39.70 -58.73 -43.19
CA SER A 1292 38.76 -59.71 -42.67
C SER A 1292 37.40 -59.26 -43.15
N VAL A 1293 37.05 -59.74 -44.35
CA VAL A 1293 35.68 -59.73 -44.84
C VAL A 1293 34.87 -60.49 -43.79
N MET A 1294 34.26 -59.74 -42.86
CA MET A 1294 33.36 -60.28 -41.85
C MET A 1294 32.14 -60.84 -42.58
N PHE A 1295 32.25 -62.09 -43.00
CA PHE A 1295 31.11 -62.93 -43.32
C PHE A 1295 30.41 -63.32 -42.01
N SER A 1296 29.78 -62.36 -41.33
CA SER A 1296 28.68 -62.70 -40.43
C SER A 1296 27.42 -62.71 -41.29
N SER A 1297 27.19 -63.83 -41.97
CA SER A 1297 25.91 -64.12 -42.61
C SER A 1297 24.85 -64.10 -41.52
N SER A 1298 24.14 -62.99 -41.37
CA SER A 1298 23.07 -62.88 -40.38
C SER A 1298 22.05 -63.98 -40.67
N TYR A 1299 21.51 -64.60 -39.63
CA TYR A 1299 20.53 -65.70 -39.72
C TYR A 1299 19.30 -65.37 -40.59
N ASP A 1300 19.07 -64.08 -40.88
CA ASP A 1300 17.99 -63.58 -41.74
C ASP A 1300 18.37 -63.47 -43.23
N GLU A 1301 19.61 -63.74 -43.65
CA GLU A 1301 19.98 -63.78 -45.08
C GLU A 1301 19.37 -64.97 -45.84
N GLN A 1302 18.64 -65.83 -45.15
CA GLN A 1302 18.23 -67.14 -45.63
C GLN A 1302 16.76 -67.43 -45.26
N GLN A 1303 15.85 -66.50 -45.56
CA GLN A 1303 14.42 -66.83 -45.60
C GLN A 1303 14.05 -67.41 -46.97
N ALA A 1304 13.18 -68.42 -46.97
CA ALA A 1304 12.63 -68.96 -48.20
C ALA A 1304 11.76 -67.90 -48.86
N HIS A 1305 12.05 -67.59 -50.13
CA HIS A 1305 11.33 -66.56 -50.88
C HIS A 1305 10.92 -67.10 -52.24
N VAL A 1306 9.82 -66.61 -52.79
CA VAL A 1306 9.30 -67.00 -54.10
C VAL A 1306 9.16 -65.75 -54.98
N TRP A 1307 10.08 -65.56 -55.90
CA TRP A 1307 9.98 -64.53 -56.93
C TRP A 1307 9.21 -65.08 -58.12
N LYS A 1308 8.08 -64.47 -58.47
CA LYS A 1308 7.30 -64.84 -59.64
C LYS A 1308 7.50 -63.81 -60.75
N PHE A 1309 7.54 -64.27 -61.99
CA PHE A 1309 7.38 -63.38 -63.14
C PHE A 1309 5.91 -63.00 -63.26
N ILE A 1310 5.61 -61.70 -63.27
CA ILE A 1310 4.24 -61.18 -63.30
C ILE A 1310 4.15 -59.99 -64.27
N PRO A 1311 3.10 -59.90 -65.13
CA PRO A 1311 1.98 -60.85 -65.30
C PRO A 1311 2.42 -62.23 -65.84
N PRO A 1312 1.69 -63.32 -65.51
CA PRO A 1312 1.94 -64.63 -66.10
C PRO A 1312 1.76 -64.56 -67.63
N ILE A 1313 2.55 -65.36 -68.34
CA ILE A 1313 2.56 -65.35 -69.80
C ILE A 1313 1.31 -66.03 -70.32
N GLU A 1314 0.45 -65.30 -71.05
CA GLU A 1314 -0.76 -65.85 -71.66
C GLU A 1314 -0.48 -66.32 -73.09
N VAL A 1315 -0.80 -67.59 -73.36
CA VAL A 1315 -0.63 -68.27 -74.63
C VAL A 1315 -1.99 -68.75 -75.12
N THR A 1316 -2.48 -68.13 -76.19
CA THR A 1316 -3.71 -68.52 -76.88
C THR A 1316 -3.36 -69.55 -77.95
N VAL A 1317 -3.78 -70.79 -77.72
CA VAL A 1317 -3.56 -71.90 -78.64
C VAL A 1317 -4.78 -72.01 -79.56
N VAL A 1318 -4.57 -71.79 -80.85
CA VAL A 1318 -5.61 -71.91 -81.88
C VAL A 1318 -5.51 -73.26 -82.59
N GLU A 1319 -6.67 -73.81 -82.96
CA GLU A 1319 -6.73 -75.00 -83.82
C GLU A 1319 -6.26 -74.63 -85.23
N GLN A 1320 -5.60 -75.57 -85.91
CA GLN A 1320 -4.96 -75.34 -87.22
C GLN A 1320 -5.95 -75.03 -88.34
#